data_AF-Q4CTB2-F1
#
_entry.id   AF-Q4CTB2-F1
#
_cell.length_a   1.000
_cell.length_b   1.000
_cell.length_c   1.000
_cell.angle_alpha   90.00
_cell.angle_beta   90.00
_cell.angle_gamma   90.00
#
_symmetry.space_group_name_H-M   'P 1'
#
loop_
_entity.id
_entity.type
_entity.pdbx_description
1 polymer ?
#
loop_
_entity_poly.entity_id
_entity_poly.type
_entity_poly.pdbx_seq_one_letter_code
_entity_poly.pdbx_strand_id
1 'polypeptide(L)'
;MVDRAGVTHHENPVDTCLCMWMRSAVGACPRSRHRVRRRAIATVRVALLVLLALFAAAAWVPAVHAVVLRLRGGTVDRAITVGRGVDTVLMDGVSITNGVAVVFDVPAMLPGPLRIELRNCVCDGGAQIYVRGYSGEPASDRSLEVSVSGLSGGYCSLVFVHNLPAHTNVTVRDSTIVTAGPMRYSQLGGLTDAVASPLVLHATSLLHTQLRVSNTVLRSSQAGGSAVHVGGGVDLLSSAVVLDGVLLEALGGPTASAMRVASSSRLSLRSHSVFSVTNVSVVSSGGIVLGERLAVLDSVLRFVGVEGSVASSLVRCDGGTFGVGGWVELHDVWAVGEASSVASLSGVTLSGGAVSIARCTATGATLVSGLAITSGVVSVQCNRAGGRVLQSSGDYRMAGLPSVSVVPCDGCAAALACFDALTASFTDCVCGCRAGGVGEACLPFDVPLARAGGGGGGGQDCVSGVTLTESVTVGGGQATACLDSVVFSGPITVAVNLRSMDAFADALDVTLRHCVLAGGAQLRIGGLSEITARLMPHALVNLTNVTSLEGTIVLHGAMPPNSSVLLANSTLRATVGGSQYVPTTLGHAGSRYGPVLVLDGVRLLSTRFVMTRSLLVCGGDSCAAILVERGLDVKLSSVFYMDNCAVKSRTHVMYALASDLRVSGGSLFSVQNSSWSAPSIEYYEGACMFRDVAMVGGSVLQIVSSEFRLGFAMLMANTLTVTDGSWLVHRDNEFRTAYVVHVDGENGMAFRGRSVWSILDNSFTYGSYSSTIVSMTSKWSPPSDTHPIIYGVCNEARGSPVTDYRDDLNIGVPVTVLDCGACTVDAVCFAARTSSISGCECVCAAGGHGDTCLPAAVPDGLGPLPLPDAKDTEVRCVHGGSISSVYDPDPGVRGLCFVSVTFTAAIVLDLLHFDAPEQTLNITLLQCVLMGLSIKGSGVRVHVSVTSSMLDSGALEFEGDFGVNSQILVVGSTLVTTSSHAIAFLDFVFGANSTLLLLDNRIEGNRHALNFPFIVVVDGGGVIVKGNILRTAGNSGAELAICVHAVDVKNGGYFGVENNLMRAVVGVWFVKVATVSSAGLLRVADCTFIGKEYLFDPALVYLSNSLILQGGAQWRVEGNNVSAASVLSMPRSQQKIYLSGSGTTVVLAKNRQVEGSAVFGNLLPPNTIVASPARFVVGCNLQFGEEVSYDDVFPEKVVVFGCGTCNDDAACYMPGTESVDRSSCSCSCKDGWHGASCLPFEVPDTVVPPLPERAVDGDASCVVNQTLTNLTLNMWKTRHCYVGVTFSGVGAVLTFSLNSMPLHLPINVTLTGCTFLEGAVLRFVGGAEAVESAGVLIRVSQTVIRSSVVVFALALPQHCDIAVTEVDAVQFSVVDIPDITSKTLSVLLLKNVVLSASSLLVSNVKAYGSDYRGFGLHSVGTLTLVGGSSLYARYFSFDGYKHLFYVYRLSVSDHSVFALLNNTMSSGAGLLVQQHGFSVSDHSVLRVVGNRGSVSYAIYANKLWTVEQSSWLDWRGHDVG
;
A
#
# COMPACT_ATOMS: atom_id res chain seq x y z
N MET A 1 -24.47 11.08 14.64
CA MET A 1 -24.49 11.24 16.11
C MET A 1 -25.92 11.54 16.51
N VAL A 2 -26.52 10.65 17.30
CA VAL A 2 -27.96 10.60 17.60
C VAL A 2 -28.14 11.06 19.04
N ASP A 3 -28.43 12.35 19.25
CA ASP A 3 -28.85 12.83 20.57
C ASP A 3 -30.34 12.54 20.75
N ARG A 4 -30.61 11.48 21.54
CA ARG A 4 -31.91 11.17 22.12
C ARG A 4 -32.21 12.20 23.23
N ALA A 5 -32.69 13.38 22.86
CA ALA A 5 -33.32 14.28 23.81
C ALA A 5 -34.79 13.89 23.98
N GLY A 6 -35.12 13.32 25.15
CA GLY A 6 -36.48 13.02 25.55
C GLY A 6 -37.31 14.30 25.68
N VAL A 7 -38.43 14.36 24.97
CA VAL A 7 -39.46 15.39 25.16
C VAL A 7 -40.73 14.67 25.58
N THR A 8 -40.91 14.60 26.89
CA THR A 8 -42.18 14.33 27.56
C THR A 8 -43.07 15.56 27.37
N HIS A 9 -43.93 15.59 26.35
CA HIS A 9 -44.97 16.62 26.24
C HIS A 9 -46.34 16.08 26.65
N HIS A 10 -46.88 16.79 27.64
CA HIS A 10 -48.14 16.59 28.34
C HIS A 10 -49.36 16.36 27.45
N GLU A 11 -50.14 15.37 27.86
CA GLU A 11 -51.53 15.12 27.49
C GLU A 11 -52.39 16.37 27.75
N ASN A 12 -53.09 16.85 26.72
CA ASN A 12 -54.10 17.89 26.85
C ASN A 12 -55.50 17.23 26.77
N PRO A 13 -56.48 17.56 27.62
CA PRO A 13 -57.68 16.73 27.84
C PRO A 13 -58.72 16.70 26.70
N VAL A 14 -58.40 17.15 25.49
CA VAL A 14 -59.34 17.12 24.36
C VAL A 14 -59.48 15.70 23.76
N ASP A 15 -58.54 14.80 24.06
CA ASP A 15 -58.59 13.40 23.58
C ASP A 15 -59.57 12.49 24.35
N THR A 16 -60.18 12.96 25.44
CA THR A 16 -61.14 12.13 26.20
C THR A 16 -62.57 12.10 25.65
N CYS A 17 -62.92 12.96 24.68
CA CYS A 17 -64.29 12.99 24.15
C CYS A 17 -64.57 12.08 22.93
N LEU A 18 -63.57 11.43 22.34
CA LEU A 18 -63.78 10.53 21.19
C LEU A 18 -63.97 9.04 21.56
N CYS A 19 -63.83 8.67 22.84
CA CYS A 19 -63.95 7.27 23.30
C CYS A 19 -65.40 6.75 23.45
N MET A 20 -66.44 7.50 23.12
CA MET A 20 -67.84 7.06 23.31
C MET A 20 -68.52 6.45 22.07
N TRP A 21 -67.80 6.25 20.95
CA TRP A 21 -68.36 5.72 19.69
C TRP A 21 -67.83 4.34 19.27
N MET A 22 -67.24 3.56 20.17
CA MET A 22 -66.82 2.18 19.89
C MET A 22 -67.78 1.16 20.53
N ARG A 23 -68.75 0.66 19.75
CA ARG A 23 -69.61 -0.46 20.15
C ARG A 23 -68.86 -1.78 20.02
N SER A 24 -68.63 -2.44 21.16
CA SER A 24 -68.12 -3.81 21.25
C SER A 24 -69.15 -4.83 20.73
N ALA A 25 -68.76 -5.71 19.83
CA ALA A 25 -69.60 -6.79 19.32
C ALA A 25 -68.88 -8.14 19.41
N VAL A 26 -68.76 -8.73 20.61
CA VAL A 26 -68.43 -10.17 20.77
C VAL A 26 -69.05 -10.67 22.08
N GLY A 27 -69.80 -11.78 22.00
CA GLY A 27 -70.23 -12.52 23.20
C GLY A 27 -71.56 -13.25 23.04
N ALA A 28 -71.50 -14.46 22.49
CA ALA A 28 -72.63 -15.36 22.31
C ALA A 28 -73.32 -15.78 23.62
N CYS A 29 -74.65 -15.81 23.64
CA CYS A 29 -75.45 -16.61 24.57
C CYS A 29 -76.76 -17.04 23.88
N PRO A 30 -76.94 -18.33 23.54
CA PRO A 30 -78.16 -18.85 22.96
C PRO A 30 -78.97 -19.56 24.06
N ARG A 31 -80.00 -18.91 24.63
CA ARG A 31 -81.12 -19.64 25.25
C ARG A 31 -82.45 -18.96 24.99
N SER A 32 -83.40 -19.85 24.76
CA SER A 32 -84.70 -19.71 24.15
C SER A 32 -85.79 -19.25 25.12
N ARG A 33 -86.83 -18.63 24.55
CA ARG A 33 -88.24 -18.56 25.01
C ARG A 33 -88.52 -17.93 26.39
N HIS A 34 -89.16 -16.76 26.41
CA HIS A 34 -90.61 -16.64 26.68
C HIS A 34 -91.13 -15.19 26.60
N ARG A 35 -92.35 -15.07 26.07
CA ARG A 35 -93.19 -13.88 25.92
C ARG A 35 -93.61 -13.30 27.28
N VAL A 36 -93.48 -11.98 27.51
CA VAL A 36 -94.45 -11.20 28.31
C VAL A 36 -94.56 -9.75 27.81
N ARG A 37 -95.75 -9.45 27.26
CA ARG A 37 -96.60 -8.24 27.31
C ARG A 37 -95.98 -6.81 27.36
N ARG A 38 -96.27 -6.08 26.27
CA ARG A 38 -96.95 -4.76 26.20
C ARG A 38 -97.05 -3.94 27.50
N ARG A 39 -96.29 -2.83 27.59
CA ARG A 39 -96.76 -1.46 27.98
C ARG A 39 -95.57 -0.50 28.09
N ALA A 40 -95.23 0.22 27.01
CA ALA A 40 -94.48 1.49 27.03
C ALA A 40 -94.42 2.09 25.62
N ILE A 41 -95.57 2.44 25.01
CA ILE A 41 -95.63 2.99 23.64
C ILE A 41 -95.75 4.54 23.62
N ALA A 42 -95.83 5.21 24.75
CA ALA A 42 -96.03 6.68 24.76
C ALA A 42 -94.73 7.51 24.83
N THR A 43 -93.70 7.07 25.57
CA THR A 43 -92.48 7.88 25.79
C THR A 43 -91.43 7.72 24.69
N VAL A 44 -91.42 6.60 23.97
CA VAL A 44 -90.46 6.37 22.88
C VAL A 44 -90.75 7.23 21.65
N ARG A 45 -92.00 7.61 21.39
CA ARG A 45 -92.33 8.42 20.20
C ARG A 45 -91.80 9.85 20.26
N VAL A 46 -91.73 10.47 21.44
CA VAL A 46 -91.16 11.82 21.57
C VAL A 46 -89.63 11.79 21.43
N ALA A 47 -88.97 10.79 22.02
CA ALA A 47 -87.53 10.59 21.81
C ALA A 47 -87.19 10.29 20.34
N LEU A 48 -88.03 9.50 19.66
CA LEU A 48 -87.85 9.21 18.24
C LEU A 48 -88.07 10.45 17.36
N LEU A 49 -89.01 11.33 17.72
CA LEU A 49 -89.26 12.59 17.02
C LEU A 49 -88.11 13.59 17.21
N VAL A 50 -87.50 13.67 18.39
CA VAL A 50 -86.31 14.50 18.62
C VAL A 50 -85.10 13.93 17.87
N LEU A 51 -84.92 12.61 17.84
CA LEU A 51 -83.91 11.95 17.01
C LEU A 51 -84.16 12.21 15.52
N LEU A 52 -85.39 12.07 15.03
CA LEU A 52 -85.74 12.37 13.64
C LEU A 52 -85.58 13.86 13.31
N ALA A 53 -85.86 14.76 14.24
CA ALA A 53 -85.62 16.19 14.07
C ALA A 53 -84.13 16.52 14.01
N LEU A 54 -83.30 15.84 14.81
CA LEU A 54 -81.83 15.93 14.70
C LEU A 54 -81.31 15.34 13.39
N PHE A 55 -81.91 14.24 12.89
CA PHE A 55 -81.60 13.70 11.57
C PHE A 55 -82.06 14.62 10.42
N ALA A 56 -83.21 15.29 10.56
CA ALA A 56 -83.71 16.22 9.55
C ALA A 56 -82.95 17.57 9.58
N ALA A 57 -82.51 18.04 10.75
CA ALA A 57 -81.65 19.21 10.87
C ALA A 57 -80.23 18.93 10.31
N ALA A 58 -79.74 17.69 10.42
CA ALA A 58 -78.49 17.28 9.77
C ALA A 58 -78.60 17.19 8.24
N ALA A 59 -79.81 17.06 7.68
CA ALA A 59 -80.01 17.10 6.22
C ALA A 59 -79.92 18.52 5.62
N TRP A 60 -79.83 19.56 6.46
CA TRP A 60 -79.71 20.97 6.06
C TRP A 60 -78.43 21.63 6.56
N VAL A 61 -77.35 20.85 6.74
CA VAL A 61 -75.99 21.43 6.81
C VAL A 61 -75.39 21.39 5.40
N PRO A 62 -75.47 22.49 4.62
CA PRO A 62 -74.71 22.62 3.39
C PRO A 62 -73.22 22.61 3.75
N ALA A 63 -72.41 21.97 2.92
CA ALA A 63 -71.00 21.66 3.16
C ALA A 63 -70.78 20.61 4.28
N VAL A 64 -71.03 19.33 3.94
CA VAL A 64 -70.30 18.24 4.59
C VAL A 64 -68.82 18.51 4.29
N HIS A 65 -68.13 19.06 5.28
CA HIS A 65 -66.71 19.33 5.18
C HIS A 65 -66.01 18.00 4.91
N ALA A 66 -65.16 17.97 3.90
CA ALA A 66 -64.14 16.95 3.68
C ALA A 66 -63.55 16.48 5.03
N VAL A 67 -63.88 15.26 5.47
CA VAL A 67 -63.28 14.72 6.70
C VAL A 67 -61.98 14.05 6.33
N VAL A 68 -60.88 14.71 6.69
CA VAL A 68 -59.53 14.16 6.56
C VAL A 68 -59.24 13.29 7.78
N LEU A 69 -59.07 11.99 7.58
CA LEU A 69 -58.56 11.08 8.61
C LEU A 69 -57.04 11.13 8.61
N ARG A 70 -56.43 11.71 9.65
CA ARG A 70 -54.96 11.77 9.79
C ARG A 70 -54.51 11.00 11.04
N LEU A 71 -53.73 9.96 10.84
CA LEU A 71 -53.09 9.18 11.90
C LEU A 71 -51.58 9.37 11.79
N ARG A 72 -50.98 9.90 12.85
CA ARG A 72 -49.53 10.12 12.95
C ARG A 72 -48.99 9.37 14.15
N GLY A 73 -48.10 8.41 13.91
CA GLY A 73 -47.61 7.52 14.95
C GLY A 73 -48.69 6.57 15.50
N GLY A 74 -48.35 5.88 16.57
CA GLY A 74 -49.25 4.96 17.28
C GLY A 74 -49.32 3.56 16.66
N THR A 75 -50.08 2.69 17.33
CA THR A 75 -50.27 1.29 16.93
C THR A 75 -51.75 1.00 16.65
N VAL A 76 -52.03 0.40 15.50
CA VAL A 76 -53.34 -0.16 15.14
C VAL A 76 -53.28 -1.67 15.39
N ASP A 77 -53.92 -2.11 16.47
CA ASP A 77 -53.96 -3.50 16.94
C ASP A 77 -55.37 -4.11 16.88
N ARG A 78 -56.35 -3.35 16.36
CA ARG A 78 -57.72 -3.78 16.08
C ARG A 78 -58.07 -3.49 14.62
N ALA A 79 -58.90 -4.34 14.02
CA ALA A 79 -59.34 -4.16 12.65
C ALA A 79 -60.13 -2.84 12.51
N ILE A 80 -59.79 -2.04 11.50
CA ILE A 80 -60.43 -0.77 11.21
C ILE A 80 -60.95 -0.76 9.78
N THR A 81 -62.14 -0.19 9.56
CA THR A 81 -62.69 0.06 8.24
C THR A 81 -62.94 1.55 8.10
N VAL A 82 -62.19 2.19 7.21
CA VAL A 82 -62.27 3.61 6.89
C VAL A 82 -63.10 3.76 5.63
N GLY A 83 -64.17 4.57 5.70
CA GLY A 83 -65.10 4.75 4.59
C GLY A 83 -66.02 5.93 4.84
N ARG A 84 -67.14 5.70 5.54
CA ARG A 84 -68.22 6.69 5.71
C ARG A 84 -67.72 8.06 6.16
N GLY A 85 -67.99 9.06 5.33
CA GLY A 85 -67.73 10.47 5.63
C GLY A 85 -66.29 10.92 5.39
N VAL A 86 -65.38 10.04 4.99
CA VAL A 86 -63.95 10.35 4.76
C VAL A 86 -63.71 10.54 3.27
N ASP A 87 -62.92 11.53 2.88
CA ASP A 87 -62.42 11.71 1.50
C ASP A 87 -60.90 11.60 1.39
N THR A 88 -60.18 12.01 2.43
CA THR A 88 -58.71 11.94 2.52
C THR A 88 -58.27 11.12 3.73
N VAL A 89 -57.33 10.21 3.53
CA VAL A 89 -56.66 9.44 4.58
C VAL A 89 -55.16 9.68 4.51
N LEU A 90 -54.54 9.99 5.65
CA LEU A 90 -53.09 10.08 5.79
C LEU A 90 -52.64 9.30 7.03
N MET A 91 -51.92 8.21 6.82
CA MET A 91 -51.23 7.44 7.86
C MET A 91 -49.72 7.68 7.74
N ASP A 92 -49.09 8.15 8.81
CA ASP A 92 -47.68 8.55 8.80
C ASP A 92 -47.00 8.03 10.08
N GLY A 93 -46.08 7.07 9.95
CA GLY A 93 -45.39 6.45 11.09
C GLY A 93 -46.27 5.50 11.92
N VAL A 94 -47.37 5.00 11.38
CA VAL A 94 -48.32 4.12 12.09
C VAL A 94 -47.82 2.66 12.05
N SER A 95 -47.88 1.97 13.19
CA SER A 95 -47.56 0.54 13.31
C SER A 95 -48.84 -0.31 13.30
N ILE A 96 -49.01 -1.20 12.34
CA ILE A 96 -50.18 -2.09 12.20
C ILE A 96 -49.74 -3.50 12.59
N THR A 97 -50.35 -4.08 13.62
CA THR A 97 -49.88 -5.34 14.24
C THR A 97 -51.02 -6.30 14.57
N ASN A 98 -50.75 -7.41 15.26
CA ASN A 98 -51.76 -8.39 15.72
C ASN A 98 -52.63 -9.01 14.61
N GLY A 99 -52.11 -9.09 13.39
CA GLY A 99 -52.83 -9.74 12.28
C GLY A 99 -54.08 -9.00 11.82
N VAL A 100 -54.21 -7.71 12.16
CA VAL A 100 -55.42 -6.95 11.88
C VAL A 100 -55.51 -6.49 10.44
N ALA A 101 -56.76 -6.34 9.98
CA ALA A 101 -57.07 -5.78 8.67
C ALA A 101 -57.41 -4.29 8.78
N VAL A 102 -56.67 -3.45 8.07
CA VAL A 102 -57.00 -2.05 7.81
C VAL A 102 -57.68 -2.00 6.45
N VAL A 103 -58.95 -1.62 6.40
CA VAL A 103 -59.74 -1.62 5.16
C VAL A 103 -60.13 -0.20 4.78
N PHE A 104 -59.64 0.29 3.64
CA PHE A 104 -60.13 1.50 2.99
C PHE A 104 -61.25 1.12 2.03
N ASP A 105 -62.50 1.30 2.49
CA ASP A 105 -63.72 0.99 1.75
C ASP A 105 -64.11 2.19 0.88
N VAL A 106 -63.55 2.25 -0.33
CA VAL A 106 -63.70 3.36 -1.28
C VAL A 106 -65.17 3.64 -1.63
N PRO A 107 -66.04 2.62 -1.86
CA PRO A 107 -67.48 2.86 -2.06
C PRO A 107 -68.18 3.56 -0.89
N ALA A 108 -67.71 3.35 0.34
CA ALA A 108 -68.26 3.98 1.53
C ALA A 108 -67.74 5.41 1.78
N MET A 109 -66.66 5.83 1.09
CA MET A 109 -66.10 7.19 1.16
C MET A 109 -67.00 8.23 0.50
N LEU A 110 -66.75 9.52 0.82
CA LEU A 110 -67.50 10.63 0.24
C LEU A 110 -67.38 10.65 -1.31
N PRO A 111 -68.42 11.11 -2.04
CA PRO A 111 -68.30 11.35 -3.48
C PRO A 111 -67.26 12.45 -3.79
N GLY A 112 -66.54 12.30 -4.90
CA GLY A 112 -65.51 13.25 -5.35
C GLY A 112 -64.10 12.65 -5.44
N PRO A 113 -63.05 13.49 -5.51
CA PRO A 113 -61.67 13.04 -5.53
C PRO A 113 -61.25 12.50 -4.16
N LEU A 114 -60.73 11.28 -4.13
CA LEU A 114 -60.32 10.57 -2.93
C LEU A 114 -58.80 10.46 -2.86
N ARG A 115 -58.25 10.52 -1.65
CA ARG A 115 -56.80 10.36 -1.44
C ARG A 115 -56.50 9.46 -0.25
N ILE A 116 -55.65 8.46 -0.44
CA ILE A 116 -55.16 7.55 0.60
C ILE A 116 -53.65 7.58 0.58
N GLU A 117 -53.04 7.97 1.69
CA GLU A 117 -51.59 8.13 1.76
C GLU A 117 -51.02 7.42 2.99
N LEU A 118 -50.07 6.51 2.79
CA LEU A 118 -49.31 5.81 3.81
C LEU A 118 -47.82 6.18 3.69
N ARG A 119 -47.26 6.73 4.76
CA ARG A 119 -45.85 7.14 4.85
C ARG A 119 -45.19 6.47 6.04
N ASN A 120 -44.02 5.86 5.83
CA ASN A 120 -43.17 5.28 6.88
C ASN A 120 -43.94 4.39 7.87
N CYS A 121 -44.96 3.68 7.37
CA CYS A 121 -45.78 2.82 8.20
C CYS A 121 -45.06 1.48 8.39
N VAL A 122 -45.30 0.85 9.53
CA VAL A 122 -44.77 -0.49 9.83
C VAL A 122 -45.93 -1.46 9.89
N CYS A 123 -45.86 -2.59 9.20
CA CYS A 123 -46.89 -3.63 9.27
C CYS A 123 -46.27 -4.98 9.65
N ASP A 124 -46.79 -5.62 10.69
CA ASP A 124 -46.24 -6.88 11.19
C ASP A 124 -47.31 -7.80 11.81
N GLY A 125 -46.91 -9.01 12.21
CA GLY A 125 -47.78 -9.97 12.86
C GLY A 125 -48.89 -10.52 11.97
N GLY A 126 -48.70 -10.50 10.64
CA GLY A 126 -49.69 -10.92 9.65
C GLY A 126 -50.72 -9.83 9.33
N ALA A 127 -50.39 -8.56 9.58
CA ALA A 127 -51.26 -7.42 9.28
C ALA A 127 -51.57 -7.30 7.78
N GLN A 128 -52.77 -6.81 7.46
CA GLN A 128 -53.29 -6.73 6.10
C GLN A 128 -53.84 -5.32 5.83
N ILE A 129 -53.42 -4.71 4.73
CA ILE A 129 -53.89 -3.39 4.31
C ILE A 129 -54.69 -3.57 3.02
N TYR A 130 -55.97 -3.22 3.06
CA TYR A 130 -56.90 -3.39 1.96
C TYR A 130 -57.31 -2.04 1.37
N VAL A 131 -57.23 -1.92 0.06
CA VAL A 131 -57.94 -0.89 -0.71
C VAL A 131 -59.07 -1.59 -1.46
N ARG A 132 -60.30 -1.41 -0.99
CA ARG A 132 -61.49 -2.08 -1.53
C ARG A 132 -62.27 -1.14 -2.44
N GLY A 133 -62.38 -1.51 -3.70
CA GLY A 133 -63.18 -0.84 -4.73
C GLY A 133 -64.62 -1.36 -4.84
N TYR A 134 -65.27 -1.04 -5.96
CA TYR A 134 -66.65 -1.40 -6.30
C TYR A 134 -66.73 -2.81 -6.86
N SER A 135 -67.65 -3.63 -6.34
CA SER A 135 -67.86 -5.00 -6.81
C SER A 135 -68.51 -5.08 -8.20
N GLY A 136 -69.09 -3.98 -8.68
CA GLY A 136 -69.65 -3.83 -10.03
C GLY A 136 -68.78 -2.92 -10.89
N GLU A 137 -69.36 -2.22 -11.87
CA GLU A 137 -68.61 -1.29 -12.73
C GLU A 137 -67.82 -0.21 -11.94
N PRO A 138 -66.62 0.19 -12.42
CA PRO A 138 -65.88 1.32 -11.88
C PRO A 138 -66.72 2.59 -11.83
N ALA A 139 -66.66 3.33 -10.72
CA ALA A 139 -67.26 4.66 -10.67
C ALA A 139 -66.50 5.64 -11.58
N SER A 140 -67.20 6.27 -12.53
CA SER A 140 -66.62 7.25 -13.47
C SER A 140 -66.68 8.69 -12.98
N ASP A 141 -67.50 8.97 -11.96
CA ASP A 141 -67.69 10.29 -11.35
C ASP A 141 -66.70 10.58 -10.20
N ARG A 142 -65.72 9.69 -9.97
CA ARG A 142 -64.72 9.79 -8.89
C ARG A 142 -63.32 9.53 -9.43
N SER A 143 -62.32 10.09 -8.74
CA SER A 143 -60.90 9.75 -8.92
C SER A 143 -60.31 9.35 -7.57
N LEU A 144 -59.26 8.52 -7.58
CA LEU A 144 -58.59 8.05 -6.37
C LEU A 144 -57.07 8.15 -6.53
N GLU A 145 -56.41 8.74 -5.54
CA GLU A 145 -54.95 8.77 -5.44
C GLU A 145 -54.53 7.92 -4.24
N VAL A 146 -53.80 6.83 -4.47
CA VAL A 146 -53.20 5.99 -3.42
C VAL A 146 -51.69 6.13 -3.47
N SER A 147 -51.07 6.53 -2.38
CA SER A 147 -49.61 6.61 -2.27
C SER A 147 -49.12 5.87 -1.03
N VAL A 148 -48.21 4.92 -1.23
CA VAL A 148 -47.54 4.13 -0.20
C VAL A 148 -46.05 4.38 -0.34
N SER A 149 -45.42 4.91 0.69
CA SER A 149 -43.97 5.17 0.71
C SER A 149 -43.36 4.78 2.05
N GLY A 150 -42.23 4.08 2.03
CA GLY A 150 -41.56 3.65 3.26
C GLY A 150 -42.34 2.60 4.07
N LEU A 151 -43.21 1.80 3.44
CA LEU A 151 -43.89 0.71 4.13
C LEU A 151 -42.90 -0.40 4.43
N SER A 152 -42.74 -0.76 5.69
CA SER A 152 -41.79 -1.79 6.13
C SER A 152 -42.48 -2.84 7.00
N GLY A 153 -42.16 -4.12 6.82
CA GLY A 153 -42.84 -5.17 7.57
C GLY A 153 -42.27 -6.57 7.37
N GLY A 154 -42.07 -7.31 8.47
CA GLY A 154 -41.59 -8.70 8.45
C GLY A 154 -42.66 -9.74 8.13
N TYR A 155 -43.93 -9.42 8.43
CA TYR A 155 -45.07 -10.27 8.15
C TYR A 155 -46.33 -9.46 7.83
N CYS A 156 -46.49 -9.11 6.55
CA CYS A 156 -47.49 -8.16 6.09
C CYS A 156 -47.99 -8.46 4.67
N SER A 157 -49.17 -7.94 4.30
CA SER A 157 -49.72 -7.98 2.94
C SER A 157 -50.51 -6.71 2.59
N LEU A 158 -50.27 -6.17 1.40
CA LEU A 158 -51.01 -5.07 0.77
C LEU A 158 -51.91 -5.64 -0.32
N VAL A 159 -53.20 -5.33 -0.25
CA VAL A 159 -54.24 -5.99 -1.04
C VAL A 159 -55.15 -4.97 -1.71
N PHE A 160 -55.25 -5.03 -3.04
CA PHE A 160 -56.24 -4.29 -3.82
C PHE A 160 -57.33 -5.24 -4.27
N VAL A 161 -58.58 -4.88 -4.01
CA VAL A 161 -59.75 -5.75 -4.22
C VAL A 161 -60.83 -5.00 -4.98
N HIS A 162 -61.48 -5.68 -5.94
CA HIS A 162 -62.56 -5.14 -6.77
C HIS A 162 -62.11 -3.97 -7.66
N ASN A 163 -63.07 -3.29 -8.30
CA ASN A 163 -62.83 -2.25 -9.31
C ASN A 163 -62.58 -0.90 -8.65
N LEU A 164 -61.38 -0.34 -8.84
CA LEU A 164 -61.07 1.01 -8.41
C LEU A 164 -61.84 2.02 -9.28
N PRO A 165 -62.11 3.26 -8.80
CA PRO A 165 -62.68 4.31 -9.64
C PRO A 165 -61.88 4.53 -10.93
N ALA A 166 -62.53 5.06 -11.96
CA ALA A 166 -61.80 5.49 -13.15
C ALA A 166 -60.78 6.59 -12.79
N HIS A 167 -59.72 6.74 -13.59
CA HIS A 167 -58.70 7.78 -13.33
C HIS A 167 -58.02 7.65 -11.96
N THR A 168 -57.77 6.43 -11.51
CA THR A 168 -57.05 6.15 -10.26
C THR A 168 -55.54 6.16 -10.49
N ASN A 169 -54.76 6.66 -9.54
CA ASN A 169 -53.30 6.55 -9.52
C ASN A 169 -52.85 5.88 -8.21
N VAL A 170 -52.19 4.73 -8.32
CA VAL A 170 -51.61 3.99 -7.20
C VAL A 170 -50.10 3.99 -7.31
N THR A 171 -49.41 4.42 -6.26
CA THR A 171 -47.94 4.41 -6.18
C THR A 171 -47.49 3.67 -4.92
N VAL A 172 -46.60 2.70 -5.05
CA VAL A 172 -45.92 2.02 -3.94
C VAL A 172 -44.42 2.16 -4.15
N ARG A 173 -43.72 2.85 -3.25
CA ARG A 173 -42.28 3.10 -3.42
C ARG A 173 -41.47 2.98 -2.14
N ASP A 174 -40.17 2.76 -2.29
CA ASP A 174 -39.20 2.79 -1.19
C ASP A 174 -39.61 1.89 -0.01
N SER A 175 -40.18 0.72 -0.32
CA SER A 175 -40.85 -0.14 0.67
C SER A 175 -40.19 -1.53 0.75
N THR A 176 -40.32 -2.20 1.89
CA THR A 176 -39.87 -3.59 2.09
C THR A 176 -40.99 -4.37 2.77
N ILE A 177 -41.73 -5.14 1.97
CA ILE A 177 -42.91 -5.87 2.42
C ILE A 177 -42.59 -7.36 2.38
N VAL A 178 -42.48 -7.97 3.56
CA VAL A 178 -42.21 -9.38 3.73
C VAL A 178 -43.46 -10.08 4.22
N THR A 179 -43.80 -11.23 3.61
CA THR A 179 -44.83 -12.14 4.10
C THR A 179 -44.14 -13.45 4.53
N ALA A 180 -43.76 -13.52 5.80
CA ALA A 180 -42.99 -14.65 6.33
C ALA A 180 -43.79 -15.95 6.45
N GLY A 181 -45.12 -15.88 6.65
CA GLY A 181 -45.97 -17.03 6.89
C GLY A 181 -47.30 -17.00 6.12
N PRO A 182 -48.19 -17.98 6.34
CA PRO A 182 -49.46 -18.07 5.62
C PRO A 182 -50.41 -16.91 5.97
N MET A 183 -51.15 -16.39 4.99
CA MET A 183 -52.10 -15.30 5.18
C MET A 183 -53.55 -15.78 5.12
N ARG A 184 -54.41 -15.25 6.00
CA ARG A 184 -55.86 -15.49 5.95
C ARG A 184 -56.57 -14.24 5.45
N TYR A 185 -56.88 -14.21 4.16
CA TYR A 185 -57.58 -13.11 3.51
C TYR A 185 -59.09 -13.11 3.81
N SER A 186 -59.46 -12.95 5.08
CA SER A 186 -60.86 -13.04 5.54
C SER A 186 -61.82 -12.03 4.90
N GLN A 187 -61.29 -10.92 4.36
CA GLN A 187 -62.08 -9.90 3.65
C GLN A 187 -62.38 -10.25 2.19
N LEU A 188 -61.87 -11.38 1.69
CA LEU A 188 -61.98 -11.84 0.31
C LEU A 188 -62.70 -13.20 0.24
N GLY A 189 -63.83 -13.25 -0.46
CA GLY A 189 -64.47 -14.52 -0.83
C GLY A 189 -63.78 -15.14 -2.05
N GLY A 190 -63.49 -16.43 -2.02
CA GLY A 190 -63.00 -17.19 -3.19
C GLY A 190 -61.48 -17.19 -3.42
N LEU A 191 -60.70 -16.44 -2.65
CA LEU A 191 -59.23 -16.50 -2.72
C LEU A 191 -58.71 -17.69 -1.89
N THR A 192 -58.78 -18.90 -2.45
CA THR A 192 -58.23 -20.13 -1.85
C THR A 192 -56.76 -20.37 -2.17
N ASP A 193 -56.27 -19.75 -3.25
CA ASP A 193 -55.01 -20.14 -3.90
C ASP A 193 -53.80 -19.31 -3.46
N ALA A 194 -54.01 -18.18 -2.77
CA ALA A 194 -52.95 -17.32 -2.27
C ALA A 194 -52.50 -17.77 -0.88
N VAL A 195 -51.36 -18.47 -0.78
CA VAL A 195 -50.85 -18.96 0.51
C VAL A 195 -50.21 -17.83 1.32
N ALA A 196 -49.39 -16.98 0.69
CA ALA A 196 -48.70 -15.85 1.30
C ALA A 196 -48.17 -14.91 0.21
N SER A 197 -48.65 -13.67 0.18
CA SER A 197 -48.17 -12.67 -0.78
C SER A 197 -48.11 -11.25 -0.24
N PRO A 198 -46.95 -10.57 -0.35
CA PRO A 198 -46.78 -9.16 -0.01
C PRO A 198 -47.72 -8.22 -0.75
N LEU A 199 -47.95 -8.46 -2.04
CA LEU A 199 -48.83 -7.67 -2.87
C LEU A 199 -49.88 -8.57 -3.54
N VAL A 200 -51.16 -8.23 -3.41
CA VAL A 200 -52.28 -8.99 -3.97
C VAL A 200 -53.20 -8.07 -4.77
N LEU A 201 -53.51 -8.45 -6.01
CA LEU A 201 -54.54 -7.84 -6.86
C LEU A 201 -55.67 -8.86 -7.05
N HIS A 202 -56.91 -8.52 -6.68
CA HIS A 202 -58.03 -9.44 -6.75
C HIS A 202 -59.30 -8.85 -7.38
N ALA A 203 -59.79 -9.49 -8.44
CA ALA A 203 -61.03 -9.11 -9.16
C ALA A 203 -61.04 -7.62 -9.55
N THR A 204 -59.93 -7.12 -10.09
CA THR A 204 -59.70 -5.69 -10.32
C THR A 204 -59.72 -5.36 -11.80
N SER A 205 -60.75 -4.66 -12.25
CA SER A 205 -60.80 -4.00 -13.56
C SER A 205 -60.34 -2.55 -13.40
N LEU A 206 -59.28 -2.19 -14.12
CA LEU A 206 -58.69 -0.87 -14.12
C LEU A 206 -59.12 -0.13 -15.39
N LEU A 207 -59.68 1.05 -15.20
CA LEU A 207 -60.14 1.93 -16.27
C LEU A 207 -59.45 3.30 -16.16
N HIS A 208 -58.69 3.70 -17.18
CA HIS A 208 -57.89 4.94 -17.15
C HIS A 208 -56.99 5.07 -15.90
N THR A 209 -56.49 3.95 -15.38
CA THR A 209 -55.82 3.88 -14.07
C THR A 209 -54.36 3.49 -14.20
N GLN A 210 -53.49 4.00 -13.33
CA GLN A 210 -52.09 3.58 -13.25
C GLN A 210 -51.78 2.99 -11.87
N LEU A 211 -51.14 1.82 -11.84
CA LEU A 211 -50.57 1.21 -10.64
C LEU A 211 -49.08 1.02 -10.82
N ARG A 212 -48.27 1.72 -10.03
CA ARG A 212 -46.81 1.68 -10.11
C ARG A 212 -46.20 1.24 -8.78
N VAL A 213 -45.32 0.24 -8.84
CA VAL A 213 -44.48 -0.19 -7.72
C VAL A 213 -43.03 0.07 -8.10
N SER A 214 -42.31 0.87 -7.33
CA SER A 214 -40.91 1.20 -7.62
C SER A 214 -39.98 1.11 -6.42
N ASN A 215 -38.70 0.79 -6.65
CA ASN A 215 -37.67 0.74 -5.59
C ASN A 215 -38.14 0.00 -4.31
N THR A 216 -38.70 -1.21 -4.50
CA THR A 216 -39.40 -1.93 -3.43
C THR A 216 -38.94 -3.39 -3.39
N VAL A 217 -38.83 -3.96 -2.19
CA VAL A 217 -38.56 -5.38 -1.97
C VAL A 217 -39.85 -6.08 -1.56
N LEU A 218 -40.26 -7.09 -2.34
CA LEU A 218 -41.41 -7.95 -2.04
C LEU A 218 -40.89 -9.36 -1.81
N ARG A 219 -41.00 -9.86 -0.58
CA ARG A 219 -40.48 -11.18 -0.19
C ARG A 219 -41.56 -12.08 0.39
N SER A 220 -41.69 -13.29 -0.13
CA SER A 220 -42.49 -14.37 0.44
C SER A 220 -41.58 -15.50 0.90
N SER A 221 -41.65 -15.87 2.19
CA SER A 221 -40.87 -16.98 2.76
C SER A 221 -41.68 -18.28 2.90
N GLN A 222 -43.00 -18.21 2.77
CA GLN A 222 -43.89 -19.36 2.93
C GLN A 222 -43.82 -20.31 1.74
N ALA A 223 -43.88 -21.62 2.03
CA ALA A 223 -43.91 -22.66 1.01
C ALA A 223 -45.05 -22.45 0.00
N GLY A 224 -44.72 -22.46 -1.30
CA GLY A 224 -45.67 -22.19 -2.39
C GLY A 224 -46.17 -20.74 -2.51
N GLY A 225 -45.66 -19.81 -1.70
CA GLY A 225 -46.03 -18.41 -1.75
C GLY A 225 -45.56 -17.66 -3.00
N SER A 226 -45.99 -16.40 -3.11
CA SER A 226 -45.58 -15.52 -4.22
C SER A 226 -45.34 -14.09 -3.79
N ALA A 227 -44.39 -13.37 -4.40
CA ALA A 227 -44.14 -11.97 -4.03
C ALA A 227 -45.29 -11.05 -4.51
N VAL A 228 -45.84 -11.32 -5.70
CA VAL A 228 -47.05 -10.68 -6.23
C VAL A 228 -48.07 -11.75 -6.62
N HIS A 229 -49.31 -11.61 -6.17
CA HIS A 229 -50.40 -12.52 -6.53
C HIS A 229 -51.53 -11.77 -7.24
N VAL A 230 -52.05 -12.38 -8.31
CA VAL A 230 -53.17 -11.86 -9.08
C VAL A 230 -54.26 -12.93 -9.17
N GLY A 231 -55.47 -12.62 -8.72
CA GLY A 231 -56.60 -13.55 -8.71
C GLY A 231 -57.95 -12.90 -9.04
N GLY A 232 -58.99 -13.69 -9.23
CA GLY A 232 -60.36 -13.20 -9.47
C GLY A 232 -60.60 -12.56 -10.85
N GLY A 233 -59.57 -12.46 -11.69
CA GLY A 233 -59.60 -11.76 -12.97
C GLY A 233 -59.12 -10.31 -12.84
N VAL A 234 -58.26 -9.87 -13.76
CA VAL A 234 -57.79 -8.50 -13.87
C VAL A 234 -57.87 -8.05 -15.32
N ASP A 235 -58.58 -6.95 -15.55
CA ASP A 235 -58.79 -6.37 -16.87
C ASP A 235 -58.27 -4.93 -16.88
N LEU A 236 -57.28 -4.65 -17.72
CA LEU A 236 -56.76 -3.31 -17.98
C LEU A 236 -57.45 -2.73 -19.23
N LEU A 237 -58.14 -1.61 -19.07
CA LEU A 237 -58.76 -0.82 -20.13
C LEU A 237 -58.16 0.58 -20.10
N SER A 238 -57.36 0.90 -21.12
CA SER A 238 -56.57 2.14 -21.18
C SER A 238 -55.86 2.42 -19.86
N SER A 239 -55.15 1.42 -19.32
CA SER A 239 -54.57 1.46 -17.97
C SER A 239 -53.15 0.89 -17.95
N ALA A 240 -52.39 1.22 -16.91
CA ALA A 240 -51.01 0.76 -16.73
C ALA A 240 -50.76 0.06 -15.40
N VAL A 241 -50.01 -1.04 -15.44
CA VAL A 241 -49.40 -1.68 -14.26
C VAL A 241 -47.89 -1.74 -14.48
N VAL A 242 -47.10 -1.13 -13.60
CA VAL A 242 -45.66 -0.95 -13.77
C VAL A 242 -44.93 -1.40 -12.52
N LEU A 243 -44.03 -2.39 -12.65
CA LEU A 243 -43.07 -2.77 -11.62
C LEU A 243 -41.68 -2.31 -12.07
N ASP A 244 -41.00 -1.47 -11.29
CA ASP A 244 -39.76 -0.78 -11.71
C ASP A 244 -38.70 -0.77 -10.61
N GLY A 245 -37.56 -1.44 -10.79
CA GLY A 245 -36.53 -1.50 -9.74
C GLY A 245 -36.99 -2.28 -8.52
N VAL A 246 -37.69 -3.40 -8.75
CA VAL A 246 -38.29 -4.23 -7.69
C VAL A 246 -37.50 -5.53 -7.52
N LEU A 247 -37.30 -5.96 -6.27
CA LEU A 247 -36.76 -7.27 -5.94
C LEU A 247 -37.92 -8.20 -5.53
N LEU A 248 -38.13 -9.26 -6.30
CA LEU A 248 -39.18 -10.27 -6.09
C LEU A 248 -38.56 -11.57 -5.60
N GLU A 249 -38.72 -11.87 -4.31
CA GLU A 249 -38.16 -13.07 -3.70
C GLU A 249 -39.26 -14.00 -3.21
N ALA A 250 -39.24 -15.25 -3.65
CA ALA A 250 -40.15 -16.29 -3.19
C ALA A 250 -39.34 -17.55 -2.86
N LEU A 251 -39.00 -17.72 -1.57
CA LEU A 251 -38.06 -18.74 -1.08
C LEU A 251 -38.73 -20.05 -0.64
N GLY A 252 -40.05 -20.18 -0.86
CA GLY A 252 -40.91 -21.25 -0.37
C GLY A 252 -40.79 -22.61 -1.06
N GLY A 253 -39.60 -23.02 -1.49
CA GLY A 253 -39.41 -24.30 -2.19
C GLY A 253 -39.94 -24.30 -3.63
N PRO A 254 -40.08 -25.49 -4.26
CA PRO A 254 -40.18 -25.63 -5.73
C PRO A 254 -41.45 -25.03 -6.34
N THR A 255 -42.51 -24.85 -5.54
CA THR A 255 -43.79 -24.25 -5.98
C THR A 255 -43.86 -22.75 -5.74
N ALA A 256 -42.80 -22.10 -5.26
CA ALA A 256 -42.78 -20.66 -5.06
C ALA A 256 -42.59 -19.90 -6.38
N SER A 257 -43.29 -18.78 -6.57
CA SER A 257 -43.21 -17.95 -7.78
C SER A 257 -43.01 -16.49 -7.42
N ALA A 258 -42.13 -15.77 -8.11
CA ALA A 258 -41.99 -14.33 -7.92
C ALA A 258 -43.32 -13.58 -8.15
N MET A 259 -44.02 -13.92 -9.23
CA MET A 259 -45.37 -13.43 -9.49
C MET A 259 -46.25 -14.58 -9.94
N ARG A 260 -47.51 -14.61 -9.50
CA ARG A 260 -48.47 -15.64 -9.89
C ARG A 260 -49.84 -15.05 -10.16
N VAL A 261 -50.28 -15.19 -11.41
CA VAL A 261 -51.69 -15.12 -11.80
C VAL A 261 -52.30 -16.50 -11.58
N ALA A 262 -53.39 -16.59 -10.82
CA ALA A 262 -54.11 -17.84 -10.59
C ALA A 262 -54.60 -18.43 -11.92
N SER A 263 -54.45 -19.74 -12.13
CA SER A 263 -54.63 -20.39 -13.45
C SER A 263 -55.98 -20.10 -14.12
N SER A 264 -57.07 -20.11 -13.36
CA SER A 264 -58.43 -19.85 -13.86
C SER A 264 -58.75 -18.36 -14.06
N SER A 265 -57.90 -17.47 -13.54
CA SER A 265 -58.07 -16.03 -13.60
C SER A 265 -57.61 -15.49 -14.95
N ARG A 266 -58.42 -14.60 -15.52
CA ARG A 266 -58.08 -13.88 -16.75
C ARG A 266 -57.19 -12.70 -16.43
N LEU A 267 -56.14 -12.49 -17.22
CA LEU A 267 -55.38 -11.24 -17.27
C LEU A 267 -55.57 -10.64 -18.66
N SER A 268 -56.34 -9.57 -18.79
CA SER A 268 -56.63 -8.94 -20.09
C SER A 268 -56.08 -7.53 -20.17
N LEU A 269 -55.42 -7.20 -21.28
CA LEU A 269 -54.93 -5.87 -21.61
C LEU A 269 -55.63 -5.41 -22.89
N ARG A 270 -56.39 -4.31 -22.83
CA ARG A 270 -57.17 -3.78 -23.94
C ARG A 270 -57.06 -2.27 -24.07
N SER A 271 -57.33 -1.76 -25.27
CA SER A 271 -57.51 -0.34 -25.56
C SER A 271 -56.30 0.50 -25.13
N HIS A 272 -55.11 0.18 -25.62
CA HIS A 272 -53.87 0.88 -25.31
C HIS A 272 -53.51 0.80 -23.82
N SER A 273 -53.53 -0.41 -23.26
CA SER A 273 -53.05 -0.68 -21.89
C SER A 273 -51.59 -1.14 -21.88
N VAL A 274 -50.92 -1.03 -20.73
CA VAL A 274 -49.53 -1.47 -20.55
C VAL A 274 -49.37 -2.28 -19.27
N PHE A 275 -48.76 -3.46 -19.36
CA PHE A 275 -48.23 -4.18 -18.20
C PHE A 275 -46.71 -4.28 -18.37
N SER A 276 -45.94 -3.59 -17.51
CA SER A 276 -44.48 -3.46 -17.62
C SER A 276 -43.80 -3.98 -16.37
N VAL A 277 -42.84 -4.89 -16.55
CA VAL A 277 -41.89 -5.33 -15.53
C VAL A 277 -40.50 -4.88 -15.96
N THR A 278 -39.92 -3.92 -15.26
CA THR A 278 -38.71 -3.24 -15.68
C THR A 278 -37.67 -3.19 -14.56
N ASN A 279 -36.41 -3.52 -14.86
CA ASN A 279 -35.31 -3.53 -13.87
C ASN A 279 -35.66 -4.38 -12.63
N VAL A 280 -36.14 -5.60 -12.84
CA VAL A 280 -36.62 -6.49 -11.76
C VAL A 280 -35.68 -7.67 -11.57
N SER A 281 -35.35 -7.94 -10.31
CA SER A 281 -34.59 -9.13 -9.93
C SER A 281 -35.52 -10.16 -9.29
N VAL A 282 -35.38 -11.41 -9.71
CA VAL A 282 -36.25 -12.52 -9.35
C VAL A 282 -35.45 -13.63 -8.69
N VAL A 283 -35.85 -14.00 -7.48
CA VAL A 283 -35.31 -15.18 -6.77
C VAL A 283 -36.49 -16.10 -6.45
N SER A 284 -36.79 -17.05 -7.33
CA SER A 284 -37.85 -18.03 -7.10
C SER A 284 -37.66 -19.26 -7.98
N SER A 285 -38.13 -20.43 -7.57
CA SER A 285 -38.08 -21.62 -8.42
C SER A 285 -38.98 -21.52 -9.66
N GLY A 286 -40.15 -20.86 -9.53
CA GLY A 286 -41.22 -20.86 -10.54
C GLY A 286 -41.35 -19.61 -11.41
N GLY A 287 -40.52 -18.58 -11.22
CA GLY A 287 -40.51 -17.37 -12.03
C GLY A 287 -41.79 -16.52 -11.94
N ILE A 288 -42.09 -15.81 -13.04
CA ILE A 288 -43.29 -14.99 -13.25
C ILE A 288 -44.32 -15.82 -14.03
N VAL A 289 -45.44 -16.15 -13.39
CA VAL A 289 -46.51 -16.99 -13.97
C VAL A 289 -47.72 -16.11 -14.31
N LEU A 290 -48.12 -16.08 -15.58
CA LEU A 290 -49.25 -15.28 -16.09
C LEU A 290 -50.57 -16.06 -16.29
N GLY A 291 -50.61 -17.33 -15.87
CA GLY A 291 -51.82 -18.16 -15.89
C GLY A 291 -52.17 -18.73 -17.27
N GLU A 292 -53.41 -19.23 -17.41
CA GLU A 292 -53.90 -19.91 -18.63
C GLU A 292 -54.80 -19.04 -19.52
N ARG A 293 -55.08 -17.80 -19.09
CA ARG A 293 -56.10 -16.93 -19.72
C ARG A 293 -55.58 -15.50 -19.96
N LEU A 294 -54.40 -15.40 -20.56
CA LEU A 294 -53.83 -14.12 -20.96
C LEU A 294 -54.47 -13.60 -22.26
N ALA A 295 -54.80 -12.32 -22.33
CA ALA A 295 -55.29 -11.69 -23.56
C ALA A 295 -54.68 -10.29 -23.73
N VAL A 296 -53.89 -10.11 -24.79
CA VAL A 296 -53.27 -8.81 -25.13
C VAL A 296 -53.83 -8.34 -26.48
N LEU A 297 -54.59 -7.24 -26.49
CA LEU A 297 -55.22 -6.68 -27.69
C LEU A 297 -55.02 -5.15 -27.70
N ASP A 298 -54.50 -4.60 -28.79
CA ASP A 298 -54.15 -3.17 -28.94
C ASP A 298 -53.36 -2.61 -27.73
N SER A 299 -52.51 -3.43 -27.11
CA SER A 299 -51.90 -3.16 -25.79
C SER A 299 -50.52 -3.81 -25.67
N VAL A 300 -49.75 -3.46 -24.64
CA VAL A 300 -48.35 -3.87 -24.47
C VAL A 300 -48.15 -4.70 -23.20
N LEU A 301 -47.50 -5.85 -23.33
CA LEU A 301 -46.98 -6.65 -22.23
C LEU A 301 -45.45 -6.69 -22.36
N ARG A 302 -44.70 -6.11 -21.42
CA ARG A 302 -43.24 -6.00 -21.56
C ARG A 302 -42.46 -6.42 -20.31
N PHE A 303 -41.32 -7.06 -20.54
CA PHE A 303 -40.32 -7.43 -19.55
C PHE A 303 -38.97 -6.90 -20.02
N VAL A 304 -38.44 -5.92 -19.30
CA VAL A 304 -37.25 -5.18 -19.72
C VAL A 304 -36.21 -5.09 -18.60
N GLY A 305 -35.01 -5.64 -18.79
CA GLY A 305 -33.99 -5.68 -17.73
C GLY A 305 -34.44 -6.57 -16.56
N VAL A 306 -34.97 -7.76 -16.86
CA VAL A 306 -35.48 -8.70 -15.85
C VAL A 306 -34.53 -9.86 -15.72
N GLU A 307 -34.03 -10.12 -14.52
CA GLU A 307 -33.14 -11.24 -14.28
C GLU A 307 -33.68 -12.14 -13.17
N GLY A 308 -33.39 -13.43 -13.26
CA GLY A 308 -33.67 -14.29 -12.13
C GLY A 308 -33.16 -15.70 -12.25
N SER A 309 -32.87 -16.27 -11.09
CA SER A 309 -32.58 -17.69 -11.00
C SER A 309 -33.86 -18.49 -10.84
N VAL A 310 -34.13 -19.37 -11.80
CA VAL A 310 -35.36 -20.16 -11.90
C VAL A 310 -35.05 -21.59 -12.30
N ALA A 311 -35.93 -22.53 -11.94
CA ALA A 311 -35.74 -23.94 -12.26
C ALA A 311 -36.07 -24.29 -13.72
N SER A 312 -36.98 -23.54 -14.37
CA SER A 312 -37.51 -23.87 -15.71
C SER A 312 -37.67 -22.68 -16.66
N SER A 313 -38.54 -21.72 -16.35
CA SER A 313 -38.76 -20.53 -17.19
C SER A 313 -38.92 -19.29 -16.34
N LEU A 314 -38.27 -18.19 -16.74
CA LEU A 314 -38.35 -16.94 -15.99
C LEU A 314 -39.72 -16.29 -16.16
N VAL A 315 -40.27 -16.32 -17.37
CA VAL A 315 -41.66 -15.93 -17.67
C VAL A 315 -42.44 -17.15 -18.16
N ARG A 316 -43.58 -17.44 -17.57
CA ARG A 316 -44.41 -18.61 -17.93
C ARG A 316 -45.86 -18.20 -18.16
N CYS A 317 -46.34 -18.51 -19.36
CA CYS A 317 -47.74 -18.35 -19.78
C CYS A 317 -48.24 -19.71 -20.26
N ASP A 318 -49.32 -20.21 -19.66
CA ASP A 318 -49.85 -21.55 -19.92
C ASP A 318 -51.08 -21.53 -20.84
N GLY A 319 -51.47 -20.35 -21.32
CA GLY A 319 -52.58 -20.19 -22.24
C GLY A 319 -52.94 -18.73 -22.49
N GLY A 320 -53.53 -18.46 -23.65
CA GLY A 320 -53.99 -17.12 -24.00
C GLY A 320 -53.80 -16.77 -25.48
N THR A 321 -54.00 -15.50 -25.79
CA THR A 321 -53.85 -14.97 -27.15
C THR A 321 -53.17 -13.61 -27.16
N PHE A 322 -52.19 -13.46 -28.04
CA PHE A 322 -51.60 -12.19 -28.45
C PHE A 322 -52.30 -11.75 -29.74
N GLY A 323 -53.35 -10.94 -29.58
CA GLY A 323 -54.24 -10.54 -30.65
C GLY A 323 -53.71 -9.37 -31.48
N VAL A 324 -54.51 -8.92 -32.44
CA VAL A 324 -54.25 -7.76 -33.30
C VAL A 324 -53.88 -6.53 -32.45
N GLY A 325 -52.82 -5.84 -32.86
CA GLY A 325 -52.29 -4.66 -32.15
C GLY A 325 -51.68 -4.96 -30.78
N GLY A 326 -51.64 -6.22 -30.34
CA GLY A 326 -50.94 -6.63 -29.13
C GLY A 326 -49.44 -6.71 -29.36
N TRP A 327 -48.63 -6.13 -28.47
CA TRP A 327 -47.18 -6.20 -28.50
C TRP A 327 -46.63 -6.84 -27.23
N VAL A 328 -45.82 -7.89 -27.40
CA VAL A 328 -45.12 -8.54 -26.29
C VAL A 328 -43.62 -8.31 -26.45
N GLU A 329 -43.00 -7.66 -25.47
CA GLU A 329 -41.58 -7.32 -25.49
C GLU A 329 -40.83 -8.08 -24.40
N LEU A 330 -39.77 -8.79 -24.79
CA LEU A 330 -38.75 -9.35 -23.92
C LEU A 330 -37.43 -8.69 -24.31
N HIS A 331 -36.94 -7.77 -23.48
CA HIS A 331 -35.71 -7.04 -23.74
C HIS A 331 -34.76 -7.16 -22.54
N ASP A 332 -33.50 -7.56 -22.75
CA ASP A 332 -32.53 -7.70 -21.66
C ASP A 332 -33.04 -8.61 -20.51
N VAL A 333 -33.61 -9.76 -20.87
CA VAL A 333 -34.16 -10.74 -19.92
C VAL A 333 -33.18 -11.90 -19.72
N TRP A 334 -32.74 -12.11 -18.48
CA TRP A 334 -31.67 -13.04 -18.12
C TRP A 334 -32.20 -14.18 -17.24
N ALA A 335 -32.37 -15.36 -17.84
CA ALA A 335 -32.79 -16.57 -17.15
C ALA A 335 -31.57 -17.41 -16.73
N VAL A 336 -31.43 -17.58 -15.41
CA VAL A 336 -30.23 -18.12 -14.76
C VAL A 336 -30.55 -19.50 -14.13
N GLY A 337 -30.04 -20.59 -14.72
CA GLY A 337 -30.24 -21.96 -14.19
C GLY A 337 -30.10 -23.04 -15.27
N GLU A 338 -29.56 -24.22 -14.95
CA GLU A 338 -29.10 -25.21 -15.95
C GLU A 338 -30.14 -25.58 -17.02
N ALA A 339 -31.41 -25.68 -16.66
CA ALA A 339 -32.52 -25.98 -17.58
C ALA A 339 -33.47 -24.78 -17.80
N SER A 340 -32.99 -23.56 -17.52
CA SER A 340 -33.81 -22.36 -17.59
C SER A 340 -33.97 -21.83 -19.03
N SER A 341 -35.13 -21.26 -19.29
CA SER A 341 -35.50 -20.54 -20.52
C SER A 341 -36.01 -19.15 -20.15
N VAL A 342 -35.89 -18.20 -21.08
CA VAL A 342 -36.41 -16.83 -20.90
C VAL A 342 -37.93 -16.88 -20.75
N ALA A 343 -38.61 -17.63 -21.63
CA ALA A 343 -40.05 -17.79 -21.53
C ALA A 343 -40.57 -19.18 -21.95
N SER A 344 -41.64 -19.62 -21.30
CA SER A 344 -42.51 -20.68 -21.82
C SER A 344 -43.90 -20.10 -22.08
N LEU A 345 -44.36 -20.24 -23.31
CA LEU A 345 -45.61 -19.69 -23.85
C LEU A 345 -46.53 -20.84 -24.32
N SER A 346 -46.51 -21.94 -23.57
CA SER A 346 -47.27 -23.15 -23.90
C SER A 346 -48.77 -22.82 -23.92
N GLY A 347 -49.46 -23.17 -25.01
CA GLY A 347 -50.89 -22.89 -25.16
C GLY A 347 -51.23 -21.43 -25.53
N VAL A 348 -50.23 -20.56 -25.71
CA VAL A 348 -50.44 -19.20 -26.17
C VAL A 348 -50.46 -19.14 -27.70
N THR A 349 -51.44 -18.45 -28.26
CA THR A 349 -51.59 -18.24 -29.70
C THR A 349 -51.25 -16.80 -30.11
N LEU A 350 -50.30 -16.63 -31.03
CA LEU A 350 -50.07 -15.37 -31.73
C LEU A 350 -51.06 -15.28 -32.90
N SER A 351 -51.95 -14.29 -32.86
CA SER A 351 -53.03 -14.09 -33.84
C SER A 351 -53.16 -12.61 -34.21
N GLY A 352 -52.18 -12.13 -34.97
CA GLY A 352 -52.10 -10.78 -35.51
C GLY A 352 -51.30 -9.79 -34.66
N GLY A 353 -50.76 -10.21 -33.53
CA GLY A 353 -49.87 -9.41 -32.68
C GLY A 353 -48.40 -9.46 -33.12
N ALA A 354 -47.55 -8.81 -32.32
CA ALA A 354 -46.10 -8.81 -32.47
C ALA A 354 -45.40 -9.29 -31.18
N VAL A 355 -44.35 -10.09 -31.33
CA VAL A 355 -43.47 -10.51 -30.22
C VAL A 355 -42.04 -10.10 -30.54
N SER A 356 -41.40 -9.36 -29.65
CA SER A 356 -40.05 -8.83 -29.82
C SER A 356 -39.16 -9.40 -28.73
N ILE A 357 -38.06 -10.07 -29.12
CA ILE A 357 -37.13 -10.70 -28.19
C ILE A 357 -35.74 -10.20 -28.51
N ALA A 358 -35.21 -9.31 -27.68
CA ALA A 358 -33.93 -8.68 -27.92
C ALA A 358 -33.01 -8.76 -26.69
N ARG A 359 -31.72 -9.02 -26.89
CA ARG A 359 -30.71 -9.02 -25.81
C ARG A 359 -31.06 -9.91 -24.63
N CYS A 360 -31.78 -11.00 -24.85
CA CYS A 360 -32.13 -11.94 -23.80
C CYS A 360 -31.09 -13.07 -23.70
N THR A 361 -30.85 -13.54 -22.48
CA THR A 361 -29.90 -14.62 -22.20
C THR A 361 -30.58 -15.77 -21.45
N ALA A 362 -30.34 -17.00 -21.88
CA ALA A 362 -30.77 -18.22 -21.19
C ALA A 362 -29.58 -19.15 -20.97
N THR A 363 -29.46 -19.71 -19.77
CA THR A 363 -28.46 -20.76 -19.52
C THR A 363 -28.79 -22.03 -20.29
N GLY A 364 -30.08 -22.40 -20.38
CA GLY A 364 -30.53 -23.55 -21.15
C GLY A 364 -30.47 -23.31 -22.66
N ALA A 365 -30.51 -24.41 -23.44
CA ALA A 365 -30.47 -24.35 -24.90
C ALA A 365 -31.73 -23.72 -25.53
N THR A 366 -32.85 -23.70 -24.78
CA THR A 366 -34.12 -23.12 -25.21
C THR A 366 -34.24 -21.68 -24.73
N LEU A 367 -34.46 -20.75 -25.66
CA LEU A 367 -34.73 -19.35 -25.34
C LEU A 367 -36.20 -19.17 -24.97
N VAL A 368 -37.09 -19.54 -25.90
CA VAL A 368 -38.55 -19.47 -25.72
C VAL A 368 -39.20 -20.75 -26.25
N SER A 369 -40.22 -21.26 -25.57
CA SER A 369 -40.93 -22.48 -25.96
C SER A 369 -42.45 -22.29 -26.06
N GLY A 370 -43.12 -23.14 -26.85
CA GLY A 370 -44.58 -23.35 -26.78
C GLY A 370 -45.48 -22.38 -27.56
N LEU A 371 -44.94 -21.29 -28.12
CA LEU A 371 -45.72 -20.30 -28.85
C LEU A 371 -46.31 -20.86 -30.16
N ALA A 372 -47.63 -20.85 -30.31
CA ALA A 372 -48.32 -21.22 -31.54
C ALA A 372 -48.59 -19.98 -32.41
N ILE A 373 -48.05 -19.93 -33.62
CA ILE A 373 -48.19 -18.78 -34.52
C ILE A 373 -49.26 -19.07 -35.57
N THR A 374 -50.39 -18.35 -35.50
CA THR A 374 -51.45 -18.40 -36.53
C THR A 374 -51.32 -17.27 -37.53
N SER A 375 -51.03 -16.07 -37.04
CA SER A 375 -50.72 -14.86 -37.80
C SER A 375 -50.00 -13.87 -36.87
N GLY A 376 -49.26 -12.91 -37.40
CA GLY A 376 -48.44 -11.98 -36.61
C GLY A 376 -46.94 -12.15 -36.89
N VAL A 377 -46.10 -11.41 -36.15
CA VAL A 377 -44.65 -11.36 -36.38
C VAL A 377 -43.88 -11.61 -35.09
N VAL A 378 -42.84 -12.42 -35.17
CA VAL A 378 -41.85 -12.58 -34.09
C VAL A 378 -40.53 -12.01 -34.59
N SER A 379 -40.06 -10.93 -33.97
CA SER A 379 -38.79 -10.27 -34.29
C SER A 379 -37.78 -10.55 -33.19
N VAL A 380 -36.56 -10.93 -33.58
CA VAL A 380 -35.51 -11.31 -32.63
C VAL A 380 -34.20 -10.61 -32.95
N GLN A 381 -33.46 -10.21 -31.92
CA GLN A 381 -32.18 -9.53 -32.08
C GLN A 381 -31.21 -9.88 -30.95
N CYS A 382 -30.00 -10.28 -31.32
CA CYS A 382 -28.87 -10.36 -30.39
C CYS A 382 -29.18 -11.13 -29.09
N ASN A 383 -29.68 -12.36 -29.19
CA ASN A 383 -30.00 -13.19 -28.02
C ASN A 383 -28.95 -14.28 -27.82
N ARG A 384 -28.85 -14.82 -26.59
CA ARG A 384 -27.93 -15.91 -26.23
C ARG A 384 -28.69 -17.05 -25.54
N ALA A 385 -28.46 -18.28 -25.98
CA ALA A 385 -29.03 -19.47 -25.33
C ALA A 385 -28.05 -20.64 -25.41
N GLY A 386 -27.92 -21.41 -24.33
CA GLY A 386 -27.00 -22.55 -24.26
C GLY A 386 -25.54 -22.18 -24.52
N GLY A 387 -25.13 -20.97 -24.09
CA GLY A 387 -23.76 -20.47 -24.23
C GLY A 387 -23.42 -19.80 -25.57
N ARG A 388 -24.31 -19.84 -26.58
CA ARG A 388 -24.04 -19.26 -27.92
C ARG A 388 -24.97 -18.11 -28.28
N VAL A 389 -24.45 -17.13 -29.01
CA VAL A 389 -25.24 -16.05 -29.60
C VAL A 389 -26.04 -16.59 -30.79
N LEU A 390 -27.32 -16.25 -30.88
CA LEU A 390 -28.23 -16.71 -31.92
C LEU A 390 -28.24 -15.72 -33.08
N GLN A 391 -27.66 -16.12 -34.21
CA GLN A 391 -27.44 -15.24 -35.36
C GLN A 391 -28.32 -15.57 -36.57
N SER A 392 -28.78 -16.82 -36.69
CA SER A 392 -29.60 -17.28 -37.82
C SER A 392 -30.99 -17.76 -37.39
N SER A 393 -31.94 -17.78 -38.33
CA SER A 393 -33.27 -18.36 -38.09
C SER A 393 -33.21 -19.85 -37.72
N GLY A 394 -32.17 -20.57 -38.15
CA GLY A 394 -31.89 -21.95 -37.74
C GLY A 394 -31.52 -22.05 -36.26
N ASP A 395 -30.73 -21.10 -35.74
CA ASP A 395 -30.36 -21.04 -34.32
C ASP A 395 -31.58 -20.82 -33.43
N TYR A 396 -32.44 -19.87 -33.81
CA TYR A 396 -33.69 -19.62 -33.10
C TYR A 396 -34.66 -20.80 -33.15
N ARG A 397 -34.71 -21.54 -34.27
CA ARG A 397 -35.50 -22.78 -34.37
C ARG A 397 -35.04 -23.82 -33.37
N MET A 398 -33.73 -24.02 -33.22
CA MET A 398 -33.16 -24.89 -32.19
C MET A 398 -33.42 -24.37 -30.77
N ALA A 399 -33.50 -23.05 -30.61
CA ALA A 399 -33.83 -22.40 -29.33
C ALA A 399 -35.35 -22.32 -29.03
N GLY A 400 -36.19 -23.02 -29.80
CA GLY A 400 -37.62 -23.18 -29.57
C GLY A 400 -38.56 -22.21 -30.30
N LEU A 401 -38.02 -21.36 -31.19
CA LEU A 401 -38.78 -20.39 -31.99
C LEU A 401 -38.78 -20.76 -33.48
N PRO A 402 -39.84 -21.38 -34.01
CA PRO A 402 -39.82 -21.99 -35.35
C PRO A 402 -39.83 -20.99 -36.52
N SER A 403 -40.43 -19.81 -36.33
CA SER A 403 -40.55 -18.77 -37.34
C SER A 403 -40.29 -17.40 -36.72
N VAL A 404 -39.21 -16.73 -37.18
CA VAL A 404 -38.74 -15.45 -36.66
C VAL A 404 -38.15 -14.58 -37.78
N SER A 405 -38.23 -13.27 -37.61
CA SER A 405 -37.46 -12.28 -38.36
C SER A 405 -36.23 -11.89 -37.55
N VAL A 406 -35.03 -12.23 -38.04
CA VAL A 406 -33.77 -11.96 -37.34
C VAL A 406 -33.24 -10.60 -37.77
N VAL A 407 -33.02 -9.71 -36.80
CA VAL A 407 -32.38 -8.41 -36.99
C VAL A 407 -30.93 -8.50 -36.51
N PRO A 408 -29.94 -7.99 -37.27
CA PRO A 408 -28.54 -7.94 -36.84
C PRO A 408 -28.36 -7.20 -35.50
N CYS A 409 -27.33 -7.55 -34.73
CA CYS A 409 -27.06 -6.99 -33.39
C CYS A 409 -26.80 -5.48 -33.39
N ASP A 410 -26.18 -4.99 -34.46
CA ASP A 410 -25.85 -3.59 -34.77
C ASP A 410 -26.97 -2.87 -35.53
N GLY A 411 -27.94 -3.62 -36.04
CA GLY A 411 -29.11 -3.08 -36.72
C GLY A 411 -30.15 -2.52 -35.77
N CYS A 412 -31.13 -1.83 -36.32
CA CYS A 412 -32.33 -1.42 -35.61
C CYS A 412 -33.56 -1.65 -36.47
N ALA A 413 -34.69 -1.96 -35.83
CA ALA A 413 -35.95 -2.20 -36.52
C ALA A 413 -37.11 -1.69 -35.67
N ALA A 414 -38.08 -1.04 -36.32
CA ALA A 414 -39.29 -0.57 -35.66
C ALA A 414 -40.01 -1.68 -34.89
N ALA A 415 -40.03 -2.90 -35.44
CA ALA A 415 -40.64 -4.07 -34.80
C ALA A 415 -39.98 -4.50 -33.48
N LEU A 416 -38.79 -4.00 -33.15
CA LEU A 416 -38.10 -4.27 -31.88
C LEU A 416 -38.17 -3.10 -30.90
N ALA A 417 -38.27 -1.87 -31.40
CA ALA A 417 -38.17 -0.65 -30.59
C ALA A 417 -39.50 0.09 -30.40
N CYS A 418 -40.47 -0.09 -31.30
CA CYS A 418 -41.66 0.76 -31.37
C CYS A 418 -42.96 -0.03 -31.21
N PHE A 419 -43.91 0.55 -30.48
CA PHE A 419 -45.28 0.06 -30.47
C PHE A 419 -46.04 0.52 -31.72
N ASP A 420 -46.22 -0.39 -32.68
CA ASP A 420 -46.74 -0.11 -34.03
C ASP A 420 -48.05 0.71 -34.04
N ALA A 421 -49.01 0.38 -33.18
CA ALA A 421 -50.32 1.04 -33.16
C ALA A 421 -50.24 2.56 -32.91
N LEU A 422 -49.25 3.01 -32.13
CA LEU A 422 -49.02 4.42 -31.80
C LEU A 422 -47.74 4.98 -32.44
N THR A 423 -47.14 4.27 -33.40
CA THR A 423 -45.98 4.76 -34.15
C THR A 423 -46.41 5.43 -35.45
N ALA A 424 -45.96 6.66 -35.67
CA ALA A 424 -46.20 7.46 -36.88
C ALA A 424 -45.08 7.30 -37.91
N SER A 425 -43.82 7.24 -37.47
CA SER A 425 -42.63 7.13 -38.31
C SER A 425 -41.50 6.39 -37.59
N PHE A 426 -40.52 5.87 -38.35
CA PHE A 426 -39.30 5.28 -37.80
C PHE A 426 -38.11 5.72 -38.67
N THR A 427 -37.23 6.53 -38.11
CA THR A 427 -36.06 7.11 -38.81
C THR A 427 -34.90 7.18 -37.84
N ASP A 428 -33.68 6.87 -38.29
CA ASP A 428 -32.45 6.88 -37.49
C ASP A 428 -32.56 6.10 -36.17
N CYS A 429 -33.22 4.95 -36.21
CA CYS A 429 -33.48 4.08 -35.06
C CYS A 429 -34.37 4.68 -33.95
N VAL A 430 -35.10 5.75 -34.25
CA VAL A 430 -36.01 6.42 -33.30
C VAL A 430 -37.46 6.32 -33.79
N CYS A 431 -38.38 6.04 -32.87
CA CYS A 431 -39.81 6.01 -33.15
C CYS A 431 -40.39 7.43 -33.03
N GLY A 432 -41.05 7.91 -34.09
CA GLY A 432 -41.91 9.09 -34.03
C GLY A 432 -43.32 8.66 -33.66
N CYS A 433 -43.91 9.23 -32.61
CA CYS A 433 -45.19 8.77 -32.07
C CYS A 433 -46.42 9.50 -32.66
N ARG A 434 -47.52 8.76 -32.83
CA ARG A 434 -48.86 9.34 -33.05
C ARG A 434 -49.38 9.94 -31.74
N ALA A 435 -50.44 10.74 -31.83
CA ALA A 435 -51.14 11.24 -30.65
C ALA A 435 -51.56 10.08 -29.74
N GLY A 436 -51.22 10.18 -28.45
CA GLY A 436 -51.45 9.15 -27.44
C GLY A 436 -50.24 8.25 -27.14
N GLY A 437 -49.22 8.22 -28.01
CA GLY A 437 -47.96 7.54 -27.74
C GLY A 437 -47.01 8.41 -26.91
N VAL A 438 -46.34 7.79 -25.93
CA VAL A 438 -45.44 8.43 -24.96
C VAL A 438 -44.11 7.67 -24.93
N GLY A 439 -43.00 8.42 -24.85
CA GLY A 439 -41.63 7.88 -24.78
C GLY A 439 -41.07 7.41 -26.12
N GLU A 440 -39.81 6.97 -26.11
CA GLU A 440 -39.06 6.59 -27.33
C GLU A 440 -39.63 5.37 -28.04
N ALA A 441 -40.40 4.54 -27.33
CA ALA A 441 -41.05 3.35 -27.88
C ALA A 441 -42.53 3.60 -28.26
N CYS A 442 -43.03 4.83 -28.16
CA CYS A 442 -44.42 5.21 -28.44
C CYS A 442 -45.46 4.39 -27.66
N LEU A 443 -45.22 4.18 -26.37
CA LEU A 443 -46.09 3.38 -25.51
C LEU A 443 -47.33 4.17 -25.08
N PRO A 444 -48.46 3.50 -24.77
CA PRO A 444 -49.66 4.20 -24.30
C PRO A 444 -49.50 4.99 -22.98
N PHE A 445 -48.51 4.62 -22.17
CA PHE A 445 -48.20 5.21 -20.87
C PHE A 445 -46.70 5.40 -20.73
N ASP A 446 -46.31 6.40 -19.94
CA ASP A 446 -44.91 6.63 -19.58
C ASP A 446 -44.40 5.49 -18.68
N VAL A 447 -43.45 4.72 -19.20
CA VAL A 447 -42.82 3.60 -18.49
C VAL A 447 -41.29 3.69 -18.61
N PRO A 448 -40.55 3.23 -17.60
CA PRO A 448 -39.10 3.27 -17.62
C PRO A 448 -38.50 2.51 -18.81
N LEU A 449 -37.43 3.06 -19.37
CA LEU A 449 -36.59 2.41 -20.37
C LEU A 449 -35.66 1.38 -19.70
N ALA A 450 -35.13 0.45 -20.50
CA ALA A 450 -33.89 -0.23 -20.12
C ALA A 450 -32.83 0.82 -19.82
N ARG A 451 -31.95 0.61 -18.82
CA ARG A 451 -30.73 1.40 -18.75
C ARG A 451 -30.03 1.27 -20.10
N ALA A 452 -29.78 2.39 -20.78
CA ALA A 452 -29.04 2.38 -22.02
C ALA A 452 -27.66 1.78 -21.75
N GLY A 453 -27.49 0.49 -22.03
CA GLY A 453 -26.17 -0.05 -22.36
C GLY A 453 -25.75 0.73 -23.60
N GLY A 454 -24.76 1.61 -23.47
CA GLY A 454 -24.34 2.51 -24.53
C GLY A 454 -23.93 1.71 -25.77
N GLY A 455 -24.87 1.50 -26.68
CA GLY A 455 -24.63 0.97 -28.02
C GLY A 455 -24.05 2.02 -28.96
N GLY A 456 -23.39 3.05 -28.42
CA GLY A 456 -22.60 3.97 -29.21
C GLY A 456 -21.31 3.28 -29.58
N GLY A 457 -21.17 2.88 -30.84
CA GLY A 457 -19.92 2.39 -31.45
C GLY A 457 -18.82 3.45 -31.51
N GLY A 458 -18.61 4.21 -30.44
CA GLY A 458 -17.44 5.04 -30.22
C GLY A 458 -16.22 4.13 -30.14
N GLY A 459 -15.19 4.46 -30.91
CA GLY A 459 -14.09 3.57 -31.26
C GLY A 459 -13.39 2.88 -30.10
N GLN A 460 -12.80 1.74 -30.46
CA GLN A 460 -11.92 0.83 -29.70
C GLN A 460 -10.65 1.48 -29.11
N ASP A 461 -10.57 2.81 -29.03
CA ASP A 461 -9.36 3.48 -28.60
C ASP A 461 -9.18 3.35 -27.08
N CYS A 462 -7.97 2.95 -26.70
CA CYS A 462 -7.56 2.87 -25.31
C CYS A 462 -7.53 4.26 -24.67
N VAL A 463 -8.02 4.37 -23.45
CA VAL A 463 -7.79 5.58 -22.63
C VAL A 463 -6.29 5.63 -22.33
N SER A 464 -5.61 6.68 -22.79
CA SER A 464 -4.16 6.77 -22.68
C SER A 464 -3.63 8.13 -22.23
N GLY A 465 -2.51 8.12 -21.49
CA GLY A 465 -1.82 9.33 -21.04
C GLY A 465 -2.56 10.15 -19.98
N VAL A 466 -3.49 9.53 -19.24
CA VAL A 466 -4.33 10.20 -18.24
C VAL A 466 -3.88 9.84 -16.82
N THR A 467 -4.06 10.76 -15.88
CA THR A 467 -3.96 10.46 -14.44
C THR A 467 -5.37 10.46 -13.84
N LEU A 468 -5.80 9.32 -13.28
CA LEU A 468 -7.06 9.19 -12.57
C LEU A 468 -6.87 9.54 -11.09
N THR A 469 -7.66 10.48 -10.60
CA THR A 469 -7.68 10.91 -9.18
C THR A 469 -9.04 10.68 -8.52
N GLU A 470 -10.01 10.12 -9.24
CA GLU A 470 -11.34 9.78 -8.73
C GLU A 470 -11.71 8.33 -9.08
N SER A 471 -12.57 7.73 -8.25
CA SER A 471 -13.02 6.35 -8.45
C SER A 471 -13.97 6.24 -9.65
N VAL A 472 -13.77 5.24 -10.50
CA VAL A 472 -14.52 5.08 -11.76
C VAL A 472 -14.85 3.62 -12.03
N THR A 473 -15.99 3.35 -12.67
CA THR A 473 -16.33 2.03 -13.22
C THR A 473 -16.20 2.05 -14.73
N VAL A 474 -15.41 1.13 -15.28
CA VAL A 474 -15.10 1.00 -16.72
C VAL A 474 -15.88 -0.18 -17.31
N GLY A 475 -16.25 -0.09 -18.59
CA GLY A 475 -16.92 -1.15 -19.33
C GLY A 475 -18.44 -0.99 -19.40
N GLY A 476 -18.97 0.23 -19.51
CA GLY A 476 -20.40 0.53 -19.59
C GLY A 476 -21.04 0.13 -20.93
N GLY A 477 -21.25 -1.17 -21.15
CA GLY A 477 -21.87 -1.74 -22.36
C GLY A 477 -20.90 -1.99 -23.52
N GLN A 478 -19.60 -1.76 -23.32
CA GLN A 478 -18.56 -2.01 -24.32
C GLN A 478 -17.98 -3.41 -24.19
N ALA A 479 -17.58 -4.02 -25.31
CA ALA A 479 -16.87 -5.30 -25.34
C ALA A 479 -15.42 -5.18 -24.86
N THR A 480 -14.82 -3.99 -24.98
CA THR A 480 -13.41 -3.73 -24.65
C THR A 480 -13.30 -2.63 -23.59
N ALA A 481 -12.47 -2.87 -22.58
CA ALA A 481 -12.03 -1.89 -21.59
C ALA A 481 -10.50 -1.81 -21.64
N CYS A 482 -9.96 -0.80 -22.32
CA CYS A 482 -8.52 -0.64 -22.51
C CYS A 482 -7.98 0.63 -21.84
N LEU A 483 -6.94 0.47 -21.01
CA LEU A 483 -6.17 1.54 -20.39
C LEU A 483 -4.68 1.37 -20.76
N ASP A 484 -4.04 2.40 -21.29
CA ASP A 484 -2.61 2.36 -21.64
C ASP A 484 -1.89 3.60 -21.10
N SER A 485 -0.79 3.43 -20.37
CA SER A 485 -0.03 4.56 -19.80
C SER A 485 -0.88 5.46 -18.90
N VAL A 486 -1.77 4.85 -18.10
CA VAL A 486 -2.64 5.54 -17.16
C VAL A 486 -2.07 5.45 -15.74
N VAL A 487 -2.09 6.57 -15.01
CA VAL A 487 -1.63 6.64 -13.61
C VAL A 487 -2.84 6.73 -12.69
N PHE A 488 -3.03 5.78 -11.78
CA PHE A 488 -4.02 5.86 -10.71
C PHE A 488 -3.35 6.49 -9.49
N SER A 489 -3.80 7.67 -9.09
CA SER A 489 -3.15 8.47 -8.04
C SER A 489 -4.07 8.66 -6.84
N GLY A 490 -3.63 8.14 -5.69
CA GLY A 490 -4.33 8.25 -4.42
C GLY A 490 -5.23 7.05 -4.10
N PRO A 491 -5.98 7.11 -2.99
CA PRO A 491 -6.77 6.00 -2.46
C PRO A 491 -8.10 5.82 -3.21
N ILE A 492 -8.04 5.66 -4.54
CA ILE A 492 -9.19 5.51 -5.42
C ILE A 492 -9.46 4.06 -5.79
N THR A 493 -10.68 3.76 -6.24
CA THR A 493 -11.04 2.45 -6.78
C THR A 493 -11.44 2.56 -8.25
N VAL A 494 -10.69 1.88 -9.12
CA VAL A 494 -11.02 1.70 -10.54
C VAL A 494 -11.62 0.30 -10.70
N ALA A 495 -12.89 0.21 -11.06
CA ALA A 495 -13.61 -1.07 -11.18
C ALA A 495 -13.90 -1.43 -12.65
N VAL A 496 -13.46 -2.60 -13.10
CA VAL A 496 -13.89 -3.20 -14.36
C VAL A 496 -14.90 -4.29 -14.04
N ASN A 497 -16.18 -3.93 -14.11
CA ASN A 497 -17.27 -4.86 -13.81
C ASN A 497 -17.62 -5.62 -15.09
N LEU A 498 -17.22 -6.89 -15.17
CA LEU A 498 -17.48 -7.72 -16.35
C LEU A 498 -18.98 -7.83 -16.65
N ARG A 499 -19.84 -7.70 -15.63
CA ARG A 499 -21.30 -7.73 -15.80
C ARG A 499 -21.86 -6.53 -16.57
N SER A 500 -21.20 -5.38 -16.51
CA SER A 500 -21.67 -4.19 -17.24
C SER A 500 -21.21 -4.17 -18.70
N MET A 501 -20.28 -5.04 -19.08
CA MET A 501 -19.72 -5.12 -20.43
C MET A 501 -20.70 -5.79 -21.41
N ASP A 502 -20.38 -5.74 -22.70
CA ASP A 502 -21.25 -6.30 -23.75
C ASP A 502 -21.32 -7.84 -23.68
N ALA A 503 -22.41 -8.34 -23.10
CA ALA A 503 -22.68 -9.77 -22.97
C ALA A 503 -22.98 -10.47 -24.31
N PHE A 504 -23.02 -9.77 -25.45
CA PHE A 504 -23.24 -10.34 -26.79
C PHE A 504 -22.03 -10.26 -27.70
N ALA A 505 -20.93 -9.66 -27.23
CA ALA A 505 -19.65 -9.72 -27.90
C ALA A 505 -19.14 -11.16 -28.01
N ASP A 506 -18.24 -11.40 -28.97
CA ASP A 506 -17.54 -12.68 -29.11
C ASP A 506 -16.63 -12.94 -27.91
N ALA A 507 -15.96 -11.89 -27.41
CA ALA A 507 -15.09 -11.89 -26.24
C ALA A 507 -15.17 -10.55 -25.50
N LEU A 508 -14.93 -10.56 -24.18
CA LEU A 508 -14.68 -9.35 -23.40
C LEU A 508 -13.17 -9.12 -23.34
N ASP A 509 -12.68 -7.94 -23.71
CA ASP A 509 -11.25 -7.63 -23.68
C ASP A 509 -10.97 -6.55 -22.62
N VAL A 510 -10.19 -6.89 -21.59
CA VAL A 510 -9.79 -5.99 -20.52
C VAL A 510 -8.28 -5.86 -20.56
N THR A 511 -7.77 -4.74 -21.07
CA THR A 511 -6.33 -4.54 -21.27
C THR A 511 -5.81 -3.37 -20.47
N LEU A 512 -4.76 -3.61 -19.68
CA LEU A 512 -4.00 -2.58 -18.99
C LEU A 512 -2.53 -2.71 -19.39
N ARG A 513 -1.99 -1.65 -20.00
CA ARG A 513 -0.59 -1.59 -20.46
C ARG A 513 0.11 -0.37 -19.88
N HIS A 514 1.36 -0.51 -19.44
CA HIS A 514 2.19 0.61 -18.95
C HIS A 514 1.52 1.45 -17.85
N CYS A 515 0.61 0.86 -17.08
CA CYS A 515 -0.17 1.58 -16.06
C CYS A 515 0.59 1.64 -14.73
N VAL A 516 0.36 2.71 -13.97
CA VAL A 516 0.97 2.91 -12.65
C VAL A 516 -0.12 3.03 -11.59
N LEU A 517 -0.08 2.18 -10.57
CA LEU A 517 -0.95 2.26 -9.39
C LEU A 517 -0.18 2.89 -8.25
N ALA A 518 -0.54 4.10 -7.82
CA ALA A 518 0.21 4.85 -6.81
C ALA A 518 -0.69 5.33 -5.66
N GLY A 519 -0.12 5.35 -4.44
CA GLY A 519 -0.72 6.04 -3.30
C GLY A 519 -1.99 5.37 -2.74
N GLY A 520 -2.06 4.04 -2.73
CA GLY A 520 -3.21 3.31 -2.18
C GLY A 520 -4.29 2.94 -3.20
N ALA A 521 -4.06 3.18 -4.50
CA ALA A 521 -5.05 2.91 -5.54
C ALA A 521 -5.40 1.43 -5.66
N GLN A 522 -6.69 1.13 -5.88
CA GLN A 522 -7.21 -0.23 -6.06
C GLN A 522 -7.79 -0.41 -7.47
N LEU A 523 -7.32 -1.43 -8.19
CA LEU A 523 -7.92 -1.89 -9.44
C LEU A 523 -8.75 -3.14 -9.16
N ARG A 524 -10.06 -3.11 -9.37
CA ARG A 524 -10.96 -4.24 -9.14
C ARG A 524 -11.51 -4.77 -10.45
N ILE A 525 -11.24 -6.03 -10.80
CA ILE A 525 -11.72 -6.67 -12.03
C ILE A 525 -12.60 -7.88 -11.65
N GLY A 526 -13.74 -8.04 -12.30
CA GLY A 526 -14.62 -9.21 -12.13
C GLY A 526 -16.05 -8.86 -11.73
N GLY A 527 -16.58 -9.54 -10.72
CA GLY A 527 -17.90 -9.26 -10.14
C GLY A 527 -19.04 -10.19 -10.59
N LEU A 528 -18.73 -11.32 -11.23
CA LEU A 528 -19.73 -12.29 -11.68
C LEU A 528 -19.95 -13.39 -10.63
N SER A 529 -21.19 -13.83 -10.49
CA SER A 529 -21.49 -15.11 -9.85
C SER A 529 -21.13 -16.26 -10.79
N GLU A 530 -20.91 -17.49 -10.29
CA GLU A 530 -20.60 -18.64 -11.14
C GLU A 530 -21.70 -18.88 -12.20
N ILE A 531 -22.96 -18.65 -11.85
CA ILE A 531 -24.07 -18.88 -12.78
C ILE A 531 -24.14 -17.78 -13.83
N THR A 532 -23.93 -16.52 -13.43
CA THR A 532 -23.85 -15.39 -14.39
C THR A 532 -22.63 -15.52 -15.30
N ALA A 533 -21.48 -16.00 -14.79
CA ALA A 533 -20.27 -16.18 -15.56
C ALA A 533 -20.47 -17.14 -16.75
N ARG A 534 -21.33 -18.16 -16.62
CA ARG A 534 -21.69 -19.08 -17.72
C ARG A 534 -22.56 -18.44 -18.82
N LEU A 535 -23.18 -17.29 -18.53
CA LEU A 535 -23.96 -16.51 -19.51
C LEU A 535 -23.11 -15.48 -20.26
N MET A 536 -21.94 -15.13 -19.73
CA MET A 536 -21.05 -14.14 -20.34
C MET A 536 -20.18 -14.77 -21.42
N PRO A 537 -19.77 -14.00 -22.44
CA PRO A 537 -18.70 -14.41 -23.33
C PRO A 537 -17.39 -14.55 -22.55
N HIS A 538 -16.46 -15.33 -23.11
CA HIS A 538 -15.14 -15.49 -22.52
C HIS A 538 -14.43 -14.14 -22.40
N ALA A 539 -13.67 -13.95 -21.33
CA ALA A 539 -12.96 -12.72 -21.03
C ALA A 539 -11.45 -12.90 -21.21
N LEU A 540 -10.81 -11.93 -21.82
CA LEU A 540 -9.36 -11.81 -21.99
C LEU A 540 -8.92 -10.64 -21.11
N VAL A 541 -8.34 -10.93 -19.95
CA VAL A 541 -7.83 -9.91 -19.03
C VAL A 541 -6.30 -9.89 -19.15
N ASN A 542 -5.73 -8.79 -19.61
CA ASN A 542 -4.30 -8.69 -19.85
C ASN A 542 -3.71 -7.45 -19.16
N LEU A 543 -2.88 -7.70 -18.14
CA LEU A 543 -2.19 -6.73 -17.32
C LEU A 543 -0.69 -6.84 -17.63
N THR A 544 -0.16 -5.96 -18.48
CA THR A 544 1.24 -5.99 -18.89
C THR A 544 1.97 -4.71 -18.56
N ASN A 545 3.23 -4.80 -18.12
CA ASN A 545 4.05 -3.63 -17.76
C ASN A 545 3.36 -2.75 -16.71
N VAL A 546 2.69 -3.36 -15.73
CA VAL A 546 2.00 -2.64 -14.65
C VAL A 546 2.99 -2.42 -13.51
N THR A 547 3.11 -1.17 -13.07
CA THR A 547 3.93 -0.82 -11.90
C THR A 547 3.00 -0.43 -10.74
N SER A 548 3.19 -1.02 -9.57
CA SER A 548 2.44 -0.63 -8.36
C SER A 548 3.37 -0.13 -7.27
N LEU A 549 3.07 1.06 -6.74
CA LEU A 549 3.71 1.69 -5.60
C LEU A 549 2.63 1.97 -4.55
N GLU A 550 2.44 1.01 -3.65
CA GLU A 550 1.36 1.00 -2.65
C GLU A 550 -0.05 0.81 -3.24
N GLY A 551 -0.17 0.28 -4.46
CA GLY A 551 -1.44 -0.06 -5.09
C GLY A 551 -1.76 -1.56 -5.01
N THR A 552 -3.05 -1.89 -5.14
CA THR A 552 -3.55 -3.26 -5.04
C THR A 552 -4.43 -3.62 -6.25
N ILE A 553 -4.17 -4.78 -6.86
CA ILE A 553 -5.03 -5.36 -7.89
C ILE A 553 -5.94 -6.39 -7.23
N VAL A 554 -7.24 -6.35 -7.49
CA VAL A 554 -8.24 -7.25 -6.91
C VAL A 554 -8.99 -7.94 -8.05
N LEU A 555 -8.88 -9.25 -8.11
CA LEU A 555 -9.72 -10.09 -8.96
C LEU A 555 -10.78 -10.75 -8.09
N HIS A 556 -12.05 -10.66 -8.50
CA HIS A 556 -13.14 -11.15 -7.66
C HIS A 556 -14.28 -11.80 -8.44
N GLY A 557 -14.88 -12.83 -7.83
CA GLY A 557 -15.98 -13.61 -8.42
C GLY A 557 -15.53 -14.62 -9.48
N ALA A 558 -16.47 -15.12 -10.26
CA ALA A 558 -16.22 -16.16 -11.25
C ALA A 558 -15.78 -15.58 -12.61
N MET A 559 -14.75 -16.16 -13.21
CA MET A 559 -14.39 -15.86 -14.59
C MET A 559 -15.32 -16.62 -15.55
N PRO A 560 -15.75 -16.01 -16.67
CA PRO A 560 -16.52 -16.73 -17.68
C PRO A 560 -15.78 -17.97 -18.21
N PRO A 561 -16.49 -19.02 -18.65
CA PRO A 561 -15.86 -20.20 -19.23
C PRO A 561 -14.89 -19.84 -20.38
N ASN A 562 -13.76 -20.55 -20.46
CA ASN A 562 -12.74 -20.38 -21.52
C ASN A 562 -12.04 -19.01 -21.53
N SER A 563 -12.04 -18.30 -20.41
CA SER A 563 -11.35 -17.01 -20.26
C SER A 563 -9.83 -17.15 -20.10
N SER A 564 -9.12 -16.03 -20.24
CA SER A 564 -7.72 -15.92 -19.86
C SER A 564 -7.49 -14.67 -19.00
N VAL A 565 -6.58 -14.79 -18.04
CA VAL A 565 -6.11 -13.70 -17.19
C VAL A 565 -4.59 -13.76 -17.19
N LEU A 566 -3.94 -12.72 -17.71
CA LEU A 566 -2.49 -12.61 -17.82
C LEU A 566 -2.02 -11.41 -16.99
N LEU A 567 -1.09 -11.64 -16.06
CA LEU A 567 -0.30 -10.61 -15.41
C LEU A 567 1.17 -10.83 -15.77
N ALA A 568 1.74 -9.95 -16.59
CA ALA A 568 3.06 -10.13 -17.16
C ALA A 568 3.95 -8.88 -17.03
N ASN A 569 5.26 -9.09 -16.94
CA ASN A 569 6.27 -8.02 -17.00
C ASN A 569 6.01 -6.88 -15.99
N SER A 570 5.46 -7.21 -14.83
CA SER A 570 4.92 -6.22 -13.89
C SER A 570 5.72 -6.20 -12.60
N THR A 571 5.87 -5.01 -12.02
CA THR A 571 6.57 -4.79 -10.75
C THR A 571 5.58 -4.23 -9.75
N LEU A 572 5.12 -5.08 -8.84
CA LEU A 572 4.08 -4.72 -7.88
C LEU A 572 4.65 -4.66 -6.48
N ARG A 573 4.53 -3.51 -5.82
CA ARG A 573 5.03 -3.29 -4.47
C ARG A 573 3.95 -2.67 -3.59
N ALA A 574 3.81 -3.22 -2.38
CA ALA A 574 2.96 -2.65 -1.34
C ALA A 574 3.54 -2.95 0.05
N THR A 575 3.13 -2.14 1.01
CA THR A 575 3.48 -2.31 2.43
C THR A 575 2.22 -2.27 3.29
N VAL A 576 2.31 -2.84 4.49
CA VAL A 576 1.18 -2.87 5.45
C VAL A 576 0.74 -1.46 5.86
N GLY A 577 1.68 -0.50 5.87
CA GLY A 577 1.39 0.90 6.16
C GLY A 577 0.85 1.70 4.97
N GLY A 578 1.27 1.37 3.74
CA GLY A 578 0.88 2.10 2.54
C GLY A 578 -0.39 1.59 1.85
N SER A 579 -0.64 0.28 1.89
CA SER A 579 -1.84 -0.30 1.28
C SER A 579 -3.12 0.21 1.95
N GLN A 580 -4.13 0.50 1.12
CA GLN A 580 -5.48 0.90 1.55
C GLN A 580 -6.49 -0.27 1.42
N TYR A 581 -6.01 -1.48 1.14
CA TYR A 581 -6.88 -2.64 1.06
C TYR A 581 -7.37 -3.03 2.46
N VAL A 582 -8.68 -3.17 2.62
CA VAL A 582 -9.32 -3.64 3.85
C VAL A 582 -9.97 -4.99 3.58
N PRO A 583 -9.59 -6.04 4.33
CA PRO A 583 -10.21 -7.34 4.16
C PRO A 583 -11.71 -7.33 4.40
N THR A 584 -12.43 -8.09 3.58
CA THR A 584 -13.91 -8.15 3.65
C THR A 584 -14.41 -9.42 4.32
N THR A 585 -13.53 -10.38 4.58
CA THR A 585 -13.83 -11.63 5.26
C THR A 585 -14.23 -11.37 6.72
N LEU A 586 -15.36 -11.96 7.13
CA LEU A 586 -15.91 -11.77 8.47
C LEU A 586 -14.86 -12.13 9.54
N GLY A 587 -14.72 -11.27 10.55
CA GLY A 587 -13.75 -11.42 11.64
C GLY A 587 -12.35 -10.88 11.34
N HIS A 588 -12.01 -10.62 10.08
CA HIS A 588 -10.67 -10.16 9.66
C HIS A 588 -10.65 -8.69 9.22
N ALA A 589 -11.76 -7.97 9.36
CA ALA A 589 -11.88 -6.57 8.95
C ALA A 589 -10.94 -5.60 9.71
N GLY A 590 -10.43 -6.00 10.87
CA GLY A 590 -9.42 -5.25 11.64
C GLY A 590 -7.98 -5.57 11.27
N SER A 591 -7.74 -6.66 10.52
CA SER A 591 -6.41 -7.08 10.12
C SER A 591 -5.90 -6.19 8.98
N ARG A 592 -4.65 -5.75 9.09
CA ARG A 592 -3.97 -5.00 8.02
C ARG A 592 -2.94 -5.89 7.35
N TYR A 593 -3.02 -5.94 6.04
CA TYR A 593 -2.06 -6.60 5.16
C TYR A 593 -1.59 -5.58 4.12
N GLY A 594 -0.44 -5.81 3.50
CA GLY A 594 0.08 -5.00 2.40
C GLY A 594 -0.03 -5.68 1.03
N PRO A 595 -1.20 -6.18 0.58
CA PRO A 595 -1.27 -7.00 -0.62
C PRO A 595 -1.09 -6.20 -1.89
N VAL A 596 -0.35 -6.78 -2.83
CA VAL A 596 -0.25 -6.29 -4.20
C VAL A 596 -1.31 -6.90 -5.12
N LEU A 597 -1.72 -8.13 -4.81
CA LEU A 597 -2.78 -8.86 -5.51
C LEU A 597 -3.74 -9.47 -4.50
N VAL A 598 -5.03 -9.36 -4.77
CA VAL A 598 -6.09 -10.00 -3.99
C VAL A 598 -6.95 -10.87 -4.90
N LEU A 599 -7.14 -12.12 -4.50
CA LEU A 599 -8.01 -13.09 -5.16
C LEU A 599 -9.22 -13.35 -4.25
N ASP A 600 -10.35 -12.79 -4.62
CA ASP A 600 -11.53 -12.72 -3.78
C ASP A 600 -12.70 -13.54 -4.35
N GLY A 601 -12.90 -14.75 -3.82
CA GLY A 601 -13.93 -15.68 -4.26
C GLY A 601 -13.74 -16.08 -5.73
N VAL A 602 -12.48 -16.14 -6.17
CA VAL A 602 -12.11 -16.36 -7.57
C VAL A 602 -12.44 -17.80 -7.97
N ARG A 603 -13.27 -17.94 -9.01
CA ARG A 603 -13.60 -19.23 -9.62
C ARG A 603 -13.16 -19.25 -11.07
N LEU A 604 -12.20 -20.10 -11.36
CA LEU A 604 -11.72 -20.34 -12.72
C LEU A 604 -12.54 -21.47 -13.34
N LEU A 605 -13.23 -21.19 -14.44
CA LEU A 605 -14.06 -22.15 -15.18
C LEU A 605 -13.43 -22.35 -16.55
N SER A 606 -12.69 -23.45 -16.76
CA SER A 606 -11.88 -23.63 -17.99
C SER A 606 -11.02 -22.39 -18.32
N THR A 607 -10.55 -21.69 -17.30
CA THR A 607 -9.90 -20.39 -17.41
C THR A 607 -8.40 -20.55 -17.18
N ARG A 608 -7.60 -19.79 -17.93
CA ARG A 608 -6.14 -19.74 -17.75
C ARG A 608 -5.76 -18.47 -16.99
N PHE A 609 -5.40 -18.61 -15.73
CA PHE A 609 -4.77 -17.54 -14.94
C PHE A 609 -3.25 -17.73 -14.98
N VAL A 610 -2.54 -16.74 -15.51
CA VAL A 610 -1.10 -16.79 -15.76
C VAL A 610 -0.45 -15.55 -15.19
N MET A 611 0.45 -15.74 -14.24
CA MET A 611 1.38 -14.72 -13.78
C MET A 611 2.77 -15.08 -14.28
N THR A 612 3.46 -14.14 -14.92
CA THR A 612 4.77 -14.43 -15.51
C THR A 612 5.69 -13.22 -15.50
N ARG A 613 7.00 -13.43 -15.39
CA ARG A 613 8.03 -12.38 -15.54
C ARG A 613 7.76 -11.16 -14.66
N SER A 614 7.28 -11.39 -13.44
CA SER A 614 6.78 -10.33 -12.57
C SER A 614 7.39 -10.43 -11.18
N LEU A 615 7.61 -9.25 -10.57
CA LEU A 615 8.17 -9.09 -9.23
C LEU A 615 7.07 -8.60 -8.30
N LEU A 616 6.83 -9.32 -7.22
CA LEU A 616 5.86 -8.97 -6.18
C LEU A 616 6.59 -8.76 -4.86
N VAL A 617 6.49 -7.57 -4.28
CA VAL A 617 7.19 -7.20 -3.03
C VAL A 617 6.20 -6.70 -1.99
N CYS A 618 6.24 -7.32 -0.81
CA CYS A 618 5.40 -6.99 0.34
C CYS A 618 6.26 -6.68 1.57
N GLY A 619 6.21 -5.45 2.06
CA GLY A 619 6.93 -5.02 3.27
C GLY A 619 6.05 -4.75 4.50
N GLY A 620 6.58 -5.04 5.69
CA GLY A 620 5.92 -4.76 6.98
C GLY A 620 5.63 -6.01 7.80
N ASP A 621 5.33 -5.83 9.09
CA ASP A 621 4.93 -6.93 9.97
C ASP A 621 3.60 -7.53 9.49
N SER A 622 3.50 -8.86 9.40
CA SER A 622 2.31 -9.57 8.89
C SER A 622 1.99 -9.34 7.40
N CYS A 623 2.95 -8.94 6.57
CA CYS A 623 2.72 -8.71 5.15
C CYS A 623 2.39 -10.00 4.36
N ALA A 624 1.36 -9.94 3.52
CA ALA A 624 1.00 -10.99 2.57
C ALA A 624 0.97 -10.43 1.13
N ALA A 625 1.85 -10.89 0.23
CA ALA A 625 1.95 -10.32 -1.12
C ALA A 625 0.68 -10.59 -1.95
N ILE A 626 0.18 -11.82 -1.89
CA ILE A 626 -1.09 -12.26 -2.47
C ILE A 626 -2.04 -12.60 -1.33
N LEU A 627 -3.20 -11.95 -1.28
CA LEU A 627 -4.24 -12.25 -0.31
C LEU A 627 -5.37 -13.03 -0.99
N VAL A 628 -5.86 -14.10 -0.34
CA VAL A 628 -7.01 -14.87 -0.83
C VAL A 628 -8.18 -14.73 0.15
N GLU A 629 -9.34 -14.35 -0.36
CA GLU A 629 -10.59 -14.26 0.39
C GLU A 629 -11.66 -15.14 -0.24
N ARG A 630 -12.61 -15.64 0.55
CA ARG A 630 -13.77 -16.46 0.09
C ARG A 630 -13.41 -17.67 -0.80
N GLY A 631 -12.17 -18.16 -0.73
CA GLY A 631 -11.67 -19.33 -1.45
C GLY A 631 -11.18 -19.07 -2.87
N LEU A 632 -10.30 -19.96 -3.34
CA LEU A 632 -9.78 -20.04 -4.71
C LEU A 632 -10.15 -21.41 -5.30
N ASP A 633 -11.01 -21.42 -6.31
CA ASP A 633 -11.49 -22.67 -6.95
C ASP A 633 -11.04 -22.72 -8.42
N VAL A 634 -10.13 -23.65 -8.72
CA VAL A 634 -9.57 -23.90 -10.05
C VAL A 634 -10.27 -25.13 -10.64
N LYS A 635 -11.22 -24.92 -11.55
CA LYS A 635 -12.17 -25.96 -11.97
C LYS A 635 -12.32 -26.08 -13.49
N LEU A 636 -12.77 -27.25 -13.96
CA LEU A 636 -13.10 -27.53 -15.37
C LEU A 636 -11.89 -27.38 -16.31
N SER A 637 -10.80 -28.09 -16.04
CA SER A 637 -9.54 -27.95 -16.80
C SER A 637 -9.00 -26.52 -16.83
N SER A 638 -9.15 -25.81 -15.71
CA SER A 638 -8.54 -24.50 -15.52
C SER A 638 -7.06 -24.64 -15.17
N VAL A 639 -6.33 -23.53 -15.38
CA VAL A 639 -4.91 -23.43 -15.05
C VAL A 639 -4.71 -22.20 -14.18
N PHE A 640 -4.09 -22.36 -13.02
CA PHE A 640 -3.46 -21.29 -12.24
C PHE A 640 -1.95 -21.49 -12.32
N TYR A 641 -1.26 -20.57 -12.98
CA TYR A 641 0.14 -20.71 -13.36
C TYR A 641 0.95 -19.50 -12.93
N MET A 642 2.00 -19.71 -12.13
CA MET A 642 3.01 -18.70 -11.80
C MET A 642 4.35 -19.17 -12.34
N ASP A 643 4.95 -18.41 -13.25
CA ASP A 643 6.19 -18.79 -13.92
C ASP A 643 7.18 -17.64 -13.99
N ASN A 644 8.45 -17.88 -13.69
CA ASN A 644 9.47 -16.83 -13.74
C ASN A 644 9.05 -15.60 -12.90
N CYS A 645 8.49 -15.87 -11.72
CA CYS A 645 8.03 -14.85 -10.79
C CYS A 645 8.94 -14.81 -9.57
N ALA A 646 9.32 -13.60 -9.16
CA ALA A 646 10.01 -13.37 -7.90
C ALA A 646 9.02 -12.79 -6.90
N VAL A 647 8.80 -13.48 -5.78
CA VAL A 647 7.90 -12.98 -4.72
C VAL A 647 8.67 -12.84 -3.42
N LYS A 648 8.73 -11.60 -2.92
CA LYS A 648 9.36 -11.28 -1.64
C LYS A 648 8.31 -10.76 -0.68
N SER A 649 8.23 -11.40 0.46
CA SER A 649 7.38 -10.96 1.55
C SER A 649 8.07 -11.18 2.87
N ARG A 650 7.78 -10.34 3.86
CA ARG A 650 8.36 -10.54 5.19
C ARG A 650 7.74 -11.74 5.93
N THR A 651 6.45 -12.03 5.71
CA THR A 651 5.73 -13.10 6.43
C THR A 651 5.09 -14.13 5.51
N HIS A 652 4.27 -13.70 4.53
CA HIS A 652 3.52 -14.62 3.68
C HIS A 652 3.61 -14.25 2.19
N VAL A 653 3.82 -15.24 1.32
CA VAL A 653 3.70 -15.05 -0.13
C VAL A 653 2.22 -14.99 -0.51
N MET A 654 1.47 -16.02 -0.14
CA MET A 654 0.04 -16.16 -0.37
C MET A 654 -0.66 -16.51 0.94
N TYR A 655 -1.53 -15.62 1.42
CA TYR A 655 -2.25 -15.82 2.68
C TYR A 655 -3.76 -15.85 2.45
N ALA A 656 -4.41 -16.95 2.84
CA ALA A 656 -5.84 -17.14 2.63
C ALA A 656 -6.63 -16.95 3.94
N LEU A 657 -7.45 -15.90 3.98
CA LEU A 657 -8.27 -15.56 5.15
C LEU A 657 -9.43 -16.54 5.27
N ALA A 658 -9.28 -17.54 6.16
CA ALA A 658 -10.25 -18.60 6.40
C ALA A 658 -10.78 -19.24 5.08
N SER A 659 -9.89 -19.35 4.10
CA SER A 659 -10.22 -19.66 2.72
C SER A 659 -9.50 -20.92 2.26
N ASP A 660 -10.17 -21.69 1.40
CA ASP A 660 -9.68 -22.98 0.91
C ASP A 660 -9.12 -22.84 -0.51
N LEU A 661 -8.15 -23.69 -0.84
CA LEU A 661 -7.71 -23.92 -2.22
C LEU A 661 -8.32 -25.22 -2.74
N ARG A 662 -9.05 -25.14 -3.85
CA ARG A 662 -9.61 -26.32 -4.51
C ARG A 662 -9.16 -26.39 -5.96
N VAL A 663 -8.56 -27.51 -6.34
CA VAL A 663 -8.18 -27.81 -7.73
C VAL A 663 -8.96 -29.04 -8.18
N SER A 664 -9.87 -28.86 -9.15
CA SER A 664 -10.83 -29.92 -9.50
C SER A 664 -11.16 -30.04 -10.99
N GLY A 665 -11.59 -31.25 -11.39
CA GLY A 665 -12.07 -31.53 -12.74
C GLY A 665 -10.97 -31.41 -13.79
N GLY A 666 -9.85 -32.08 -13.59
CA GLY A 666 -8.71 -32.09 -14.51
C GLY A 666 -7.98 -30.75 -14.59
N SER A 667 -7.95 -29.98 -13.49
CA SER A 667 -7.33 -28.65 -13.46
C SER A 667 -5.89 -28.70 -12.92
N LEU A 668 -5.17 -27.60 -13.09
CA LEU A 668 -3.76 -27.47 -12.73
C LEU A 668 -3.51 -26.22 -11.89
N PHE A 669 -2.83 -26.38 -10.75
CA PHE A 669 -2.18 -25.30 -10.01
C PHE A 669 -0.67 -25.51 -10.09
N SER A 670 0.09 -24.54 -10.57
CA SER A 670 1.50 -24.75 -10.88
C SER A 670 2.33 -23.50 -10.61
N VAL A 671 3.45 -23.71 -9.92
CA VAL A 671 4.52 -22.72 -9.73
C VAL A 671 5.78 -23.27 -10.38
N GLN A 672 6.36 -22.51 -11.31
CA GLN A 672 7.54 -22.93 -12.07
C GLN A 672 8.59 -21.83 -12.13
N ASN A 673 9.87 -22.19 -12.23
CA ASN A 673 10.98 -21.27 -12.50
C ASN A 673 10.96 -20.01 -11.62
N SER A 674 10.47 -20.12 -10.39
CA SER A 674 10.15 -18.97 -9.54
C SER A 674 11.04 -18.95 -8.31
N SER A 675 11.22 -17.77 -7.72
CA SER A 675 11.99 -17.60 -6.49
C SER A 675 11.14 -16.89 -5.45
N TRP A 676 10.85 -17.57 -4.35
CA TRP A 676 9.98 -17.08 -3.29
C TRP A 676 10.74 -16.94 -1.99
N SER A 677 10.60 -15.78 -1.33
CA SER A 677 11.22 -15.49 -0.06
C SER A 677 10.20 -15.00 0.96
N ALA A 678 10.15 -15.68 2.10
CA ALA A 678 9.36 -15.34 3.28
C ALA A 678 10.10 -15.80 4.56
N PRO A 679 11.20 -15.12 4.94
CA PRO A 679 12.18 -15.61 5.91
C PRO A 679 11.76 -15.40 7.37
N SER A 680 10.46 -15.33 7.67
CA SER A 680 9.98 -15.11 9.04
C SER A 680 10.49 -16.19 9.99
N ILE A 681 10.90 -15.79 11.20
CA ILE A 681 11.32 -16.74 12.25
C ILE A 681 10.15 -17.16 13.16
N GLU A 682 8.94 -16.67 12.88
CA GLU A 682 7.76 -16.98 13.67
C GLU A 682 7.14 -18.33 13.28
N TYR A 683 6.47 -18.96 14.25
CA TYR A 683 5.74 -20.20 14.06
C TYR A 683 4.48 -19.94 13.21
N TYR A 684 4.17 -20.84 12.27
CA TYR A 684 3.04 -20.70 11.32
C TYR A 684 3.15 -19.58 10.28
N GLU A 685 4.35 -19.03 10.02
CA GLU A 685 4.55 -18.05 8.96
C GLU A 685 5.41 -18.62 7.81
N GLY A 686 4.94 -18.52 6.58
CA GLY A 686 5.56 -19.18 5.43
C GLY A 686 4.93 -18.78 4.10
N ALA A 687 5.27 -19.49 3.02
CA ALA A 687 4.85 -19.05 1.68
C ALA A 687 3.33 -19.07 1.48
N CYS A 688 2.69 -20.24 1.48
CA CYS A 688 1.27 -20.38 1.22
C CYS A 688 0.52 -20.88 2.46
N MET A 689 -0.46 -20.11 2.95
CA MET A 689 -1.35 -20.57 4.02
C MET A 689 -2.80 -20.61 3.56
N PHE A 690 -3.41 -21.79 3.64
CA PHE A 690 -4.83 -22.01 3.38
C PHE A 690 -5.50 -22.66 4.59
N ARG A 691 -6.82 -22.58 4.69
CA ARG A 691 -7.55 -23.37 5.68
C ARG A 691 -7.54 -24.84 5.27
N ASP A 692 -8.04 -25.18 4.09
CA ASP A 692 -8.00 -26.53 3.53
C ASP A 692 -7.51 -26.51 2.07
N VAL A 693 -6.78 -27.55 1.68
CA VAL A 693 -6.30 -27.75 0.30
C VAL A 693 -6.85 -29.07 -0.23
N ALA A 694 -7.54 -29.03 -1.38
CA ALA A 694 -8.18 -30.21 -1.96
C ALA A 694 -7.90 -30.34 -3.46
N MET A 695 -7.37 -31.50 -3.86
CA MET A 695 -7.20 -31.91 -5.25
C MET A 695 -8.10 -33.10 -5.58
N VAL A 696 -8.95 -32.94 -6.58
CA VAL A 696 -10.01 -33.91 -6.91
C VAL A 696 -10.18 -34.04 -8.42
N GLY A 697 -10.64 -35.21 -8.87
CA GLY A 697 -11.03 -35.46 -10.25
C GLY A 697 -9.87 -35.37 -11.24
N GLY A 698 -8.76 -36.06 -10.95
CA GLY A 698 -7.59 -36.12 -11.82
C GLY A 698 -6.90 -34.77 -12.02
N SER A 699 -6.81 -33.96 -10.96
CA SER A 699 -6.18 -32.64 -11.00
C SER A 699 -4.75 -32.67 -10.47
N VAL A 700 -3.96 -31.62 -10.75
CA VAL A 700 -2.54 -31.56 -10.40
C VAL A 700 -2.19 -30.28 -9.65
N LEU A 701 -1.39 -30.40 -8.59
CA LEU A 701 -0.66 -29.30 -7.96
C LEU A 701 0.82 -29.62 -8.07
N GLN A 702 1.57 -28.75 -8.74
CA GLN A 702 3.00 -28.95 -8.93
C GLN A 702 3.82 -27.72 -8.60
N ILE A 703 5.00 -27.97 -8.03
CA ILE A 703 6.04 -26.98 -7.77
C ILE A 703 7.30 -27.47 -8.47
N VAL A 704 7.80 -26.72 -9.44
CA VAL A 704 8.84 -27.18 -10.38
C VAL A 704 9.94 -26.14 -10.54
N SER A 705 11.21 -26.55 -10.59
CA SER A 705 12.36 -25.70 -10.95
C SER A 705 12.41 -24.37 -10.19
N SER A 706 12.03 -24.37 -8.90
CA SER A 706 11.84 -23.15 -8.12
C SER A 706 12.68 -23.14 -6.84
N GLU A 707 13.01 -21.95 -6.36
CA GLU A 707 13.78 -21.74 -5.14
C GLU A 707 12.90 -21.11 -4.05
N PHE A 708 12.96 -21.66 -2.84
CA PHE A 708 12.18 -21.22 -1.70
C PHE A 708 13.08 -20.91 -0.51
N ARG A 709 13.09 -19.65 -0.07
CA ARG A 709 13.79 -19.19 1.15
C ARG A 709 12.78 -18.77 2.19
N LEU A 710 12.43 -19.70 3.06
CA LEU A 710 11.30 -19.57 3.96
C LEU A 710 11.72 -19.79 5.40
N GLY A 711 10.94 -19.20 6.28
CA GLY A 711 10.95 -19.50 7.70
C GLY A 711 10.48 -20.91 7.99
N PHE A 712 9.16 -21.05 8.09
CA PHE A 712 8.51 -22.23 8.64
C PHE A 712 8.09 -23.24 7.56
N ALA A 713 7.29 -22.83 6.57
CA ALA A 713 6.70 -23.77 5.61
C ALA A 713 6.44 -23.20 4.21
N MET A 714 6.50 -24.04 3.17
CA MET A 714 6.07 -23.66 1.80
C MET A 714 4.54 -23.70 1.64
N LEU A 715 3.90 -24.77 2.08
CA LEU A 715 2.44 -24.90 2.10
C LEU A 715 1.95 -25.27 3.50
N MET A 716 1.00 -24.51 4.02
CA MET A 716 0.31 -24.74 5.29
C MET A 716 -1.18 -24.91 5.06
N ALA A 717 -1.75 -25.93 5.70
CA ALA A 717 -3.20 -26.15 5.74
C ALA A 717 -3.62 -26.97 6.97
N ASN A 718 -4.89 -26.86 7.37
CA ASN A 718 -5.46 -27.77 8.36
C ASN A 718 -5.62 -29.16 7.77
N THR A 719 -6.06 -29.26 6.52
CA THR A 719 -6.16 -30.53 5.79
C THR A 719 -5.62 -30.42 4.36
N LEU A 720 -4.98 -31.50 3.90
CA LEU A 720 -4.50 -31.67 2.53
C LEU A 720 -5.08 -32.96 1.96
N THR A 721 -6.04 -32.83 1.05
CA THR A 721 -6.73 -34.00 0.46
C THR A 721 -6.38 -34.14 -1.01
N VAL A 722 -5.89 -35.32 -1.40
CA VAL A 722 -5.56 -35.66 -2.79
C VAL A 722 -6.30 -36.91 -3.19
N THR A 723 -7.27 -36.79 -4.08
CA THR A 723 -8.25 -37.85 -4.35
C THR A 723 -8.56 -38.01 -5.84
N ASP A 724 -9.22 -39.12 -6.18
CA ASP A 724 -9.69 -39.42 -7.54
C ASP A 724 -8.60 -39.34 -8.62
N GLY A 725 -7.45 -40.00 -8.36
CA GLY A 725 -6.32 -40.05 -9.29
C GLY A 725 -5.63 -38.71 -9.51
N SER A 726 -5.67 -37.80 -8.52
CA SER A 726 -4.97 -36.51 -8.57
C SER A 726 -3.48 -36.66 -8.20
N TRP A 727 -2.68 -35.64 -8.50
CA TRP A 727 -1.22 -35.73 -8.40
C TRP A 727 -0.60 -34.49 -7.75
N LEU A 728 0.18 -34.71 -6.69
CA LEU A 728 0.97 -33.69 -6.00
C LEU A 728 2.44 -33.86 -6.38
N VAL A 729 3.10 -32.81 -6.86
CA VAL A 729 4.46 -32.91 -7.40
C VAL A 729 5.37 -31.81 -6.85
N HIS A 730 6.54 -32.22 -6.37
CA HIS A 730 7.66 -31.32 -6.09
C HIS A 730 8.86 -31.83 -6.88
N ARG A 731 9.31 -31.05 -7.87
CA ARG A 731 10.37 -31.43 -8.79
C ARG A 731 11.43 -30.34 -8.97
N ASP A 732 12.71 -30.70 -8.99
CA ASP A 732 13.81 -29.79 -9.36
C ASP A 732 13.85 -28.51 -8.50
N ASN A 733 13.40 -28.56 -7.24
CA ASN A 733 13.34 -27.38 -6.38
C ASN A 733 14.47 -27.33 -5.35
N GLU A 734 14.81 -26.12 -4.94
CA GLU A 734 15.62 -25.88 -3.74
C GLU A 734 14.75 -25.33 -2.62
N PHE A 735 14.61 -26.10 -1.55
CA PHE A 735 13.84 -25.75 -0.36
C PHE A 735 14.78 -25.38 0.80
N ARG A 736 14.82 -24.11 1.16
CA ARG A 736 15.41 -23.61 2.42
C ARG A 736 14.28 -23.27 3.38
N THR A 737 13.84 -24.25 4.17
CA THR A 737 12.63 -24.15 5.02
C THR A 737 12.64 -25.26 6.08
N ALA A 738 11.92 -25.07 7.18
CA ALA A 738 11.74 -26.15 8.16
C ALA A 738 10.83 -27.27 7.63
N TYR A 739 9.71 -26.90 7.00
CA TYR A 739 8.77 -27.82 6.38
C TYR A 739 8.50 -27.43 4.92
N VAL A 740 8.33 -28.40 4.01
CA VAL A 740 7.75 -28.08 2.69
C VAL A 740 6.23 -28.04 2.79
N VAL A 741 5.61 -29.07 3.35
CA VAL A 741 4.17 -29.17 3.55
C VAL A 741 3.84 -29.38 5.02
N HIS A 742 3.37 -28.35 5.68
CA HIS A 742 2.92 -28.43 7.07
C HIS A 742 1.41 -28.60 7.15
N VAL A 743 0.96 -29.69 7.77
CA VAL A 743 -0.47 -29.95 8.00
C VAL A 743 -0.73 -30.01 9.51
N ASP A 744 -1.64 -29.15 9.98
CA ASP A 744 -1.98 -29.00 11.39
C ASP A 744 -2.94 -30.08 11.91
N GLY A 745 -3.88 -30.50 11.06
CA GLY A 745 -4.89 -31.49 11.45
C GLY A 745 -4.27 -32.85 11.74
N GLU A 746 -4.62 -33.44 12.89
CA GLU A 746 -4.31 -34.85 13.16
C GLU A 746 -5.00 -35.74 12.11
N ASN A 747 -4.22 -36.53 11.37
CA ASN A 747 -4.69 -37.25 10.18
C ASN A 747 -5.24 -36.35 9.06
N GLY A 748 -4.83 -35.08 9.01
CA GLY A 748 -5.36 -34.07 8.10
C GLY A 748 -4.89 -34.22 6.64
N MET A 749 -3.83 -34.98 6.39
CA MET A 749 -3.41 -35.30 5.02
C MET A 749 -4.04 -36.65 4.60
N ALA A 750 -4.60 -36.73 3.40
CA ALA A 750 -5.32 -37.93 2.95
C ALA A 750 -5.17 -38.14 1.44
N PHE A 751 -4.61 -39.28 1.05
CA PHE A 751 -4.47 -39.71 -0.34
C PHE A 751 -5.44 -40.87 -0.63
N ARG A 752 -6.34 -40.70 -1.60
CA ARG A 752 -7.34 -41.71 -1.99
C ARG A 752 -7.41 -41.91 -3.50
N GLY A 753 -8.04 -43.00 -3.93
CA GLY A 753 -8.36 -43.22 -5.35
C GLY A 753 -7.12 -43.36 -6.25
N ARG A 754 -6.05 -43.99 -5.76
CA ARG A 754 -4.75 -44.11 -6.45
C ARG A 754 -4.11 -42.76 -6.81
N SER A 755 -4.33 -41.76 -5.97
CA SER A 755 -3.63 -40.48 -6.08
C SER A 755 -2.17 -40.60 -5.66
N VAL A 756 -1.30 -39.80 -6.27
CA VAL A 756 0.15 -39.94 -6.16
C VAL A 756 0.78 -38.66 -5.60
N TRP A 757 1.85 -38.81 -4.82
CA TRP A 757 2.75 -37.73 -4.44
C TRP A 757 4.17 -38.04 -4.93
N SER A 758 4.70 -37.20 -5.81
CA SER A 758 6.07 -37.32 -6.35
C SER A 758 6.99 -36.26 -5.77
N ILE A 759 8.15 -36.69 -5.26
CA ILE A 759 9.22 -35.87 -4.70
C ILE A 759 10.49 -36.20 -5.47
N LEU A 760 10.87 -35.34 -6.41
CA LEU A 760 11.87 -35.64 -7.45
C LEU A 760 12.95 -34.56 -7.49
N ASP A 761 14.22 -34.94 -7.40
CA ASP A 761 15.36 -34.07 -7.71
C ASP A 761 15.36 -32.74 -6.92
N ASN A 762 14.88 -32.74 -5.67
CA ASN A 762 14.86 -31.55 -4.81
C ASN A 762 16.03 -31.54 -3.83
N SER A 763 16.51 -30.35 -3.49
CA SER A 763 17.45 -30.12 -2.40
C SER A 763 16.75 -29.48 -1.20
N PHE A 764 17.05 -29.97 0.00
CA PHE A 764 16.45 -29.52 1.26
C PHE A 764 17.55 -29.03 2.21
N THR A 765 17.45 -27.78 2.63
CA THR A 765 18.40 -27.15 3.56
C THR A 765 17.67 -26.32 4.61
N TYR A 766 18.40 -25.85 5.62
CA TYR A 766 17.82 -25.11 6.75
C TYR A 766 17.19 -23.78 6.30
N GLY A 767 15.97 -23.54 6.77
CA GLY A 767 15.30 -22.24 6.65
C GLY A 767 15.61 -21.31 7.83
N SER A 768 15.06 -20.10 7.80
CA SER A 768 15.33 -19.08 8.84
C SER A 768 14.75 -19.45 10.22
N TYR A 769 13.67 -20.23 10.27
CA TYR A 769 13.02 -20.63 11.53
C TYR A 769 13.89 -21.60 12.37
N SER A 770 14.62 -22.50 11.71
CA SER A 770 15.33 -23.57 12.40
C SER A 770 16.58 -24.02 11.65
N SER A 771 17.70 -24.04 12.37
CA SER A 771 18.97 -24.60 11.94
C SER A 771 19.10 -26.11 12.16
N THR A 772 18.02 -26.79 12.59
CA THR A 772 18.04 -28.23 12.90
C THR A 772 16.91 -29.02 12.23
N ILE A 773 15.79 -28.37 11.94
CA ILE A 773 14.63 -29.00 11.31
C ILE A 773 14.70 -28.77 9.80
N VAL A 774 14.72 -29.86 9.05
CA VAL A 774 14.53 -29.90 7.59
C VAL A 774 13.65 -31.10 7.31
N SER A 775 12.44 -30.89 6.82
CA SER A 775 11.46 -31.95 6.64
C SER A 775 10.56 -31.68 5.44
N MET A 776 10.15 -32.74 4.74
CA MET A 776 9.15 -32.62 3.69
C MET A 776 7.80 -32.26 4.28
N THR A 777 7.49 -32.80 5.47
CA THR A 777 6.20 -32.59 6.12
C THR A 777 6.26 -32.64 7.64
N SER A 778 5.23 -32.09 8.30
CA SER A 778 5.04 -32.24 9.75
C SER A 778 4.80 -33.71 10.12
N LYS A 779 4.96 -34.10 11.40
CA LYS A 779 4.62 -35.48 11.80
C LYS A 779 3.11 -35.70 11.65
N TRP A 780 2.71 -36.48 10.66
CA TRP A 780 1.33 -36.94 10.50
C TRP A 780 1.28 -38.46 10.30
N SER A 781 0.21 -39.06 10.78
CA SER A 781 -0.19 -40.41 10.39
C SER A 781 -1.37 -40.28 9.44
N PRO A 782 -1.38 -40.97 8.29
CA PRO A 782 -2.57 -40.99 7.44
C PRO A 782 -3.76 -41.61 8.18
N PRO A 783 -4.99 -41.20 7.86
CA PRO A 783 -6.19 -41.94 8.26
C PRO A 783 -6.02 -43.43 7.89
N SER A 784 -6.47 -44.33 8.76
CA SER A 784 -6.28 -45.79 8.60
C SER A 784 -6.87 -46.38 7.31
N ASP A 785 -7.81 -45.67 6.67
CA ASP A 785 -8.43 -46.03 5.39
C ASP A 785 -7.61 -45.58 4.16
N THR A 786 -6.51 -44.87 4.34
CA THR A 786 -5.71 -44.29 3.25
C THR A 786 -4.35 -44.97 3.12
N HIS A 787 -3.95 -45.22 1.86
CA HIS A 787 -2.66 -45.81 1.52
C HIS A 787 -2.00 -44.86 0.50
N PRO A 788 -1.24 -43.86 0.97
CA PRO A 788 -0.62 -42.89 0.07
C PRO A 788 0.41 -43.59 -0.84
N ILE A 789 0.39 -43.25 -2.13
CA ILE A 789 1.39 -43.70 -3.10
C ILE A 789 2.39 -42.55 -3.23
N ILE A 790 3.60 -42.74 -2.70
CA ILE A 790 4.64 -41.71 -2.67
C ILE A 790 5.89 -42.21 -3.38
N TYR A 791 6.45 -41.40 -4.27
CA TYR A 791 7.71 -41.67 -4.94
C TYR A 791 8.77 -40.65 -4.53
N GLY A 792 9.97 -41.14 -4.19
CA GLY A 792 11.14 -40.33 -3.90
C GLY A 792 12.26 -40.67 -4.88
N VAL A 793 12.76 -39.68 -5.63
CA VAL A 793 13.81 -39.88 -6.64
C VAL A 793 14.86 -38.78 -6.49
N CYS A 794 16.12 -39.17 -6.32
CA CYS A 794 17.30 -38.28 -6.33
C CYS A 794 17.21 -36.99 -5.50
N ASN A 795 16.63 -37.04 -4.30
CA ASN A 795 16.58 -35.86 -3.43
C ASN A 795 17.83 -35.77 -2.54
N GLU A 796 18.21 -34.56 -2.15
CA GLU A 796 19.30 -34.27 -1.23
C GLU A 796 18.79 -33.51 0.00
N ALA A 797 19.12 -33.96 1.21
CA ALA A 797 18.83 -33.26 2.45
C ALA A 797 20.13 -32.94 3.18
N ARG A 798 20.33 -31.67 3.54
CA ARG A 798 21.51 -31.18 4.27
C ARG A 798 22.83 -31.56 3.57
N GLY A 799 22.83 -31.47 2.23
CA GLY A 799 23.97 -31.81 1.37
C GLY A 799 24.28 -33.31 1.25
N SER A 800 23.37 -34.19 1.69
CA SER A 800 23.50 -35.65 1.57
C SER A 800 22.31 -36.24 0.82
N PRO A 801 22.50 -37.26 -0.03
CA PRO A 801 21.39 -37.95 -0.68
C PRO A 801 20.42 -38.58 0.33
N VAL A 802 19.11 -38.41 0.10
CA VAL A 802 18.05 -38.99 0.94
C VAL A 802 17.88 -40.46 0.60
N THR A 803 18.12 -41.33 1.59
CA THR A 803 17.97 -42.78 1.43
C THR A 803 16.78 -43.33 2.20
N ASP A 804 16.41 -42.72 3.34
CA ASP A 804 15.22 -43.08 4.10
C ASP A 804 14.31 -41.86 4.29
N TYR A 805 13.37 -41.68 3.37
CA TYR A 805 12.40 -40.57 3.40
C TYR A 805 11.52 -40.56 4.65
N ARG A 806 11.36 -41.70 5.34
CA ARG A 806 10.52 -41.77 6.55
C ARG A 806 11.14 -40.96 7.68
N ASP A 807 12.45 -41.11 7.85
CA ASP A 807 13.21 -40.51 8.94
C ASP A 807 13.91 -39.21 8.50
N ASP A 808 14.58 -39.23 7.33
CA ASP A 808 15.38 -38.10 6.84
C ASP A 808 14.53 -36.87 6.52
N LEU A 809 13.29 -37.09 6.04
CA LEU A 809 12.33 -36.05 5.63
C LEU A 809 11.00 -36.10 6.42
N ASN A 810 10.93 -36.92 7.48
CA ASN A 810 9.82 -36.99 8.43
C ASN A 810 8.44 -37.33 7.79
N ILE A 811 8.42 -38.10 6.70
CA ILE A 811 7.17 -38.50 6.02
C ILE A 811 6.40 -39.55 6.83
N GLY A 812 7.08 -40.38 7.63
CA GLY A 812 6.46 -41.37 8.53
C GLY A 812 5.77 -42.57 7.87
N VAL A 813 5.55 -42.56 6.54
CA VAL A 813 4.88 -43.64 5.78
C VAL A 813 5.79 -44.20 4.68
N PRO A 814 5.54 -45.42 4.16
CA PRO A 814 6.34 -45.99 3.08
C PRO A 814 6.44 -45.09 1.84
N VAL A 815 7.67 -44.81 1.42
CA VAL A 815 7.99 -44.13 0.14
C VAL A 815 8.68 -45.13 -0.78
N THR A 816 8.28 -45.16 -2.04
CA THR A 816 8.98 -45.94 -3.07
C THR A 816 10.18 -45.14 -3.54
N VAL A 817 11.36 -45.52 -3.05
CA VAL A 817 12.63 -44.87 -3.40
C VAL A 817 13.13 -45.45 -4.73
N LEU A 818 13.39 -44.59 -5.72
CA LEU A 818 14.01 -44.96 -6.99
C LEU A 818 15.41 -44.32 -7.09
N ASP A 819 16.31 -45.01 -7.79
CA ASP A 819 17.66 -44.51 -8.06
C ASP A 819 17.63 -43.23 -8.91
N CYS A 820 18.65 -42.38 -8.77
CA CYS A 820 18.81 -41.20 -9.63
C CYS A 820 18.80 -41.60 -11.11
N GLY A 821 17.98 -40.91 -11.92
CA GLY A 821 17.79 -41.21 -13.34
C GLY A 821 16.81 -42.36 -13.64
N ALA A 822 16.24 -43.02 -12.63
CA ALA A 822 15.16 -43.98 -12.84
C ALA A 822 13.83 -43.24 -13.13
N CYS A 823 13.20 -43.60 -14.24
CA CYS A 823 11.97 -42.95 -14.70
C CYS A 823 10.86 -43.99 -14.84
N THR A 824 9.87 -43.91 -13.94
CA THR A 824 8.63 -44.68 -14.04
C THR A 824 7.49 -43.75 -14.38
N VAL A 825 6.51 -44.27 -15.15
CA VAL A 825 5.32 -43.48 -15.57
C VAL A 825 4.63 -42.87 -14.36
N ASP A 826 4.41 -43.64 -13.30
CA ASP A 826 3.67 -43.19 -12.11
C ASP A 826 4.42 -42.15 -11.27
N ALA A 827 5.76 -42.14 -11.31
CA ALA A 827 6.56 -41.18 -10.56
C ALA A 827 6.75 -39.86 -11.33
N VAL A 828 7.08 -39.94 -12.62
CA VAL A 828 7.56 -38.79 -13.43
C VAL A 828 6.45 -38.17 -14.30
N CYS A 829 5.41 -38.93 -14.62
CA CYS A 829 4.34 -38.49 -15.52
C CYS A 829 2.99 -38.45 -14.80
N PHE A 830 2.05 -37.65 -15.32
CA PHE A 830 0.67 -37.74 -14.87
C PHE A 830 0.01 -38.98 -15.48
N ALA A 831 0.09 -40.12 -14.78
CA ALA A 831 -0.28 -41.45 -15.28
C ALA A 831 -1.65 -41.51 -15.97
N ALA A 832 -2.66 -40.78 -15.46
CA ALA A 832 -4.02 -40.77 -16.04
C ALA A 832 -4.08 -40.20 -17.48
N ARG A 833 -3.03 -39.47 -17.92
CA ARG A 833 -2.92 -38.85 -19.23
C ARG A 833 -1.65 -39.29 -19.98
N THR A 834 -0.97 -40.33 -19.53
CA THR A 834 0.23 -40.88 -20.17
C THR A 834 -0.08 -42.23 -20.83
N SER A 835 0.32 -42.42 -22.08
CA SER A 835 0.14 -43.70 -22.80
C SER A 835 1.34 -44.63 -22.63
N SER A 836 2.55 -44.08 -22.60
CA SER A 836 3.81 -44.82 -22.49
C SER A 836 4.95 -43.87 -22.10
N ILE A 837 6.12 -44.42 -21.78
CA ILE A 837 7.36 -43.64 -21.59
C ILE A 837 8.37 -44.03 -22.68
N SER A 838 9.07 -43.05 -23.25
CA SER A 838 10.14 -43.26 -24.24
C SER A 838 11.44 -42.71 -23.67
N GLY A 839 12.33 -43.59 -23.22
CA GLY A 839 13.44 -43.18 -22.36
C GLY A 839 12.90 -42.69 -21.01
N CYS A 840 13.07 -41.41 -20.71
CA CYS A 840 12.51 -40.73 -19.54
C CYS A 840 11.44 -39.69 -19.89
N GLU A 841 11.04 -39.59 -21.17
CA GLU A 841 10.03 -38.63 -21.62
C GLU A 841 8.64 -39.28 -21.66
N CYS A 842 7.63 -38.56 -21.18
CA CYS A 842 6.25 -39.03 -21.13
C CYS A 842 5.59 -38.88 -22.50
N VAL A 843 5.03 -39.96 -23.03
CA VAL A 843 4.20 -39.91 -24.25
C VAL A 843 2.75 -39.73 -23.83
N CYS A 844 2.14 -38.61 -24.19
CA CYS A 844 0.81 -38.24 -23.71
C CYS A 844 -0.32 -38.92 -24.48
N ALA A 845 -1.32 -39.40 -23.74
CA ALA A 845 -2.61 -39.79 -24.28
C ALA A 845 -3.44 -38.54 -24.62
N ALA A 846 -4.58 -38.73 -25.27
CA ALA A 846 -5.49 -37.63 -25.59
C ALA A 846 -5.90 -36.84 -24.33
N GLY A 847 -5.71 -35.51 -24.38
CA GLY A 847 -5.98 -34.58 -23.28
C GLY A 847 -4.84 -34.45 -22.26
N GLY A 848 -3.69 -35.08 -22.48
CA GLY A 848 -2.45 -34.76 -21.77
C GLY A 848 -1.67 -33.65 -22.47
N HIS A 849 -1.06 -32.76 -21.70
CA HIS A 849 -0.37 -31.58 -22.21
C HIS A 849 1.03 -31.40 -21.59
N GLY A 850 1.99 -30.95 -22.40
CA GLY A 850 3.39 -30.74 -22.00
C GLY A 850 4.15 -32.04 -21.71
N ASP A 851 5.40 -31.90 -21.27
CA ASP A 851 6.37 -33.01 -21.13
C ASP A 851 5.98 -34.03 -20.05
N THR A 852 5.11 -33.64 -19.12
CA THR A 852 4.61 -34.50 -18.03
C THR A 852 3.15 -34.92 -18.19
N CYS A 853 2.54 -34.62 -19.35
CA CYS A 853 1.16 -34.98 -19.69
C CYS A 853 0.10 -34.44 -18.71
N LEU A 854 0.22 -33.19 -18.29
CA LEU A 854 -0.71 -32.52 -17.37
C LEU A 854 -2.14 -32.49 -17.93
N PRO A 855 -3.18 -32.46 -17.07
CA PRO A 855 -4.58 -32.54 -17.51
C PRO A 855 -5.10 -31.25 -18.16
N ALA A 856 -4.35 -30.15 -18.07
CA ALA A 856 -4.69 -28.86 -18.66
C ALA A 856 -3.45 -28.22 -19.30
N ALA A 857 -3.65 -27.55 -20.44
CA ALA A 857 -2.57 -26.96 -21.23
C ALA A 857 -1.95 -25.75 -20.52
N VAL A 858 -0.67 -25.87 -20.18
CA VAL A 858 0.18 -24.75 -19.76
C VAL A 858 0.46 -23.86 -20.98
N PRO A 859 0.45 -22.52 -20.86
CA PRO A 859 0.75 -21.64 -22.00
C PRO A 859 2.20 -21.82 -22.50
N ASP A 860 2.36 -22.12 -23.79
CA ASP A 860 3.67 -22.15 -24.45
C ASP A 860 4.24 -20.72 -24.64
N GLY A 861 5.57 -20.59 -24.64
CA GLY A 861 6.24 -19.38 -25.14
C GLY A 861 6.42 -18.23 -24.13
N LEU A 862 6.39 -18.50 -22.82
CA LEU A 862 6.56 -17.44 -21.82
C LEU A 862 8.00 -16.90 -21.67
N GLY A 863 9.01 -17.57 -22.23
CA GLY A 863 10.37 -17.03 -22.42
C GLY A 863 11.17 -16.77 -21.13
N PRO A 864 12.52 -16.83 -21.18
CA PRO A 864 13.35 -16.54 -20.02
C PRO A 864 13.49 -15.03 -19.70
N LEU A 865 13.78 -14.75 -18.41
CA LEU A 865 14.10 -13.48 -17.71
C LEU A 865 12.89 -12.57 -17.35
N PRO A 866 12.77 -12.14 -16.07
CA PRO A 866 13.83 -11.51 -15.31
C PRO A 866 14.38 -12.43 -14.19
N LEU A 867 15.51 -13.11 -14.46
CA LEU A 867 16.57 -12.92 -13.49
C LEU A 867 16.88 -11.42 -13.60
N PRO A 868 16.88 -10.63 -12.51
CA PRO A 868 17.49 -9.32 -12.59
C PRO A 868 18.84 -9.55 -13.24
N ASP A 869 19.13 -8.83 -14.32
CA ASP A 869 20.39 -8.95 -15.03
C ASP A 869 21.47 -9.14 -13.98
N ALA A 870 22.13 -10.31 -13.98
CA ALA A 870 23.30 -10.56 -13.14
C ALA A 870 24.47 -9.63 -13.51
N LYS A 871 24.20 -8.62 -14.35
CA LYS A 871 25.00 -7.49 -14.75
C LYS A 871 24.53 -6.14 -14.22
N ASP A 872 23.49 -6.03 -13.38
CA ASP A 872 23.38 -4.85 -12.50
C ASP A 872 24.46 -5.01 -11.41
N THR A 873 25.72 -4.85 -11.85
CA THR A 873 26.95 -4.94 -11.06
C THR A 873 27.08 -3.76 -10.10
N GLU A 874 26.23 -2.74 -10.26
CA GLU A 874 26.26 -1.54 -9.45
C GLU A 874 25.35 -1.72 -8.23
N VAL A 875 25.97 -1.73 -7.04
CA VAL A 875 25.26 -1.51 -5.78
C VAL A 875 24.66 -0.11 -5.86
N ARG A 876 23.38 0.00 -6.21
CA ARG A 876 22.69 1.30 -6.23
C ARG A 876 22.68 1.90 -4.83
N CYS A 877 23.33 3.05 -4.69
CA CYS A 877 23.39 3.78 -3.44
C CYS A 877 22.06 4.50 -3.15
N VAL A 878 21.60 4.40 -1.90
CA VAL A 878 20.55 5.26 -1.36
C VAL A 878 21.23 6.56 -0.94
N HIS A 879 20.87 7.65 -1.59
CA HIS A 879 21.41 8.99 -1.31
C HIS A 879 20.42 9.81 -0.50
N GLY A 880 20.87 10.36 0.63
CA GLY A 880 20.10 11.30 1.44
C GLY A 880 18.88 10.69 2.15
N GLY A 881 18.16 11.56 2.87
CA GLY A 881 16.91 11.22 3.55
C GLY A 881 17.08 10.60 4.93
N SER A 882 15.96 10.16 5.50
CA SER A 882 15.90 9.54 6.81
C SER A 882 15.17 8.21 6.74
N ILE A 883 15.76 7.14 7.30
CA ILE A 883 15.16 5.80 7.30
C ILE A 883 15.15 5.22 8.72
N SER A 884 14.03 4.60 9.10
CA SER A 884 13.88 3.91 10.39
C SER A 884 14.09 2.39 10.27
N SER A 885 14.19 1.86 9.06
CA SER A 885 14.42 0.44 8.79
C SER A 885 15.07 0.26 7.42
N VAL A 886 15.96 -0.71 7.29
CA VAL A 886 16.48 -1.17 5.99
C VAL A 886 15.67 -2.40 5.58
N TYR A 887 15.16 -2.41 4.35
CA TYR A 887 14.40 -3.54 3.81
C TYR A 887 15.32 -4.66 3.35
N ASP A 888 14.79 -5.88 3.27
CA ASP A 888 15.49 -6.99 2.63
C ASP A 888 15.84 -6.61 1.18
N PRO A 889 17.11 -6.74 0.76
CA PRO A 889 17.55 -6.36 -0.57
C PRO A 889 16.85 -7.22 -1.64
N ASP A 890 16.61 -6.68 -2.84
CA ASP A 890 16.07 -7.43 -3.99
C ASP A 890 17.02 -8.59 -4.40
N PRO A 891 16.55 -9.65 -5.10
CA PRO A 891 17.41 -10.77 -5.47
C PRO A 891 18.57 -10.29 -6.34
N GLY A 892 19.76 -10.86 -6.15
CA GLY A 892 20.96 -10.50 -6.91
C GLY A 892 21.64 -9.20 -6.50
N VAL A 893 21.08 -8.44 -5.54
CA VAL A 893 21.74 -7.26 -4.97
C VAL A 893 22.98 -7.70 -4.19
N ARG A 894 24.17 -7.33 -4.70
CA ARG A 894 25.48 -7.77 -4.18
C ARG A 894 26.03 -6.90 -3.04
N GLY A 895 25.18 -6.10 -2.43
CA GLY A 895 25.62 -5.11 -1.45
C GLY A 895 24.59 -4.04 -1.16
N LEU A 896 24.87 -3.23 -0.15
CA LEU A 896 24.10 -2.03 0.16
C LEU A 896 25.04 -0.84 0.14
N CYS A 897 24.56 0.26 -0.41
CA CYS A 897 25.28 1.52 -0.34
C CYS A 897 24.34 2.60 0.18
N PHE A 898 24.76 3.30 1.22
CA PHE A 898 24.08 4.45 1.81
C PHE A 898 25.04 5.62 1.80
N VAL A 899 24.59 6.74 1.25
CA VAL A 899 25.37 7.97 1.13
C VAL A 899 24.55 9.10 1.72
N SER A 900 25.04 9.74 2.77
CA SER A 900 24.37 10.88 3.42
C SER A 900 22.99 10.56 4.01
N VAL A 901 22.79 9.32 4.45
CA VAL A 901 21.50 8.85 5.01
C VAL A 901 21.49 8.99 6.53
N THR A 902 20.36 9.45 7.07
CA THR A 902 20.12 9.52 8.53
C THR A 902 19.26 8.36 9.00
N PHE A 903 19.82 7.45 9.77
CA PHE A 903 19.07 6.37 10.39
C PHE A 903 18.38 6.89 11.65
N THR A 904 17.05 6.83 11.71
CA THR A 904 16.27 7.34 12.85
C THR A 904 16.00 6.30 13.93
N ALA A 905 16.35 5.04 13.67
CA ALA A 905 16.32 3.94 14.62
C ALA A 905 17.59 3.10 14.48
N ALA A 906 17.87 2.27 15.49
CA ALA A 906 18.97 1.31 15.41
C ALA A 906 18.68 0.27 14.33
N ILE A 907 19.65 0.01 13.46
CA ILE A 907 19.53 -0.92 12.34
C ILE A 907 20.33 -2.19 12.62
N VAL A 908 19.73 -3.33 12.29
CA VAL A 908 20.43 -4.61 12.19
C VAL A 908 20.50 -4.99 10.72
N LEU A 909 21.71 -5.04 10.17
CA LEU A 909 22.00 -5.59 8.85
C LEU A 909 22.39 -7.05 9.01
N ASP A 910 21.40 -7.93 8.87
CA ASP A 910 21.64 -9.37 8.91
C ASP A 910 21.96 -9.91 7.52
N LEU A 911 23.23 -10.30 7.33
CA LEU A 911 23.75 -10.73 6.04
C LEU A 911 23.26 -12.13 5.61
N LEU A 912 22.47 -12.81 6.43
CA LEU A 912 21.75 -14.03 6.03
C LEU A 912 20.68 -13.76 4.96
N HIS A 913 20.16 -12.54 4.87
CA HIS A 913 19.13 -12.16 3.91
C HIS A 913 19.67 -11.84 2.51
N PHE A 914 20.99 -11.76 2.35
CA PHE A 914 21.62 -11.50 1.06
C PHE A 914 21.84 -12.78 0.29
N ASP A 915 21.56 -12.73 -1.01
CA ASP A 915 21.78 -13.84 -1.92
C ASP A 915 23.16 -13.75 -2.59
N ALA A 916 24.21 -14.26 -1.93
CA ALA A 916 25.56 -14.30 -2.51
C ALA A 916 26.39 -15.53 -2.09
N PRO A 917 25.99 -16.78 -2.44
CA PRO A 917 26.66 -18.00 -1.95
C PRO A 917 28.16 -18.13 -2.27
N GLU A 918 28.72 -17.37 -3.22
CA GLU A 918 30.15 -17.45 -3.60
C GLU A 918 30.78 -16.08 -3.94
N GLN A 919 30.14 -14.97 -3.55
CA GLN A 919 30.55 -13.62 -3.99
C GLN A 919 30.69 -12.64 -2.82
N THR A 920 31.54 -11.63 -3.01
CA THR A 920 31.79 -10.60 -1.99
C THR A 920 30.61 -9.65 -1.86
N LEU A 921 30.09 -9.49 -0.64
CA LEU A 921 29.05 -8.51 -0.32
C LEU A 921 29.68 -7.15 0.01
N ASN A 922 29.32 -6.10 -0.75
CA ASN A 922 29.83 -4.75 -0.52
C ASN A 922 28.83 -3.91 0.29
N ILE A 923 29.21 -3.47 1.49
CA ILE A 923 28.38 -2.61 2.34
C ILE A 923 29.09 -1.29 2.54
N THR A 924 28.54 -0.22 1.97
CA THR A 924 29.14 1.13 2.04
C THR A 924 28.20 2.07 2.78
N LEU A 925 28.68 2.66 3.87
CA LEU A 925 28.04 3.76 4.58
C LEU A 925 28.96 4.97 4.51
N LEU A 926 28.63 5.92 3.64
CA LEU A 926 29.38 7.15 3.44
C LEU A 926 28.58 8.31 4.00
N GLN A 927 29.16 9.13 4.88
CA GLN A 927 28.53 10.33 5.43
C GLN A 927 27.18 10.10 6.12
N CYS A 928 26.96 8.91 6.70
CA CYS A 928 25.70 8.55 7.32
C CYS A 928 25.62 9.00 8.79
N VAL A 929 24.40 9.22 9.29
CA VAL A 929 24.12 9.44 10.72
C VAL A 929 23.45 8.20 11.28
N LEU A 930 24.06 7.57 12.28
CA LEU A 930 23.63 6.28 12.82
C LEU A 930 23.01 6.45 14.22
N MET A 931 21.84 5.85 14.48
CA MET A 931 21.25 5.72 15.82
C MET A 931 21.65 4.41 16.54
N GLY A 932 22.51 3.63 15.87
CA GLY A 932 22.95 2.29 16.23
C GLY A 932 22.98 1.43 14.97
N LEU A 933 24.06 0.67 14.75
CA LEU A 933 24.20 -0.20 13.60
C LEU A 933 24.87 -1.50 14.02
N SER A 934 24.19 -2.62 13.83
CA SER A 934 24.75 -3.96 14.03
C SER A 934 24.82 -4.67 12.67
N ILE A 935 25.99 -5.18 12.31
CA ILE A 935 26.21 -5.96 11.08
C ILE A 935 26.49 -7.39 11.48
N LYS A 936 25.58 -8.31 11.13
CA LYS A 936 25.68 -9.73 11.45
C LYS A 936 26.24 -10.53 10.27
N GLY A 937 27.43 -11.08 10.44
CA GLY A 937 28.08 -11.96 9.47
C GLY A 937 27.38 -13.32 9.35
N SER A 938 27.30 -13.81 8.12
CA SER A 938 26.68 -15.10 7.75
C SER A 938 27.68 -16.15 7.26
N GLY A 939 28.98 -15.90 7.41
CA GLY A 939 30.08 -16.72 6.87
C GLY A 939 30.50 -16.35 5.44
N VAL A 940 29.79 -15.42 4.80
CA VAL A 940 30.07 -14.92 3.44
C VAL A 940 31.22 -13.92 3.48
N ARG A 941 31.99 -13.79 2.38
CA ARG A 941 33.02 -12.75 2.24
C ARG A 941 32.36 -11.38 2.14
N VAL A 942 32.83 -10.40 2.90
CA VAL A 942 32.28 -9.03 2.91
C VAL A 942 33.35 -7.96 2.72
N HIS A 943 32.96 -6.83 2.13
CA HIS A 943 33.68 -5.57 2.21
C HIS A 943 32.77 -4.52 2.83
N VAL A 944 33.03 -4.16 4.09
CA VAL A 944 32.29 -3.12 4.79
C VAL A 944 33.13 -1.84 4.84
N SER A 945 32.55 -0.71 4.46
CA SER A 945 33.18 0.61 4.54
C SER A 945 32.25 1.61 5.22
N VAL A 946 32.64 2.09 6.40
CA VAL A 946 31.97 3.16 7.14
C VAL A 946 32.87 4.40 7.08
N THR A 947 32.58 5.29 6.15
CA THR A 947 33.44 6.44 5.83
C THR A 947 32.76 7.75 6.20
N SER A 948 33.46 8.65 6.87
CA SER A 948 33.01 10.01 7.23
C SER A 948 31.63 10.06 7.88
N SER A 949 31.25 9.01 8.61
CA SER A 949 29.92 8.86 9.20
C SER A 949 29.94 9.26 10.68
N MET A 950 28.77 9.47 11.28
CA MET A 950 28.64 9.83 12.69
C MET A 950 27.63 8.95 13.41
N LEU A 951 27.88 8.72 14.70
CA LEU A 951 26.98 8.02 15.61
C LEU A 951 26.30 9.05 16.50
N ASP A 952 24.98 9.16 16.43
CA ASP A 952 24.18 10.07 17.26
C ASP A 952 23.75 9.38 18.57
N SER A 953 23.43 8.08 18.49
CA SER A 953 23.07 7.21 19.61
C SER A 953 23.49 5.77 19.32
N GLY A 954 23.41 4.88 20.31
CA GLY A 954 23.66 3.45 20.13
C GLY A 954 25.14 3.09 20.06
N ALA A 955 25.49 2.04 19.31
CA ALA A 955 26.85 1.57 19.08
C ALA A 955 26.99 1.04 17.66
N LEU A 956 28.23 0.93 17.17
CA LEU A 956 28.56 0.21 15.94
C LEU A 956 29.05 -1.19 16.31
N GLU A 957 28.29 -2.22 15.94
CA GLU A 957 28.53 -3.60 16.33
C GLU A 957 28.77 -4.48 15.10
N PHE A 958 29.77 -5.35 15.18
CA PHE A 958 30.02 -6.41 14.22
C PHE A 958 29.85 -7.74 14.94
N GLU A 959 28.94 -8.59 14.46
CA GLU A 959 28.57 -9.83 15.14
C GLU A 959 28.67 -11.03 14.20
N GLY A 960 29.13 -12.19 14.70
CA GLY A 960 29.12 -13.44 13.94
C GLY A 960 30.33 -13.68 13.03
N ASP A 961 30.14 -14.55 12.03
CA ASP A 961 31.22 -15.08 11.19
C ASP A 961 31.34 -14.33 9.87
N PHE A 962 32.56 -13.88 9.55
CA PHE A 962 32.90 -13.19 8.32
C PHE A 962 33.88 -14.04 7.51
N GLY A 963 33.49 -14.37 6.28
CA GLY A 963 34.23 -15.31 5.43
C GLY A 963 35.67 -14.87 5.09
N VAL A 964 36.44 -15.78 4.50
CA VAL A 964 37.85 -15.54 4.13
C VAL A 964 38.04 -14.34 3.20
N ASN A 965 39.12 -13.58 3.40
CA ASN A 965 39.44 -12.33 2.70
C ASN A 965 38.38 -11.22 2.87
N SER A 966 37.71 -11.16 4.02
CA SER A 966 36.79 -10.05 4.32
C SER A 966 37.56 -8.77 4.67
N GLN A 967 36.95 -7.61 4.41
CA GLN A 967 37.52 -6.31 4.74
C GLN A 967 36.48 -5.47 5.47
N ILE A 968 36.88 -4.87 6.59
CA ILE A 968 36.04 -3.95 7.37
C ILE A 968 36.86 -2.68 7.57
N LEU A 969 36.37 -1.56 7.03
CA LEU A 969 37.01 -0.26 7.08
C LEU A 969 36.07 0.73 7.78
N VAL A 970 36.59 1.42 8.79
CA VAL A 970 35.94 2.59 9.40
C VAL A 970 36.94 3.74 9.35
N VAL A 971 36.60 4.81 8.62
CA VAL A 971 37.55 5.90 8.37
C VAL A 971 36.91 7.28 8.49
N GLY A 972 37.64 8.22 9.10
CA GLY A 972 37.23 9.64 9.20
C GLY A 972 35.90 9.87 9.91
N SER A 973 35.44 8.92 10.72
CA SER A 973 34.10 8.90 11.33
C SER A 973 34.12 9.41 12.78
N THR A 974 33.01 9.99 13.23
CA THR A 974 32.83 10.49 14.61
C THR A 974 31.82 9.62 15.36
N LEU A 975 32.31 8.68 16.15
CA LEU A 975 31.52 7.67 16.86
C LEU A 975 31.55 7.94 18.37
N VAL A 976 30.74 8.93 18.79
CA VAL A 976 30.64 9.37 20.19
C VAL A 976 29.30 8.92 20.74
N THR A 977 29.31 8.16 21.85
CA THR A 977 28.08 7.61 22.42
C THR A 977 28.11 7.54 23.95
N THR A 978 26.91 7.50 24.54
CA THR A 978 26.72 7.23 25.97
C THR A 978 26.63 5.73 26.29
N SER A 979 26.57 4.88 25.26
CA SER A 979 26.64 3.42 25.36
C SER A 979 27.92 2.96 26.03
N SER A 980 27.92 1.74 26.59
CA SER A 980 29.09 1.20 27.29
C SER A 980 30.33 1.15 26.39
N HIS A 981 30.14 0.93 25.09
CA HIS A 981 31.18 0.96 24.07
C HIS A 981 30.69 1.71 22.82
N ALA A 982 31.64 2.27 22.04
CA ALA A 982 31.32 2.90 20.76
C ALA A 982 31.39 1.91 19.59
N ILE A 983 32.42 1.06 19.57
CA ILE A 983 32.53 -0.08 18.64
C ILE A 983 32.73 -1.38 19.42
N ALA A 984 31.97 -2.43 19.08
CA ALA A 984 32.16 -3.77 19.62
C ALA A 984 32.14 -4.89 18.56
N PHE A 985 32.84 -5.98 18.88
CA PHE A 985 32.98 -7.17 18.04
C PHE A 985 32.48 -8.41 18.80
N LEU A 986 31.21 -8.77 18.61
CA LEU A 986 30.48 -9.78 19.39
C LEU A 986 30.50 -11.14 18.69
N ASP A 987 30.97 -12.21 19.35
CA ASP A 987 31.17 -13.54 18.72
C ASP A 987 31.86 -13.45 17.34
N PHE A 988 32.78 -12.49 17.23
CA PHE A 988 33.39 -12.09 15.97
C PHE A 988 34.43 -13.12 15.52
N VAL A 989 34.12 -13.82 14.42
CA VAL A 989 35.03 -14.75 13.77
C VAL A 989 35.47 -14.14 12.45
N PHE A 990 36.79 -14.03 12.27
CA PHE A 990 37.39 -13.44 11.09
C PHE A 990 38.10 -14.52 10.29
N GLY A 991 37.61 -14.79 9.08
CA GLY A 991 38.24 -15.75 8.18
C GLY A 991 39.69 -15.35 7.86
N ALA A 992 40.50 -16.34 7.45
CA ALA A 992 41.90 -16.11 7.13
C ALA A 992 42.11 -14.98 6.10
N ASN A 993 43.23 -14.25 6.23
CA ASN A 993 43.62 -13.12 5.37
C ASN A 993 42.61 -11.96 5.31
N SER A 994 41.82 -11.76 6.36
CA SER A 994 40.86 -10.66 6.43
C SER A 994 41.48 -9.41 7.09
N THR A 995 40.96 -8.21 6.81
CA THR A 995 41.50 -6.94 7.31
C THR A 995 40.45 -6.07 8.01
N LEU A 996 40.77 -5.60 9.21
CA LEU A 996 39.99 -4.62 9.97
C LEU A 996 40.80 -3.34 10.12
N LEU A 997 40.32 -2.23 9.56
CA LEU A 997 40.99 -0.94 9.52
C LEU A 997 40.14 0.13 10.21
N LEU A 998 40.65 0.71 11.29
CA LEU A 998 40.07 1.85 11.98
C LEU A 998 41.02 3.04 11.84
N LEU A 999 40.73 3.95 10.92
CA LEU A 999 41.63 5.03 10.49
C LEU A 999 41.07 6.43 10.76
N ASP A 1000 41.83 7.29 11.43
CA ASP A 1000 41.51 8.73 11.57
C ASP A 1000 40.11 9.04 12.14
N ASN A 1001 39.60 8.19 13.03
CA ASN A 1001 38.28 8.36 13.64
C ASN A 1001 38.35 9.05 14.99
N ARG A 1002 37.24 9.66 15.41
CA ARG A 1002 37.02 10.08 16.79
C ARG A 1002 36.04 9.14 17.47
N ILE A 1003 36.51 8.31 18.38
CA ILE A 1003 35.74 7.23 19.01
C ILE A 1003 35.68 7.46 20.51
N GLU A 1004 34.47 7.60 21.05
CA GLU A 1004 34.26 7.83 22.48
C GLU A 1004 33.06 7.03 22.98
N GLY A 1005 33.32 6.08 23.88
CA GLY A 1005 32.29 5.33 24.59
C GLY A 1005 32.29 5.64 26.08
N ASN A 1006 31.30 5.13 26.81
CA ASN A 1006 31.21 5.37 28.24
C ASN A 1006 32.28 4.60 29.04
N ARG A 1007 32.40 3.28 28.81
CA ARG A 1007 33.44 2.42 29.42
C ARG A 1007 34.58 2.09 28.47
N HIS A 1008 34.28 1.78 27.22
CA HIS A 1008 35.27 1.35 26.23
C HIS A 1008 35.13 2.17 24.94
N ALA A 1009 36.23 2.60 24.30
CA ALA A 1009 36.10 3.13 22.93
C ALA A 1009 35.95 1.95 21.95
N LEU A 1010 36.89 1.00 22.02
CA LEU A 1010 36.87 -0.25 21.25
C LEU A 1010 36.81 -1.46 22.20
N ASN A 1011 35.91 -2.41 21.91
CA ASN A 1011 35.73 -3.59 22.74
C ASN A 1011 35.72 -4.89 21.91
N PHE A 1012 36.65 -5.80 22.23
CA PHE A 1012 36.68 -7.18 21.75
C PHE A 1012 36.39 -8.12 22.95
N PRO A 1013 35.11 -8.40 23.25
CA PRO A 1013 34.72 -9.20 24.42
C PRO A 1013 35.06 -10.69 24.31
N PHE A 1014 35.36 -11.19 23.12
CA PHE A 1014 35.73 -12.58 22.86
C PHE A 1014 37.17 -12.68 22.31
N ILE A 1015 37.62 -13.91 22.02
CA ILE A 1015 38.95 -14.13 21.45
C ILE A 1015 39.01 -13.61 20.01
N VAL A 1016 40.05 -12.81 19.71
CA VAL A 1016 40.34 -12.34 18.35
C VAL A 1016 41.44 -13.22 17.76
N VAL A 1017 41.13 -13.94 16.70
CA VAL A 1017 42.11 -14.74 15.96
C VAL A 1017 42.47 -14.00 14.68
N VAL A 1018 43.74 -13.63 14.52
CA VAL A 1018 44.27 -13.01 13.31
C VAL A 1018 45.16 -14.03 12.61
N ASP A 1019 44.58 -14.76 11.66
CA ASP A 1019 45.24 -15.82 10.88
C ASP A 1019 45.56 -15.31 9.47
N GLY A 1020 46.73 -14.70 9.31
CA GLY A 1020 47.01 -13.83 8.17
C GLY A 1020 46.11 -12.58 8.16
N GLY A 1021 46.47 -11.58 7.35
CA GLY A 1021 45.77 -10.29 7.33
C GLY A 1021 46.09 -9.42 8.55
N GLY A 1022 45.14 -8.57 8.99
CA GLY A 1022 45.43 -7.70 10.14
C GLY A 1022 44.30 -6.84 10.70
N VAL A 1023 44.47 -6.45 11.97
CA VAL A 1023 43.66 -5.48 12.71
C VAL A 1023 44.51 -4.25 12.97
N ILE A 1024 44.16 -3.11 12.36
CA ILE A 1024 44.93 -1.87 12.42
C ILE A 1024 44.06 -0.74 12.96
N VAL A 1025 44.51 -0.15 14.06
CA VAL A 1025 43.90 1.03 14.68
C VAL A 1025 44.91 2.17 14.56
N LYS A 1026 44.73 3.08 13.60
CA LYS A 1026 45.71 4.12 13.29
C LYS A 1026 45.10 5.53 13.20
N GLY A 1027 45.76 6.54 13.79
CA GLY A 1027 45.34 7.94 13.66
C GLY A 1027 44.08 8.34 14.45
N ASN A 1028 43.57 7.48 15.34
CA ASN A 1028 42.29 7.72 16.01
C ASN A 1028 42.44 8.52 17.30
N ILE A 1029 41.38 9.23 17.66
CA ILE A 1029 41.18 9.82 18.99
C ILE A 1029 40.25 8.89 19.77
N LEU A 1030 40.80 8.15 20.74
CA LEU A 1030 40.08 7.16 21.55
C LEU A 1030 39.88 7.70 22.97
N ARG A 1031 38.63 7.93 23.36
CA ARG A 1031 38.28 8.52 24.66
C ARG A 1031 37.22 7.71 25.38
N THR A 1032 37.14 7.96 26.68
CA THR A 1032 36.11 7.41 27.55
C THR A 1032 35.45 8.53 28.33
N ALA A 1033 34.12 8.51 28.39
CA ALA A 1033 33.34 9.51 29.13
C ALA A 1033 33.15 9.13 30.62
N GLY A 1034 33.19 7.84 30.95
CA GLY A 1034 33.03 7.34 32.31
C GLY A 1034 34.12 7.79 33.29
N ASN A 1035 33.79 7.70 34.58
CA ASN A 1035 34.64 8.02 35.73
C ASN A 1035 34.55 6.94 36.84
N SER A 1036 34.31 5.70 36.45
CA SER A 1036 34.14 4.53 37.31
C SER A 1036 35.46 3.83 37.69
N GLY A 1037 36.56 4.15 37.00
CA GLY A 1037 37.85 3.49 37.16
C GLY A 1037 38.04 2.26 36.27
N ALA A 1038 37.04 1.92 35.46
CA ALA A 1038 37.06 0.78 34.53
C ALA A 1038 37.14 1.24 33.06
N GLU A 1039 37.54 2.48 32.81
CA GLU A 1039 37.55 3.08 31.48
C GLU A 1039 38.77 2.68 30.65
N LEU A 1040 38.54 2.11 29.47
CA LEU A 1040 39.57 1.56 28.58
C LEU A 1040 39.47 2.18 27.20
N ALA A 1041 40.58 2.58 26.58
CA ALA A 1041 40.54 2.96 25.18
C ALA A 1041 40.29 1.72 24.30
N ILE A 1042 41.07 0.66 24.48
CA ILE A 1042 40.93 -0.61 23.76
C ILE A 1042 40.91 -1.77 24.77
N CYS A 1043 39.82 -2.54 24.77
CA CYS A 1043 39.68 -3.76 25.56
C CYS A 1043 39.75 -4.98 24.66
N VAL A 1044 40.74 -5.86 24.88
CA VAL A 1044 40.92 -7.12 24.16
C VAL A 1044 40.83 -8.28 25.13
N HIS A 1045 39.78 -9.10 25.00
CA HIS A 1045 39.59 -10.22 25.92
C HIS A 1045 40.71 -11.25 25.80
N ALA A 1046 40.96 -11.76 24.60
CA ALA A 1046 42.08 -12.62 24.26
C ALA A 1046 42.50 -12.38 22.81
N VAL A 1047 43.77 -12.61 22.48
CA VAL A 1047 44.26 -12.45 21.10
C VAL A 1047 45.19 -13.60 20.72
N ASP A 1048 45.02 -14.13 19.52
CA ASP A 1048 45.89 -15.11 18.88
C ASP A 1048 46.29 -14.58 17.49
N VAL A 1049 47.53 -14.09 17.36
CA VAL A 1049 48.07 -13.56 16.10
C VAL A 1049 49.04 -14.59 15.52
N LYS A 1050 48.75 -15.11 14.33
CA LYS A 1050 49.51 -16.20 13.72
C LYS A 1050 49.65 -16.07 12.22
N ASN A 1051 50.57 -16.87 11.66
CA ASN A 1051 50.80 -17.02 10.22
C ASN A 1051 51.00 -15.67 9.50
N GLY A 1052 51.84 -14.80 10.07
CA GLY A 1052 52.09 -13.46 9.53
C GLY A 1052 50.99 -12.43 9.79
N GLY A 1053 49.98 -12.75 10.60
CA GLY A 1053 48.94 -11.82 11.01
C GLY A 1053 49.46 -10.60 11.76
N TYR A 1054 48.73 -9.50 11.67
CA TYR A 1054 49.09 -8.23 12.30
C TYR A 1054 48.02 -7.68 13.24
N PHE A 1055 48.41 -7.26 14.44
CA PHE A 1055 47.57 -6.46 15.33
C PHE A 1055 48.34 -5.21 15.75
N GLY A 1056 47.95 -4.05 15.19
CA GLY A 1056 48.67 -2.78 15.33
C GLY A 1056 47.82 -1.66 15.88
N VAL A 1057 48.35 -0.93 16.88
CA VAL A 1057 47.77 0.30 17.42
C VAL A 1057 48.80 1.41 17.24
N GLU A 1058 48.59 2.31 16.27
CA GLU A 1058 49.61 3.26 15.81
C GLU A 1058 49.11 4.71 15.79
N ASN A 1059 49.93 5.68 16.20
CA ASN A 1059 49.61 7.10 16.06
C ASN A 1059 48.20 7.49 16.62
N ASN A 1060 47.79 6.89 17.74
CA ASN A 1060 46.49 7.19 18.35
C ASN A 1060 46.66 8.14 19.54
N LEU A 1061 45.68 9.03 19.71
CA LEU A 1061 45.53 9.85 20.91
C LEU A 1061 44.51 9.20 21.85
N MET A 1062 44.97 8.72 23.00
CA MET A 1062 44.16 7.95 23.95
C MET A 1062 43.99 8.70 25.27
N ARG A 1063 42.76 8.70 25.84
CA ARG A 1063 42.48 9.20 27.19
C ARG A 1063 41.53 8.27 27.94
N ALA A 1064 42.08 7.47 28.86
CA ALA A 1064 41.39 6.43 29.62
C ALA A 1064 42.22 6.03 30.87
N VAL A 1065 41.74 5.11 31.70
CA VAL A 1065 42.56 4.51 32.78
C VAL A 1065 43.61 3.58 32.17
N VAL A 1066 43.24 2.82 31.15
CA VAL A 1066 44.17 1.99 30.38
C VAL A 1066 44.03 2.24 28.88
N GLY A 1067 45.16 2.33 28.18
CA GLY A 1067 45.20 2.46 26.72
C GLY A 1067 44.72 1.19 26.03
N VAL A 1068 45.49 0.11 26.16
CA VAL A 1068 45.25 -1.22 25.58
C VAL A 1068 45.33 -2.26 26.68
N TRP A 1069 44.20 -2.92 26.96
CA TRP A 1069 44.14 -3.99 27.97
C TRP A 1069 43.98 -5.36 27.30
N PHE A 1070 44.93 -6.27 27.53
CA PHE A 1070 44.76 -7.70 27.30
C PHE A 1070 44.31 -8.42 28.58
N VAL A 1071 43.07 -8.89 28.59
CA VAL A 1071 42.42 -9.47 29.78
C VAL A 1071 42.90 -10.91 30.06
N LYS A 1072 42.98 -11.73 29.02
CA LYS A 1072 43.46 -13.12 29.04
C LYS A 1072 44.80 -13.23 28.31
N VAL A 1073 45.23 -14.46 28.05
CA VAL A 1073 46.49 -14.77 27.37
C VAL A 1073 46.49 -14.15 25.97
N ALA A 1074 47.60 -13.49 25.65
CA ALA A 1074 47.91 -13.06 24.30
C ALA A 1074 48.96 -14.01 23.72
N THR A 1075 48.69 -14.55 22.54
CA THR A 1075 49.60 -15.46 21.83
C THR A 1075 49.97 -14.84 20.50
N VAL A 1076 51.26 -14.81 20.21
CA VAL A 1076 51.79 -14.39 18.91
C VAL A 1076 52.69 -15.52 18.41
N SER A 1077 52.36 -16.10 17.26
CA SER A 1077 53.07 -17.26 16.72
C SER A 1077 53.32 -17.13 15.22
N SER A 1078 54.18 -17.99 14.66
CA SER A 1078 54.36 -18.15 13.20
C SER A 1078 54.51 -16.81 12.46
N ALA A 1079 55.52 -16.02 12.82
CA ALA A 1079 55.81 -14.69 12.28
C ALA A 1079 54.70 -13.62 12.44
N GLY A 1080 53.74 -13.81 13.35
CA GLY A 1080 52.77 -12.78 13.71
C GLY A 1080 53.41 -11.58 14.41
N LEU A 1081 52.77 -10.40 14.31
CA LEU A 1081 53.25 -9.16 14.91
C LEU A 1081 52.15 -8.47 15.73
N LEU A 1082 52.46 -8.17 16.99
CA LEU A 1082 51.67 -7.32 17.87
C LEU A 1082 52.40 -6.00 18.10
N ARG A 1083 51.79 -4.85 17.82
CA ARG A 1083 52.49 -3.55 17.89
C ARG A 1083 51.64 -2.45 18.52
N VAL A 1084 52.25 -1.66 19.41
CA VAL A 1084 51.70 -0.40 19.94
C VAL A 1084 52.75 0.68 19.75
N ALA A 1085 52.55 1.57 18.78
CA ALA A 1085 53.59 2.52 18.37
C ALA A 1085 53.08 3.96 18.22
N ASP A 1086 53.96 4.92 18.51
CA ASP A 1086 53.76 6.36 18.26
C ASP A 1086 52.46 6.93 18.87
N CYS A 1087 51.91 6.27 19.91
CA CYS A 1087 50.67 6.69 20.53
C CYS A 1087 50.93 7.74 21.62
N THR A 1088 50.01 8.69 21.74
CA THR A 1088 49.98 9.64 22.87
C THR A 1088 48.89 9.20 23.84
N PHE A 1089 49.25 8.84 25.07
CA PHE A 1089 48.31 8.37 26.09
C PHE A 1089 48.32 9.27 27.32
N ILE A 1090 47.12 9.69 27.72
CA ILE A 1090 46.89 10.50 28.92
C ILE A 1090 46.09 9.64 29.89
N GLY A 1091 46.76 9.17 30.94
CA GLY A 1091 46.15 8.39 32.01
C GLY A 1091 45.11 9.20 32.78
N LYS A 1092 43.95 8.59 33.04
CA LYS A 1092 43.02 9.07 34.07
C LYS A 1092 43.36 8.36 35.37
N GLU A 1093 43.84 9.10 36.35
CA GLU A 1093 44.16 8.56 37.67
C GLU A 1093 42.87 8.12 38.40
N TYR A 1094 42.83 6.86 38.85
CA TYR A 1094 41.73 6.29 39.63
C TYR A 1094 42.29 5.21 40.57
N LEU A 1095 41.48 4.23 40.99
CA LEU A 1095 41.87 3.12 41.87
C LEU A 1095 43.02 2.22 41.33
N PHE A 1096 43.30 2.27 40.03
CA PHE A 1096 44.35 1.49 39.38
C PHE A 1096 45.42 2.42 38.82
N ASP A 1097 46.69 2.00 38.90
CA ASP A 1097 47.80 2.69 38.24
C ASP A 1097 47.58 2.70 36.73
N PRO A 1098 47.41 3.88 36.10
CA PRO A 1098 47.14 3.96 34.68
C PRO A 1098 48.29 3.40 33.86
N ALA A 1099 47.99 2.70 32.77
CA ALA A 1099 49.01 2.17 31.87
C ALA A 1099 48.58 2.23 30.40
N LEU A 1100 49.53 2.54 29.52
CA LEU A 1100 49.28 2.45 28.07
C LEU A 1100 49.00 1.00 27.67
N VAL A 1101 49.86 0.06 28.04
CA VAL A 1101 49.62 -1.39 27.83
C VAL A 1101 49.46 -2.08 29.17
N TYR A 1102 48.35 -2.80 29.35
CA TYR A 1102 48.07 -3.55 30.57
C TYR A 1102 47.89 -5.04 30.27
N LEU A 1103 48.72 -5.87 30.89
CA LEU A 1103 48.69 -7.32 30.71
C LEU A 1103 48.16 -7.98 31.98
N SER A 1104 46.92 -8.47 31.93
CA SER A 1104 46.32 -9.23 33.05
C SER A 1104 46.71 -10.71 33.06
N ASN A 1105 47.36 -11.18 32.01
CA ASN A 1105 47.81 -12.56 31.89
C ASN A 1105 49.17 -12.62 31.16
N SER A 1106 49.68 -13.84 31.01
CA SER A 1106 50.94 -14.09 30.30
C SER A 1106 50.82 -13.78 28.80
N LEU A 1107 51.95 -13.35 28.22
CA LEU A 1107 52.13 -13.13 26.79
C LEU A 1107 53.09 -14.20 26.27
N ILE A 1108 52.71 -14.91 25.21
CA ILE A 1108 53.49 -16.00 24.63
C ILE A 1108 53.87 -15.63 23.20
N LEU A 1109 55.17 -15.61 22.92
CA LEU A 1109 55.73 -15.39 21.60
C LEU A 1109 56.56 -16.60 21.14
N GLN A 1110 56.26 -17.10 19.95
CA GLN A 1110 57.00 -18.21 19.37
C GLN A 1110 57.09 -18.19 17.84
N GLY A 1111 58.04 -18.94 17.27
CA GLY A 1111 58.09 -19.19 15.83
C GLY A 1111 58.27 -17.93 14.98
N GLY A 1112 59.20 -17.05 15.34
CA GLY A 1112 59.46 -15.80 14.60
C GLY A 1112 58.53 -14.64 14.95
N ALA A 1113 57.61 -14.83 15.89
CA ALA A 1113 56.68 -13.79 16.36
C ALA A 1113 57.37 -12.56 16.94
N GLN A 1114 56.72 -11.40 16.83
CA GLN A 1114 57.22 -10.16 17.43
C GLN A 1114 56.17 -9.41 18.24
N TRP A 1115 56.63 -8.74 19.29
CA TRP A 1115 55.85 -7.74 20.03
C TRP A 1115 56.66 -6.47 20.23
N ARG A 1116 56.11 -5.34 19.81
CA ARG A 1116 56.80 -4.04 19.84
C ARG A 1116 55.95 -2.99 20.54
N VAL A 1117 56.53 -2.32 21.53
CA VAL A 1117 55.94 -1.13 22.17
C VAL A 1117 56.97 -0.01 22.07
N GLU A 1118 56.77 0.90 21.14
CA GLU A 1118 57.80 1.86 20.75
C GLU A 1118 57.30 3.26 20.37
N GLY A 1119 58.13 4.29 20.58
CA GLY A 1119 57.78 5.66 20.16
C GLY A 1119 56.62 6.31 20.92
N ASN A 1120 56.09 5.66 21.96
CA ASN A 1120 54.89 6.15 22.65
C ASN A 1120 55.21 7.27 23.63
N ASN A 1121 54.27 8.19 23.81
CA ASN A 1121 54.35 9.30 24.75
C ASN A 1121 53.22 9.18 25.79
N VAL A 1122 53.57 8.90 27.04
CA VAL A 1122 52.62 8.65 28.13
C VAL A 1122 52.72 9.72 29.22
N SER A 1123 51.57 10.16 29.74
CA SER A 1123 51.45 11.12 30.84
C SER A 1123 50.50 10.57 31.91
N ALA A 1124 50.89 10.76 33.18
CA ALA A 1124 50.23 10.22 34.38
C ALA A 1124 49.98 8.71 34.31
N ALA A 1125 50.88 7.94 33.67
CA ALA A 1125 50.70 6.52 33.41
C ALA A 1125 52.03 5.82 33.13
N SER A 1126 52.10 4.51 33.38
CA SER A 1126 53.18 3.64 32.91
C SER A 1126 53.02 3.30 31.42
N VAL A 1127 54.11 2.99 30.72
CA VAL A 1127 54.08 2.49 29.34
C VAL A 1127 53.53 1.06 29.32
N LEU A 1128 53.99 0.21 30.25
CA LEU A 1128 53.54 -1.17 30.38
C LEU A 1128 53.34 -1.49 31.87
N SER A 1129 52.26 -2.20 32.20
CA SER A 1129 51.99 -2.70 33.55
C SER A 1129 51.63 -4.18 33.58
N MET A 1130 52.22 -4.92 34.52
CA MET A 1130 51.96 -6.34 34.79
C MET A 1130 51.77 -6.54 36.31
N PRO A 1131 50.53 -6.50 36.83
CA PRO A 1131 50.29 -6.40 38.27
C PRO A 1131 50.64 -7.67 39.08
N ARG A 1132 50.74 -8.86 38.47
CA ARG A 1132 50.95 -10.11 39.21
C ARG A 1132 52.26 -10.77 38.82
N SER A 1133 53.08 -11.11 39.80
CA SER A 1133 54.37 -11.82 39.63
C SER A 1133 54.27 -13.22 39.00
N GLN A 1134 53.06 -13.79 38.89
CA GLN A 1134 52.81 -15.06 38.19
C GLN A 1134 52.69 -14.89 36.67
N GLN A 1135 52.40 -13.68 36.19
CA GLN A 1135 52.28 -13.37 34.77
C GLN A 1135 53.67 -13.37 34.15
N LYS A 1136 53.81 -13.99 32.98
CA LYS A 1136 55.10 -14.07 32.32
C LYS A 1136 55.04 -13.72 30.85
N ILE A 1137 56.14 -13.17 30.35
CA ILE A 1137 56.42 -12.96 28.94
C ILE A 1137 57.34 -14.08 28.50
N TYR A 1138 56.81 -15.02 27.72
CA TYR A 1138 57.55 -16.18 27.21
C TYR A 1138 57.98 -15.93 25.77
N LEU A 1139 59.28 -16.05 25.50
CA LEU A 1139 59.84 -15.97 24.15
C LEU A 1139 60.58 -17.26 23.83
N SER A 1140 60.26 -17.89 22.71
CA SER A 1140 60.94 -19.10 22.25
C SER A 1140 61.02 -19.20 20.73
N GLY A 1141 62.06 -19.85 20.23
CA GLY A 1141 62.26 -20.03 18.79
C GLY A 1141 63.08 -18.93 18.11
N SER A 1142 63.54 -19.22 16.89
CA SER A 1142 64.37 -18.31 16.10
C SER A 1142 63.56 -17.17 15.49
N GLY A 1143 64.16 -15.98 15.44
CA GLY A 1143 63.54 -14.76 14.93
C GLY A 1143 62.49 -14.13 15.84
N THR A 1144 62.17 -14.76 16.99
CA THR A 1144 61.21 -14.22 17.95
C THR A 1144 61.82 -13.08 18.74
N THR A 1145 61.19 -11.90 18.68
CA THR A 1145 61.75 -10.66 19.23
C THR A 1145 60.72 -9.81 19.95
N VAL A 1146 61.04 -9.36 21.17
CA VAL A 1146 60.30 -8.30 21.88
C VAL A 1146 61.12 -7.02 21.88
N VAL A 1147 60.49 -5.87 21.57
CA VAL A 1147 61.13 -4.55 21.57
C VAL A 1147 60.36 -3.57 22.43
N LEU A 1148 61.03 -2.99 23.44
CA LEU A 1148 60.52 -1.90 24.28
C LEU A 1148 61.49 -0.71 24.18
N ALA A 1149 61.27 0.21 23.23
CA ALA A 1149 62.24 1.27 22.93
C ALA A 1149 61.59 2.59 22.51
N LYS A 1150 62.29 3.71 22.71
CA LYS A 1150 61.87 5.06 22.29
C LYS A 1150 60.56 5.54 22.93
N ASN A 1151 60.15 4.97 24.07
CA ASN A 1151 58.97 5.45 24.79
C ASN A 1151 59.35 6.57 25.76
N ARG A 1152 58.44 7.52 25.97
CA ARG A 1152 58.63 8.66 26.86
C ARG A 1152 57.49 8.70 27.87
N GLN A 1153 57.84 8.71 29.16
CA GLN A 1153 56.94 9.02 30.26
C GLN A 1153 57.21 10.46 30.73
N VAL A 1154 56.22 11.32 30.55
CA VAL A 1154 56.29 12.73 30.94
C VAL A 1154 56.01 12.91 32.43
N GLU A 1155 55.04 12.16 32.95
CA GLU A 1155 54.57 12.26 34.33
C GLU A 1155 54.08 10.87 34.79
N GLY A 1156 54.44 10.45 36.01
CA GLY A 1156 54.11 9.13 36.55
C GLY A 1156 55.21 8.53 37.43
N SER A 1157 54.89 7.45 38.15
CA SER A 1157 55.79 6.83 39.13
C SER A 1157 56.91 5.99 38.49
N ALA A 1158 56.57 5.21 37.46
CA ALA A 1158 57.52 4.33 36.77
C ALA A 1158 57.11 4.09 35.31
N VAL A 1159 58.10 3.97 34.42
CA VAL A 1159 57.88 3.65 33.00
C VAL A 1159 57.30 2.25 32.85
N PHE A 1160 57.74 1.31 33.67
CA PHE A 1160 57.26 -0.08 33.72
C PHE A 1160 56.67 -0.38 35.11
N GLY A 1161 55.35 -0.53 35.19
CA GLY A 1161 54.63 -0.81 36.43
C GLY A 1161 54.65 -2.30 36.77
N ASN A 1162 55.16 -2.65 37.97
CA ASN A 1162 55.16 -4.03 38.51
C ASN A 1162 55.87 -5.09 37.65
N LEU A 1163 56.72 -4.68 36.70
CA LEU A 1163 57.52 -5.60 35.90
C LEU A 1163 58.76 -6.03 36.69
N LEU A 1164 58.89 -7.33 36.96
CA LEU A 1164 60.02 -7.90 37.71
C LEU A 1164 60.82 -8.89 36.82
N PRO A 1165 62.12 -9.10 37.09
CA PRO A 1165 62.97 -9.98 36.27
C PRO A 1165 62.42 -11.41 36.08
N PRO A 1166 61.80 -12.07 37.09
CA PRO A 1166 61.20 -13.40 36.94
C PRO A 1166 60.00 -13.47 35.98
N ASN A 1167 59.40 -12.32 35.65
CA ASN A 1167 58.28 -12.25 34.71
C ASN A 1167 58.75 -12.50 33.27
N THR A 1168 60.05 -12.36 32.96
CA THR A 1168 60.55 -12.47 31.57
C THR A 1168 61.34 -13.76 31.39
N ILE A 1169 60.91 -14.62 30.45
CA ILE A 1169 61.58 -15.88 30.12
C ILE A 1169 61.96 -15.85 28.64
N VAL A 1170 63.26 -15.73 28.38
CA VAL A 1170 63.85 -15.74 27.03
C VAL A 1170 64.60 -17.04 26.79
N ALA A 1171 64.05 -17.91 25.94
CA ALA A 1171 64.72 -19.10 25.45
C ALA A 1171 65.49 -18.76 24.15
N SER A 1172 66.82 -18.74 24.22
CA SER A 1172 67.67 -18.53 23.04
C SER A 1172 67.29 -19.52 21.93
N PRO A 1173 67.27 -19.10 20.65
CA PRO A 1173 67.82 -17.86 20.10
C PRO A 1173 66.86 -16.64 20.11
N ALA A 1174 65.73 -16.68 20.80
CA ALA A 1174 64.82 -15.53 20.92
C ALA A 1174 65.52 -14.34 21.59
N ARG A 1175 65.05 -13.12 21.28
CA ARG A 1175 65.64 -11.86 21.76
C ARG A 1175 64.60 -11.00 22.45
N PHE A 1176 65.00 -10.39 23.55
CA PHE A 1176 64.25 -9.32 24.20
C PHE A 1176 65.15 -8.10 24.22
N VAL A 1177 64.71 -7.01 23.61
CA VAL A 1177 65.49 -5.80 23.42
C VAL A 1177 64.79 -4.63 24.08
N VAL A 1178 65.53 -3.92 24.94
CA VAL A 1178 65.07 -2.71 25.63
C VAL A 1178 66.02 -1.57 25.24
N GLY A 1179 65.46 -0.46 24.79
CA GLY A 1179 66.23 0.67 24.25
C GLY A 1179 66.09 1.94 25.06
N CYS A 1180 66.44 3.07 24.42
CA CYS A 1180 66.24 4.42 24.93
C CYS A 1180 64.78 4.68 25.33
N ASN A 1181 64.42 4.52 26.61
CA ASN A 1181 63.14 4.98 27.15
C ASN A 1181 63.42 6.13 28.12
N LEU A 1182 62.56 7.15 28.11
CA LEU A 1182 62.74 8.37 28.87
C LEU A 1182 61.70 8.47 29.98
N GLN A 1183 62.13 8.83 31.19
CA GLN A 1183 61.28 9.22 32.32
C GLN A 1183 61.64 10.63 32.73
N PHE A 1184 60.67 11.55 32.73
CA PHE A 1184 60.90 12.98 32.99
C PHE A 1184 61.99 13.61 32.09
N GLY A 1185 62.24 13.03 30.91
CA GLY A 1185 63.25 13.47 29.96
C GLY A 1185 64.65 12.86 30.16
N GLU A 1186 64.87 12.09 31.22
CA GLU A 1186 66.12 11.34 31.45
C GLU A 1186 65.98 9.88 31.02
N GLU A 1187 67.09 9.27 30.59
CA GLU A 1187 67.12 7.86 30.22
C GLU A 1187 66.90 6.96 31.44
N VAL A 1188 66.00 5.99 31.31
CA VAL A 1188 65.62 5.07 32.40
C VAL A 1188 66.74 4.09 32.70
N SER A 1189 67.08 3.92 33.99
CA SER A 1189 67.86 2.76 34.45
C SER A 1189 66.98 1.52 34.56
N TYR A 1190 67.49 0.38 34.10
CA TYR A 1190 66.79 -0.90 34.09
C TYR A 1190 67.27 -1.88 35.16
N ASP A 1191 68.08 -1.40 36.11
CA ASP A 1191 68.57 -2.21 37.23
C ASP A 1191 67.40 -2.86 37.97
N ASP A 1192 67.48 -4.18 38.18
CA ASP A 1192 66.46 -5.01 38.82
C ASP A 1192 65.09 -5.08 38.11
N VAL A 1193 64.93 -4.59 36.86
CA VAL A 1193 63.66 -4.69 36.10
C VAL A 1193 63.64 -5.90 35.16
N PHE A 1194 64.75 -6.14 34.46
CA PHE A 1194 64.88 -7.21 33.45
C PHE A 1194 66.01 -8.20 33.80
N PRO A 1195 65.92 -9.48 33.39
CA PRO A 1195 67.02 -10.43 33.56
C PRO A 1195 68.19 -10.12 32.62
N GLU A 1196 69.41 -10.55 32.97
CA GLU A 1196 70.66 -10.31 32.20
C GLU A 1196 70.61 -10.75 30.72
N LYS A 1197 69.71 -11.66 30.35
CA LYS A 1197 69.52 -12.11 28.96
C LYS A 1197 68.86 -11.05 28.07
N VAL A 1198 68.29 -10.00 28.64
CA VAL A 1198 67.67 -8.89 27.89
C VAL A 1198 68.76 -7.98 27.36
N VAL A 1199 68.71 -7.67 26.07
CA VAL A 1199 69.67 -6.78 25.40
C VAL A 1199 69.25 -5.34 25.64
N VAL A 1200 70.08 -4.58 26.34
CA VAL A 1200 69.86 -3.15 26.63
C VAL A 1200 70.76 -2.30 25.74
N PHE A 1201 70.23 -1.23 25.15
CA PHE A 1201 71.02 -0.23 24.42
C PHE A 1201 70.63 1.20 24.78
N GLY A 1202 71.62 2.10 24.78
CA GLY A 1202 71.44 3.48 25.23
C GLY A 1202 70.87 4.44 24.19
N CYS A 1203 70.35 5.59 24.63
CA CYS A 1203 69.95 6.70 23.77
C CYS A 1203 71.09 7.15 22.82
N GLY A 1204 70.78 7.35 21.54
CA GLY A 1204 71.75 7.70 20.49
C GLY A 1204 72.51 6.54 19.87
N THR A 1205 72.33 5.30 20.37
CA THR A 1205 72.85 4.09 19.72
C THR A 1205 71.77 3.40 18.89
N CYS A 1206 72.19 2.68 17.83
CA CYS A 1206 71.29 1.90 17.00
C CYS A 1206 71.45 0.41 17.30
N ASN A 1207 70.34 -0.27 17.58
CA ASN A 1207 70.27 -1.72 17.68
C ASN A 1207 69.49 -2.27 16.49
N ASP A 1208 70.09 -3.22 15.77
CA ASP A 1208 69.55 -3.78 14.52
C ASP A 1208 68.15 -4.41 14.74
N ASP A 1209 67.95 -5.18 15.82
CA ASP A 1209 66.67 -5.83 16.14
C ASP A 1209 65.57 -4.83 16.55
N ALA A 1210 65.96 -3.74 17.21
CA ALA A 1210 65.03 -2.68 17.60
C ALA A 1210 64.63 -1.81 16.40
N ALA A 1211 65.57 -1.50 15.50
CA ALA A 1211 65.31 -0.66 14.33
C ALA A 1211 64.49 -1.37 13.26
N CYS A 1212 64.78 -2.65 13.02
CA CYS A 1212 64.31 -3.36 11.84
C CYS A 1212 63.63 -4.69 12.18
N TYR A 1213 62.69 -5.12 11.34
CA TYR A 1213 62.10 -6.44 11.41
C TYR A 1213 63.03 -7.46 10.75
N MET A 1214 63.96 -8.00 11.54
CA MET A 1214 65.08 -8.83 11.05
C MET A 1214 64.73 -9.96 10.06
N PRO A 1215 63.59 -10.69 10.16
CA PRO A 1215 63.25 -11.68 9.15
C PRO A 1215 63.15 -11.08 7.72
N GLY A 1216 62.62 -9.85 7.62
CA GLY A 1216 62.44 -9.09 6.38
C GLY A 1216 63.55 -8.13 6.01
N THR A 1217 64.50 -7.90 6.91
CA THR A 1217 65.61 -6.95 6.68
C THR A 1217 66.73 -7.60 5.87
N GLU A 1218 67.17 -6.92 4.82
CA GLU A 1218 68.32 -7.30 3.99
C GLU A 1218 69.63 -6.76 4.58
N SER A 1219 69.66 -5.46 4.92
CA SER A 1219 70.77 -4.80 5.60
C SER A 1219 70.30 -3.64 6.47
N VAL A 1220 71.07 -3.29 7.52
CA VAL A 1220 70.82 -2.17 8.43
C VAL A 1220 71.95 -1.16 8.31
N ASP A 1221 71.63 0.09 7.98
CA ASP A 1221 72.59 1.18 8.11
C ASP A 1221 72.61 1.66 9.56
N ARG A 1222 73.63 1.24 10.31
CA ARG A 1222 73.81 1.56 11.73
C ARG A 1222 74.06 3.04 12.01
N SER A 1223 74.45 3.83 11.00
CA SER A 1223 74.71 5.26 11.17
C SER A 1223 73.43 6.10 11.14
N SER A 1224 72.49 5.76 10.24
CA SER A 1224 71.16 6.38 10.15
C SER A 1224 70.07 5.63 10.92
N CYS A 1225 70.39 4.42 11.38
CA CYS A 1225 69.45 3.46 11.98
C CYS A 1225 68.25 3.16 11.06
N SER A 1226 68.53 3.00 9.77
CA SER A 1226 67.55 2.70 8.72
C SER A 1226 67.70 1.28 8.18
N CYS A 1227 66.60 0.73 7.68
CA CYS A 1227 66.49 -0.65 7.23
C CYS A 1227 66.33 -0.71 5.71
N SER A 1228 67.01 -1.66 5.07
CA SER A 1228 66.70 -2.08 3.70
C SER A 1228 65.95 -3.41 3.75
N CYS A 1229 64.91 -3.54 2.95
CA CYS A 1229 63.95 -4.63 3.05
C CYS A 1229 64.13 -5.62 1.91
N LYS A 1230 64.01 -6.92 2.21
CA LYS A 1230 63.94 -7.98 1.20
C LYS A 1230 62.67 -7.83 0.38
N ASP A 1231 62.68 -8.37 -0.84
CA ASP A 1231 61.49 -8.42 -1.70
C ASP A 1231 60.28 -9.03 -0.94
N GLY A 1232 59.14 -8.34 -1.01
CA GLY A 1232 57.89 -8.71 -0.31
C GLY A 1232 57.75 -8.16 1.12
N TRP A 1233 58.70 -7.35 1.59
CA TRP A 1233 58.64 -6.66 2.89
C TRP A 1233 58.54 -5.14 2.68
N HIS A 1234 57.81 -4.45 3.57
CA HIS A 1234 57.31 -3.11 3.30
C HIS A 1234 57.62 -2.11 4.43
N GLY A 1235 57.82 -0.84 4.06
CA GLY A 1235 58.00 0.28 4.99
C GLY A 1235 59.41 0.39 5.61
N ALA A 1236 59.64 1.48 6.36
CA ALA A 1236 60.96 1.82 6.93
C ALA A 1236 61.52 0.79 7.93
N SER A 1237 60.65 -0.07 8.49
CA SER A 1237 61.03 -1.13 9.43
C SER A 1237 60.96 -2.54 8.82
N CYS A 1238 60.69 -2.67 7.51
CA CYS A 1238 60.59 -3.94 6.78
C CYS A 1238 59.53 -4.91 7.34
N LEU A 1239 58.29 -4.44 7.47
CA LEU A 1239 57.15 -5.23 7.97
C LEU A 1239 56.66 -6.25 6.93
N PRO A 1240 56.04 -7.38 7.35
CA PRO A 1240 55.57 -8.44 6.43
C PRO A 1240 54.40 -8.04 5.54
N PHE A 1241 53.82 -6.85 5.75
CA PHE A 1241 52.62 -6.37 5.08
C PHE A 1241 52.73 -4.86 4.88
N GLU A 1242 52.11 -4.36 3.83
CA GLU A 1242 52.05 -2.94 3.51
C GLU A 1242 51.07 -2.23 4.47
N VAL A 1243 51.57 -1.30 5.28
CA VAL A 1243 50.72 -0.46 6.13
C VAL A 1243 50.22 0.69 5.27
N PRO A 1244 48.89 0.89 5.09
CA PRO A 1244 48.38 2.02 4.31
C PRO A 1244 48.82 3.35 4.94
N ASP A 1245 49.53 4.18 4.18
CA ASP A 1245 50.05 5.46 4.67
C ASP A 1245 48.98 6.56 4.67
N THR A 1246 48.05 6.51 3.71
CA THR A 1246 46.98 7.50 3.55
C THR A 1246 45.89 6.91 2.66
N VAL A 1247 44.68 6.70 3.19
CA VAL A 1247 43.50 6.54 2.32
C VAL A 1247 43.04 7.94 1.94
N VAL A 1248 43.45 8.39 0.76
CA VAL A 1248 42.78 9.50 0.08
C VAL A 1248 41.36 9.01 -0.25
N PRO A 1249 40.29 9.66 0.25
CA PRO A 1249 38.94 9.27 -0.13
C PRO A 1249 38.83 9.36 -1.65
N PRO A 1250 38.32 8.33 -2.35
CA PRO A 1250 37.90 8.52 -3.73
C PRO A 1250 36.88 9.66 -3.73
N LEU A 1251 37.16 10.69 -4.53
CA LEU A 1251 36.22 11.76 -4.81
C LEU A 1251 34.85 11.13 -5.13
N PRO A 1252 33.75 11.56 -4.47
CA PRO A 1252 32.43 11.05 -4.80
C PRO A 1252 32.17 11.26 -6.29
N GLU A 1253 32.01 10.17 -7.03
CA GLU A 1253 31.43 10.23 -8.36
C GLU A 1253 30.08 10.92 -8.25
N ARG A 1254 29.83 11.83 -9.19
CA ARG A 1254 28.67 12.73 -9.26
C ARG A 1254 27.38 12.02 -8.83
N ALA A 1255 26.94 12.27 -7.60
CA ALA A 1255 25.60 11.94 -7.18
C ALA A 1255 24.64 12.84 -7.97
N VAL A 1256 23.96 12.24 -8.96
CA VAL A 1256 22.80 12.83 -9.61
C VAL A 1256 21.67 12.74 -8.59
N ASP A 1257 21.56 13.74 -7.71
CA ASP A 1257 20.44 13.84 -6.77
C ASP A 1257 19.14 13.95 -7.57
N GLY A 1258 18.38 12.85 -7.57
CA GLY A 1258 17.07 12.74 -8.22
C GLY A 1258 15.93 13.45 -7.48
N ASP A 1259 16.22 14.12 -6.36
CA ASP A 1259 15.18 14.76 -5.54
C ASP A 1259 14.93 16.21 -6.01
N ALA A 1260 14.24 16.33 -7.14
CA ALA A 1260 13.95 17.59 -7.84
C ALA A 1260 12.85 18.45 -7.17
N SER A 1261 12.48 18.20 -5.91
CA SER A 1261 11.34 18.87 -5.29
C SER A 1261 11.72 20.23 -4.67
N CYS A 1262 11.47 21.31 -5.41
CA CYS A 1262 11.39 22.66 -4.84
C CYS A 1262 10.11 22.80 -4.00
N VAL A 1263 10.12 23.62 -2.96
CA VAL A 1263 8.88 24.05 -2.32
C VAL A 1263 8.24 25.09 -3.24
N VAL A 1264 7.06 24.79 -3.79
CA VAL A 1264 6.40 25.62 -4.81
C VAL A 1264 5.06 26.16 -4.32
N ASN A 1265 4.85 27.48 -4.45
CA ASN A 1265 3.56 28.17 -4.27
C ASN A 1265 2.84 27.94 -2.92
N GLN A 1266 3.58 27.75 -1.83
CA GLN A 1266 3.02 27.63 -0.49
C GLN A 1266 3.08 28.95 0.29
N THR A 1267 2.22 29.09 1.30
CA THR A 1267 2.31 30.17 2.29
C THR A 1267 2.80 29.60 3.62
N LEU A 1268 3.93 30.07 4.13
CA LEU A 1268 4.61 29.56 5.32
C LEU A 1268 4.68 30.65 6.39
N THR A 1269 4.25 30.32 7.61
CA THR A 1269 4.33 31.20 8.79
C THR A 1269 5.44 30.78 9.76
N ASN A 1270 5.95 29.55 9.62
CA ASN A 1270 7.10 28.99 10.31
C ASN A 1270 7.71 27.90 9.41
N LEU A 1271 9.03 27.78 9.38
CA LEU A 1271 9.72 26.70 8.68
C LEU A 1271 10.95 26.24 9.46
N THR A 1272 11.00 24.94 9.75
CA THR A 1272 12.21 24.26 10.24
C THR A 1272 13.07 23.85 9.05
N LEU A 1273 14.27 24.42 8.94
CA LEU A 1273 15.20 24.10 7.88
C LEU A 1273 16.10 22.94 8.27
N ASN A 1274 16.28 21.97 7.37
CA ASN A 1274 17.31 20.95 7.51
C ASN A 1274 18.64 21.49 6.95
N MET A 1275 19.54 21.93 7.83
CA MET A 1275 20.85 22.49 7.44
C MET A 1275 21.81 21.49 6.79
N TRP A 1276 21.51 20.19 6.80
CA TRP A 1276 22.34 19.17 6.15
C TRP A 1276 22.11 19.07 4.65
N LYS A 1277 21.03 19.67 4.12
CA LYS A 1277 20.78 19.68 2.67
C LYS A 1277 21.78 20.61 1.97
N THR A 1278 22.43 20.11 0.93
CA THR A 1278 23.28 20.90 0.04
C THR A 1278 22.44 21.79 -0.87
N ARG A 1279 21.24 21.34 -1.29
CA ARG A 1279 20.33 22.11 -2.16
C ARG A 1279 19.04 22.51 -1.43
N HIS A 1280 18.78 23.81 -1.40
CA HIS A 1280 17.52 24.39 -0.93
C HIS A 1280 16.87 25.18 -2.06
N CYS A 1281 15.62 24.86 -2.40
CA CYS A 1281 14.90 25.51 -3.49
C CYS A 1281 13.49 25.94 -3.08
N TYR A 1282 13.19 27.24 -3.22
CA TYR A 1282 11.89 27.84 -2.96
C TYR A 1282 11.45 28.66 -4.17
N VAL A 1283 10.26 28.33 -4.71
CA VAL A 1283 9.71 28.96 -5.92
C VAL A 1283 8.31 29.47 -5.62
N GLY A 1284 8.08 30.78 -5.70
CA GLY A 1284 6.73 31.34 -5.51
C GLY A 1284 6.20 31.26 -4.07
N VAL A 1285 7.06 31.03 -3.07
CA VAL A 1285 6.65 30.83 -1.66
C VAL A 1285 6.41 32.18 -0.98
N THR A 1286 5.32 32.27 -0.22
CA THR A 1286 4.97 33.45 0.59
C THR A 1286 5.29 33.20 2.07
N PHE A 1287 6.18 33.98 2.66
CA PHE A 1287 6.50 33.98 4.08
C PHE A 1287 5.78 35.15 4.75
N SER A 1288 4.92 34.90 5.73
CA SER A 1288 4.12 35.96 6.37
C SER A 1288 4.16 35.87 7.89
N GLY A 1289 4.40 37.02 8.54
CA GLY A 1289 4.35 37.19 9.98
C GLY A 1289 5.72 37.21 10.66
N VAL A 1290 5.75 37.77 11.86
CA VAL A 1290 6.98 37.96 12.68
C VAL A 1290 7.66 36.63 13.05
N GLY A 1291 6.93 35.52 13.07
CA GLY A 1291 7.47 34.18 13.30
C GLY A 1291 8.09 33.52 12.07
N ALA A 1292 7.89 34.07 10.87
CA ALA A 1292 8.37 33.51 9.61
C ALA A 1292 9.84 33.90 9.38
N VAL A 1293 10.73 33.32 10.20
CA VAL A 1293 12.17 33.58 10.18
C VAL A 1293 12.90 32.40 9.52
N LEU A 1294 13.33 32.60 8.28
CA LEU A 1294 14.07 31.61 7.49
C LEU A 1294 15.58 31.78 7.70
N THR A 1295 16.18 31.01 8.62
CA THR A 1295 17.60 31.14 8.98
C THR A 1295 18.47 30.00 8.44
N PHE A 1296 19.40 30.32 7.55
CA PHE A 1296 20.46 29.43 7.09
C PHE A 1296 21.74 29.67 7.89
N SER A 1297 22.09 28.73 8.78
CA SER A 1297 23.39 28.72 9.46
C SER A 1297 24.42 28.01 8.58
N LEU A 1298 25.20 28.79 7.81
CA LEU A 1298 26.11 28.25 6.79
C LEU A 1298 27.21 27.37 7.40
N ASN A 1299 27.68 27.70 8.61
CA ASN A 1299 28.67 26.87 9.32
C ASN A 1299 28.10 25.55 9.85
N SER A 1300 26.77 25.40 9.88
CA SER A 1300 26.10 24.15 10.22
C SER A 1300 25.76 23.32 8.97
N MET A 1301 26.09 23.83 7.77
CA MET A 1301 25.92 23.12 6.51
C MET A 1301 27.18 22.31 6.18
N PRO A 1302 27.08 21.25 5.34
CA PRO A 1302 28.22 20.43 4.96
C PRO A 1302 29.13 21.16 3.95
N LEU A 1303 29.95 22.08 4.43
CA LEU A 1303 30.78 22.98 3.61
C LEU A 1303 31.85 22.26 2.76
N HIS A 1304 32.15 20.98 3.02
CA HIS A 1304 32.99 20.16 2.14
C HIS A 1304 32.29 19.77 0.83
N LEU A 1305 30.98 20.04 0.70
CA LEU A 1305 30.18 19.87 -0.51
C LEU A 1305 29.70 21.23 -1.03
N PRO A 1306 29.45 21.38 -2.35
CA PRO A 1306 28.86 22.59 -2.89
C PRO A 1306 27.45 22.84 -2.33
N ILE A 1307 27.24 23.98 -1.69
CA ILE A 1307 25.93 24.40 -1.17
C ILE A 1307 25.23 25.27 -2.21
N ASN A 1308 23.94 25.04 -2.47
CA ASN A 1308 23.13 25.81 -3.40
C ASN A 1308 21.77 26.17 -2.76
N VAL A 1309 21.58 27.46 -2.45
CA VAL A 1309 20.33 27.99 -1.92
C VAL A 1309 19.70 28.91 -2.96
N THR A 1310 18.53 28.54 -3.48
CA THR A 1310 17.79 29.29 -4.49
C THR A 1310 16.41 29.68 -3.96
N LEU A 1311 16.12 30.98 -3.93
CA LEU A 1311 14.80 31.55 -3.68
C LEU A 1311 14.42 32.41 -4.88
N THR A 1312 13.36 32.04 -5.59
CA THR A 1312 12.88 32.80 -6.75
C THR A 1312 11.38 33.02 -6.69
N GLY A 1313 10.90 34.21 -7.04
CA GLY A 1313 9.48 34.54 -7.01
C GLY A 1313 8.88 34.59 -5.60
N CYS A 1314 9.71 34.63 -4.55
CA CYS A 1314 9.23 34.54 -3.17
C CYS A 1314 8.73 35.88 -2.64
N THR A 1315 7.78 35.85 -1.71
CA THR A 1315 7.18 37.05 -1.11
C THR A 1315 7.36 37.01 0.41
N PHE A 1316 7.86 38.07 1.02
CA PHE A 1316 8.03 38.21 2.48
C PHE A 1316 7.15 39.35 3.00
N LEU A 1317 6.25 39.04 3.94
CA LEU A 1317 5.21 39.93 4.44
C LEU A 1317 5.24 40.03 5.97
N GLU A 1318 4.76 41.15 6.50
CA GLU A 1318 4.34 41.29 7.91
C GLU A 1318 5.42 40.92 8.95
N GLY A 1319 6.67 41.28 8.69
CA GLY A 1319 7.79 41.07 9.62
C GLY A 1319 8.57 39.78 9.39
N ALA A 1320 8.37 39.09 8.25
CA ALA A 1320 9.15 37.92 7.89
C ALA A 1320 10.63 38.27 7.65
N VAL A 1321 11.53 37.32 7.94
CA VAL A 1321 12.99 37.53 7.89
C VAL A 1321 13.69 36.41 7.14
N LEU A 1322 14.49 36.74 6.13
CA LEU A 1322 15.41 35.81 5.46
C LEU A 1322 16.83 36.05 5.99
N ARG A 1323 17.46 35.07 6.63
CA ARG A 1323 18.73 35.25 7.35
C ARG A 1323 19.76 34.21 6.92
N PHE A 1324 20.98 34.67 6.61
CA PHE A 1324 22.16 33.84 6.35
C PHE A 1324 23.23 34.20 7.38
N VAL A 1325 23.70 33.20 8.13
CA VAL A 1325 24.62 33.40 9.26
C VAL A 1325 25.87 32.56 9.07
N GLY A 1326 27.02 33.23 9.03
CA GLY A 1326 28.35 32.61 9.03
C GLY A 1326 28.91 32.37 10.44
N GLY A 1327 30.20 32.10 10.52
CA GLY A 1327 30.91 31.81 11.77
C GLY A 1327 31.68 32.99 12.34
N ALA A 1328 32.49 32.72 13.37
CA ALA A 1328 33.44 33.70 13.91
C ALA A 1328 34.52 34.07 12.87
N GLU A 1329 34.93 33.12 12.03
CA GLU A 1329 35.90 33.29 10.95
C GLU A 1329 35.40 32.58 9.67
N ALA A 1330 35.97 32.96 8.52
CA ALA A 1330 35.61 32.40 7.22
C ALA A 1330 36.26 31.02 7.03
N VAL A 1331 35.48 29.97 7.28
CA VAL A 1331 35.89 28.56 7.14
C VAL A 1331 36.03 28.19 5.66
N GLU A 1332 36.96 27.29 5.33
CA GLU A 1332 37.11 26.73 3.98
C GLU A 1332 35.83 26.00 3.53
N SER A 1333 35.44 26.16 2.26
CA SER A 1333 34.29 25.46 1.68
C SER A 1333 34.55 25.05 0.23
N ALA A 1334 33.85 24.02 -0.23
CA ALA A 1334 33.85 23.59 -1.64
C ALA A 1334 33.06 24.53 -2.57
N GLY A 1335 32.40 25.56 -2.01
CA GLY A 1335 31.64 26.57 -2.73
C GLY A 1335 30.20 26.71 -2.18
N VAL A 1336 29.74 27.95 -2.00
CA VAL A 1336 28.38 28.24 -1.53
C VAL A 1336 27.71 29.21 -2.50
N LEU A 1337 26.71 28.74 -3.23
CA LEU A 1337 25.92 29.52 -4.18
C LEU A 1337 24.59 29.93 -3.55
N ILE A 1338 24.34 31.24 -3.42
CA ILE A 1338 23.07 31.77 -2.91
C ILE A 1338 22.45 32.68 -3.97
N ARG A 1339 21.25 32.33 -4.42
CA ARG A 1339 20.47 33.09 -5.41
C ARG A 1339 19.12 33.48 -4.83
N VAL A 1340 18.90 34.78 -4.67
CA VAL A 1340 17.61 35.37 -4.27
C VAL A 1340 17.15 36.28 -5.40
N SER A 1341 16.14 35.85 -6.15
CA SER A 1341 15.63 36.56 -7.33
C SER A 1341 14.13 36.81 -7.28
N GLN A 1342 13.65 37.85 -7.99
CA GLN A 1342 12.21 38.12 -8.16
C GLN A 1342 11.45 38.15 -6.83
N THR A 1343 12.02 38.83 -5.83
CA THR A 1343 11.54 38.76 -4.45
C THR A 1343 10.75 40.01 -4.08
N VAL A 1344 9.55 39.82 -3.54
CA VAL A 1344 8.72 40.92 -3.02
C VAL A 1344 8.89 41.01 -1.51
N ILE A 1345 9.25 42.18 -0.98
CA ILE A 1345 9.49 42.39 0.45
C ILE A 1345 8.56 43.48 0.97
N ARG A 1346 7.62 43.16 1.86
CA ARG A 1346 6.76 44.14 2.53
C ARG A 1346 6.97 44.11 4.02
N SER A 1347 7.47 45.21 4.59
CA SER A 1347 7.76 45.32 6.03
C SER A 1347 8.53 44.08 6.54
N SER A 1348 9.57 43.67 5.82
CA SER A 1348 10.32 42.41 6.00
C SER A 1348 11.79 42.63 5.59
N VAL A 1349 12.74 41.73 5.90
CA VAL A 1349 14.18 42.02 5.69
C VAL A 1349 15.02 40.78 5.32
N VAL A 1350 16.03 40.99 4.46
CA VAL A 1350 17.10 40.01 4.19
C VAL A 1350 18.34 40.36 5.01
N VAL A 1351 18.93 39.39 5.70
CA VAL A 1351 20.03 39.60 6.65
C VAL A 1351 21.19 38.67 6.33
N PHE A 1352 22.40 39.23 6.19
CA PHE A 1352 23.65 38.48 6.24
C PHE A 1352 24.42 38.87 7.50
N ALA A 1353 24.93 37.88 8.23
CA ALA A 1353 25.61 38.12 9.50
C ALA A 1353 26.88 37.27 9.63
N LEU A 1354 27.90 37.87 10.27
CA LEU A 1354 29.19 37.24 10.62
C LEU A 1354 30.04 36.83 9.41
N ALA A 1355 31.12 36.08 9.63
CA ALA A 1355 32.07 35.70 8.59
C ALA A 1355 31.51 34.57 7.74
N LEU A 1356 31.25 34.85 6.46
CA LEU A 1356 30.72 33.84 5.54
C LEU A 1356 31.84 32.86 5.16
N PRO A 1357 31.54 31.58 4.88
CA PRO A 1357 32.54 30.62 4.39
C PRO A 1357 33.26 31.12 3.13
N GLN A 1358 34.47 30.62 2.89
CA GLN A 1358 35.20 30.93 1.67
C GLN A 1358 34.47 30.40 0.44
N HIS A 1359 34.70 31.02 -0.73
CA HIS A 1359 34.09 30.63 -2.00
C HIS A 1359 32.55 30.77 -2.03
N CYS A 1360 32.01 31.78 -1.36
CA CYS A 1360 30.60 32.15 -1.52
C CYS A 1360 30.36 32.99 -2.79
N ASP A 1361 29.39 32.62 -3.62
CA ASP A 1361 28.84 33.43 -4.71
C ASP A 1361 27.36 33.76 -4.42
N ILE A 1362 27.10 35.00 -4.04
CA ILE A 1362 25.81 35.45 -3.53
C ILE A 1362 25.24 36.52 -4.46
N ALA A 1363 24.02 36.30 -4.95
CA ALA A 1363 23.30 37.29 -5.73
C ALA A 1363 21.87 37.50 -5.20
N VAL A 1364 21.57 38.75 -4.84
CA VAL A 1364 20.24 39.24 -4.49
C VAL A 1364 19.78 40.21 -5.57
N THR A 1365 18.86 39.79 -6.43
CA THR A 1365 18.49 40.52 -7.64
C THR A 1365 16.99 40.66 -7.82
N GLU A 1366 16.53 41.73 -8.48
CA GLU A 1366 15.10 41.89 -8.83
C GLU A 1366 14.21 41.87 -7.58
N VAL A 1367 14.46 42.82 -6.67
CA VAL A 1367 13.73 42.93 -5.40
C VAL A 1367 12.80 44.13 -5.44
N ASP A 1368 11.51 43.91 -5.24
CA ASP A 1368 10.50 44.96 -5.09
C ASP A 1368 10.11 45.08 -3.61
N ALA A 1369 10.54 46.16 -2.96
CA ALA A 1369 10.41 46.36 -1.53
C ALA A 1369 9.49 47.54 -1.17
N VAL A 1370 8.62 47.36 -0.17
CA VAL A 1370 7.78 48.42 0.39
C VAL A 1370 7.86 48.35 1.92
N GLN A 1371 8.39 49.39 2.57
CA GLN A 1371 8.65 49.39 4.00
C GLN A 1371 7.80 50.46 4.72
N PHE A 1372 6.84 50.01 5.54
CA PHE A 1372 5.98 50.90 6.35
C PHE A 1372 6.20 50.74 7.86
N SER A 1373 6.85 49.67 8.30
CA SER A 1373 7.02 49.35 9.71
C SER A 1373 8.37 48.71 9.98
N VAL A 1374 8.95 49.04 11.13
CA VAL A 1374 10.24 48.47 11.56
C VAL A 1374 10.08 46.97 11.83
N VAL A 1375 11.02 46.18 11.33
CA VAL A 1375 11.08 44.73 11.59
C VAL A 1375 11.97 44.48 12.80
N ASP A 1376 11.44 43.78 13.80
CA ASP A 1376 12.22 43.32 14.94
C ASP A 1376 13.02 42.08 14.52
N ILE A 1377 14.36 42.21 14.44
CA ILE A 1377 15.26 41.12 14.05
C ILE A 1377 15.85 40.50 15.32
N PRO A 1378 15.71 39.18 15.53
CA PRO A 1378 16.31 38.50 16.68
C PRO A 1378 17.82 38.78 16.79
N ASP A 1379 18.30 39.05 17.99
CA ASP A 1379 19.71 39.36 18.33
C ASP A 1379 20.27 40.69 17.77
N ILE A 1380 19.42 41.56 17.22
CA ILE A 1380 19.82 42.87 16.67
C ILE A 1380 18.98 43.96 17.34
N THR A 1381 19.59 44.74 18.24
CA THR A 1381 18.92 45.82 18.97
C THR A 1381 18.59 47.05 18.10
N SER A 1382 19.23 47.19 16.93
CA SER A 1382 19.02 48.32 16.03
C SER A 1382 17.67 48.22 15.31
N LYS A 1383 16.69 48.98 15.80
CA LYS A 1383 15.37 49.14 15.16
C LYS A 1383 15.49 50.06 13.95
N THR A 1384 15.60 49.52 12.74
CA THR A 1384 15.69 50.34 11.52
C THR A 1384 15.00 49.72 10.32
N LEU A 1385 14.38 50.56 9.48
CA LEU A 1385 13.77 50.15 8.21
C LEU A 1385 14.88 49.89 7.18
N SER A 1386 15.09 48.64 6.78
CA SER A 1386 16.03 48.30 5.71
C SER A 1386 15.58 47.14 4.84
N VAL A 1387 15.98 47.17 3.56
CA VAL A 1387 15.71 46.09 2.62
C VAL A 1387 16.69 44.93 2.86
N LEU A 1388 17.96 45.27 3.05
CA LEU A 1388 19.01 44.29 3.31
C LEU A 1388 19.97 44.79 4.41
N LEU A 1389 20.24 43.93 5.38
CA LEU A 1389 21.09 44.18 6.53
C LEU A 1389 22.37 43.32 6.49
N LEU A 1390 23.52 43.94 6.72
CA LEU A 1390 24.83 43.28 6.83
C LEU A 1390 25.39 43.49 8.25
N LYS A 1391 25.43 42.46 9.09
CA LYS A 1391 25.92 42.56 10.47
C LYS A 1391 27.28 41.90 10.63
N ASN A 1392 28.34 42.70 10.86
CA ASN A 1392 29.72 42.20 11.04
C ASN A 1392 30.15 41.21 9.94
N VAL A 1393 29.83 41.50 8.68
CA VAL A 1393 30.06 40.57 7.58
C VAL A 1393 31.53 40.60 7.17
N VAL A 1394 32.12 39.42 7.06
CA VAL A 1394 33.46 39.21 6.48
C VAL A 1394 33.30 38.37 5.22
N LEU A 1395 33.73 38.91 4.08
CA LEU A 1395 33.84 38.19 2.82
C LEU A 1395 35.32 37.84 2.60
N SER A 1396 35.60 36.54 2.46
CA SER A 1396 36.94 36.01 2.12
C SER A 1396 36.81 35.14 0.87
N ALA A 1397 37.58 35.44 -0.18
CA ALA A 1397 37.49 34.77 -1.48
C ALA A 1397 36.03 34.59 -1.98
N SER A 1398 35.19 35.62 -1.77
CA SER A 1398 33.74 35.53 -1.94
C SER A 1398 33.16 36.76 -2.64
N SER A 1399 31.99 36.62 -3.26
CA SER A 1399 31.30 37.68 -3.99
C SER A 1399 29.86 37.87 -3.51
N LEU A 1400 29.44 39.13 -3.38
CA LEU A 1400 28.10 39.55 -3.02
C LEU A 1400 27.59 40.61 -4.01
N LEU A 1401 26.62 40.24 -4.83
CA LEU A 1401 25.93 41.13 -5.76
C LEU A 1401 24.53 41.44 -5.25
N VAL A 1402 24.22 42.71 -5.11
CA VAL A 1402 22.86 43.22 -4.90
C VAL A 1402 22.50 44.10 -6.09
N SER A 1403 21.46 43.75 -6.86
CA SER A 1403 21.16 44.40 -8.14
C SER A 1403 19.65 44.57 -8.36
N ASN A 1404 19.24 45.61 -9.10
CA ASN A 1404 17.84 45.81 -9.52
C ASN A 1404 16.84 45.80 -8.34
N VAL A 1405 17.11 46.60 -7.32
CA VAL A 1405 16.24 46.74 -6.14
C VAL A 1405 15.41 48.01 -6.27
N LYS A 1406 14.09 47.90 -6.31
CA LYS A 1406 13.17 49.03 -6.23
C LYS A 1406 12.58 49.06 -4.84
N ALA A 1407 12.75 50.15 -4.11
CA ALA A 1407 12.25 50.25 -2.74
C ALA A 1407 11.52 51.56 -2.49
N TYR A 1408 10.35 51.46 -1.87
CA TYR A 1408 9.57 52.60 -1.40
C TYR A 1408 9.47 52.57 0.14
N GLY A 1409 9.72 53.70 0.78
CA GLY A 1409 9.58 53.92 2.22
C GLY A 1409 8.64 55.09 2.50
N SER A 1410 8.00 55.11 3.67
CA SER A 1410 7.02 56.15 4.04
C SER A 1410 7.60 57.38 4.75
N ASP A 1411 8.68 57.21 5.51
CA ASP A 1411 9.04 58.17 6.56
C ASP A 1411 10.44 58.82 6.44
N TYR A 1412 11.17 58.64 5.32
CA TYR A 1412 12.54 59.18 5.14
C TYR A 1412 13.52 58.81 6.26
N ARG A 1413 13.24 57.75 7.03
CA ARG A 1413 14.08 57.26 8.14
C ARG A 1413 14.80 55.96 7.83
N GLY A 1414 14.44 55.29 6.74
CA GLY A 1414 15.03 54.00 6.38
C GLY A 1414 16.41 54.09 5.74
N PHE A 1415 17.13 52.98 5.81
CA PHE A 1415 18.38 52.74 5.09
C PHE A 1415 18.12 51.62 4.10
N GLY A 1416 18.41 51.81 2.82
CA GLY A 1416 18.13 50.76 1.86
C GLY A 1416 18.99 49.52 2.09
N LEU A 1417 20.31 49.68 1.95
CA LEU A 1417 21.31 48.76 2.47
C LEU A 1417 21.87 49.30 3.79
N HIS A 1418 21.86 48.48 4.83
CA HIS A 1418 22.34 48.85 6.15
C HIS A 1418 23.45 47.89 6.59
N SER A 1419 24.66 48.40 6.80
CA SER A 1419 25.73 47.64 7.45
C SER A 1419 25.96 48.10 8.88
N VAL A 1420 25.74 47.16 9.81
CA VAL A 1420 25.93 47.32 11.24
C VAL A 1420 27.23 46.63 11.65
N GLY A 1421 28.13 47.38 12.30
CA GLY A 1421 29.45 46.89 12.65
C GLY A 1421 30.44 46.97 11.47
N THR A 1422 31.49 46.16 11.51
CA THR A 1422 32.56 46.20 10.50
C THR A 1422 32.18 45.33 9.31
N LEU A 1423 32.17 45.92 8.11
CA LEU A 1423 32.10 45.20 6.84
C LEU A 1423 33.52 45.03 6.29
N THR A 1424 33.97 43.79 6.16
CA THR A 1424 35.34 43.45 5.76
C THR A 1424 35.34 42.64 4.48
N LEU A 1425 36.12 43.07 3.48
CA LEU A 1425 36.35 42.36 2.23
C LEU A 1425 37.85 42.05 2.10
N VAL A 1426 38.21 40.77 1.98
CA VAL A 1426 39.58 40.27 1.89
C VAL A 1426 39.69 39.11 0.89
N GLY A 1427 40.92 38.75 0.48
CA GLY A 1427 41.17 37.55 -0.33
C GLY A 1427 40.56 37.62 -1.72
N GLY A 1428 40.61 38.79 -2.38
CA GLY A 1428 39.99 38.99 -3.70
C GLY A 1428 38.46 39.01 -3.68
N SER A 1429 37.85 39.38 -2.55
CA SER A 1429 36.39 39.42 -2.43
C SER A 1429 35.76 40.60 -3.14
N SER A 1430 34.47 40.51 -3.47
CA SER A 1430 33.76 41.62 -4.10
C SER A 1430 32.36 41.86 -3.55
N LEU A 1431 31.97 43.13 -3.43
CA LEU A 1431 30.61 43.56 -3.11
C LEU A 1431 30.15 44.59 -4.13
N TYR A 1432 29.09 44.27 -4.88
CA TYR A 1432 28.49 45.14 -5.88
C TYR A 1432 27.06 45.49 -5.50
N ALA A 1433 26.75 46.77 -5.43
CA ALA A 1433 25.43 47.33 -5.21
C ALA A 1433 25.05 48.19 -6.41
N ARG A 1434 24.10 47.73 -7.26
CA ARG A 1434 23.82 48.40 -8.54
C ARG A 1434 22.36 48.46 -8.97
N TYR A 1435 22.02 49.47 -9.77
CA TYR A 1435 20.69 49.65 -10.36
C TYR A 1435 19.55 49.70 -9.32
N PHE A 1436 19.78 50.33 -8.17
CA PHE A 1436 18.73 50.57 -7.20
C PHE A 1436 17.89 51.77 -7.59
N SER A 1437 16.62 51.76 -7.18
CA SER A 1437 15.71 52.89 -7.30
C SER A 1437 14.94 53.05 -5.99
N PHE A 1438 15.41 53.96 -5.14
CA PHE A 1438 14.82 54.19 -3.81
C PHE A 1438 14.06 55.49 -3.74
N ASP A 1439 12.90 55.42 -3.10
CA ASP A 1439 12.05 56.55 -2.80
C ASP A 1439 11.62 56.51 -1.33
N GLY A 1440 11.66 57.65 -0.64
CA GLY A 1440 11.33 57.75 0.78
C GLY A 1440 12.35 57.13 1.76
N TYR A 1441 13.61 56.94 1.35
CA TYR A 1441 14.71 56.47 2.21
C TYR A 1441 15.67 57.61 2.59
N LYS A 1442 16.29 57.50 3.78
CA LYS A 1442 17.29 58.46 4.25
C LYS A 1442 18.63 58.28 3.55
N HIS A 1443 19.08 57.03 3.48
CA HIS A 1443 20.36 56.65 2.89
C HIS A 1443 20.19 55.46 1.96
N LEU A 1444 20.88 55.48 0.83
CA LEU A 1444 20.86 54.36 -0.11
C LEU A 1444 21.69 53.19 0.44
N PHE A 1445 22.93 53.45 0.87
CA PHE A 1445 23.78 52.51 1.57
C PHE A 1445 24.42 53.18 2.78
N TYR A 1446 24.05 52.74 3.98
CA TYR A 1446 24.70 53.13 5.22
C TYR A 1446 25.72 52.07 5.65
N VAL A 1447 26.95 52.48 5.97
CA VAL A 1447 28.05 51.60 6.40
C VAL A 1447 28.70 52.13 7.66
N TYR A 1448 28.62 51.39 8.77
CA TYR A 1448 29.20 51.81 10.03
C TYR A 1448 30.74 51.91 9.97
N ARG A 1449 31.41 50.82 9.56
CA ARG A 1449 32.86 50.76 9.30
C ARG A 1449 33.13 49.83 8.11
N LEU A 1450 34.02 50.22 7.21
CA LEU A 1450 34.36 49.44 6.00
C LEU A 1450 35.87 49.20 5.92
N SER A 1451 36.27 47.99 5.59
CA SER A 1451 37.67 47.64 5.32
C SER A 1451 37.71 46.79 4.05
N VAL A 1452 38.44 47.26 3.04
CA VAL A 1452 38.61 46.59 1.75
C VAL A 1452 40.10 46.39 1.52
N SER A 1453 40.58 45.17 1.64
CA SER A 1453 42.00 44.87 1.48
C SER A 1453 42.22 43.60 0.67
N ASP A 1454 43.47 43.36 0.30
CA ASP A 1454 43.92 42.20 -0.46
C ASP A 1454 43.11 41.96 -1.76
N HIS A 1455 43.34 42.83 -2.76
CA HIS A 1455 42.79 42.73 -4.11
C HIS A 1455 41.24 42.71 -4.17
N SER A 1456 40.58 43.26 -3.17
CA SER A 1456 39.12 43.21 -3.03
C SER A 1456 38.43 44.44 -3.63
N VAL A 1457 37.14 44.33 -3.94
CA VAL A 1457 36.36 45.39 -4.60
C VAL A 1457 35.06 45.70 -3.87
N PHE A 1458 34.84 46.96 -3.51
CA PHE A 1458 33.52 47.47 -3.12
C PHE A 1458 33.01 48.44 -4.20
N ALA A 1459 31.80 48.21 -4.70
CA ALA A 1459 31.26 48.99 -5.81
C ALA A 1459 29.79 49.41 -5.63
N LEU A 1460 29.49 50.69 -5.84
CA LEU A 1460 28.15 51.27 -5.84
C LEU A 1460 27.86 51.93 -7.21
N LEU A 1461 27.06 51.28 -8.05
CA LEU A 1461 26.98 51.59 -9.49
C LEU A 1461 25.55 51.92 -9.98
N ASN A 1462 25.37 53.02 -10.70
CA ASN A 1462 24.15 53.36 -11.45
C ASN A 1462 22.86 53.31 -10.62
N ASN A 1463 22.92 53.71 -9.36
CA ASN A 1463 21.77 53.74 -8.47
C ASN A 1463 21.05 55.09 -8.52
N THR A 1464 19.75 55.09 -8.25
CA THR A 1464 18.90 56.28 -8.24
C THR A 1464 18.19 56.42 -6.90
N MET A 1465 18.15 57.63 -6.36
CA MET A 1465 17.36 57.97 -5.17
C MET A 1465 16.54 59.23 -5.44
N SER A 1466 15.23 59.18 -5.27
CA SER A 1466 14.35 60.33 -5.56
C SER A 1466 14.69 61.54 -4.69
N SER A 1467 14.83 61.30 -3.38
CA SER A 1467 15.18 62.27 -2.35
C SER A 1467 15.76 61.56 -1.13
N GLY A 1468 16.77 62.15 -0.47
CA GLY A 1468 17.36 61.59 0.75
C GLY A 1468 18.57 62.38 1.26
N ALA A 1469 19.20 61.93 2.34
CA ALA A 1469 20.36 62.62 2.93
C ALA A 1469 21.69 62.21 2.28
N GLY A 1470 21.82 60.97 1.81
CA GLY A 1470 22.99 60.62 1.01
C GLY A 1470 23.01 59.23 0.41
N LEU A 1471 23.80 59.05 -0.66
CA LEU A 1471 23.87 57.77 -1.37
C LEU A 1471 24.73 56.76 -0.60
N LEU A 1472 25.98 57.11 -0.29
CA LEU A 1472 26.86 56.31 0.57
C LEU A 1472 27.17 57.08 1.85
N VAL A 1473 26.76 56.56 3.00
CA VAL A 1473 26.97 57.20 4.31
C VAL A 1473 27.82 56.33 5.20
N GLN A 1474 28.89 56.90 5.73
CA GLN A 1474 29.92 56.22 6.49
C GLN A 1474 30.23 56.94 7.81
N GLN A 1475 30.25 56.20 8.94
CA GLN A 1475 30.28 56.81 10.27
C GLN A 1475 31.61 56.69 11.04
N HIS A 1476 32.31 55.54 11.05
CA HIS A 1476 33.32 55.27 12.09
C HIS A 1476 34.79 55.09 11.62
N GLY A 1477 35.01 54.64 10.38
CA GLY A 1477 36.32 54.54 9.70
C GLY A 1477 36.21 53.77 8.38
N PHE A 1478 37.12 54.04 7.43
CA PHE A 1478 37.22 53.31 6.16
C PHE A 1478 38.69 53.13 5.75
N SER A 1479 39.05 51.95 5.27
CA SER A 1479 40.35 51.68 4.66
C SER A 1479 40.21 50.93 3.33
N VAL A 1480 40.97 51.36 2.32
CA VAL A 1480 41.28 50.56 1.11
C VAL A 1480 42.78 50.34 1.06
N SER A 1481 43.20 49.09 1.04
CA SER A 1481 44.62 48.74 1.09
C SER A 1481 44.91 47.55 0.17
N ASP A 1482 46.19 47.28 -0.07
CA ASP A 1482 46.69 46.16 -0.89
C ASP A 1482 45.98 45.97 -2.25
N HIS A 1483 46.17 46.92 -3.18
CA HIS A 1483 45.66 46.85 -4.56
C HIS A 1483 44.13 46.72 -4.69
N SER A 1484 43.39 47.12 -3.65
CA SER A 1484 41.94 47.02 -3.62
C SER A 1484 41.26 48.23 -4.24
N VAL A 1485 39.97 48.11 -4.55
CA VAL A 1485 39.21 49.16 -5.25
C VAL A 1485 37.93 49.52 -4.51
N LEU A 1486 37.74 50.82 -4.24
CA LEU A 1486 36.43 51.38 -3.92
C LEU A 1486 35.91 52.16 -5.14
N ARG A 1487 34.75 51.75 -5.66
CA ARG A 1487 34.18 52.32 -6.89
C ARG A 1487 32.76 52.82 -6.69
N VAL A 1488 32.52 54.11 -6.88
CA VAL A 1488 31.17 54.70 -6.80
C VAL A 1488 30.93 55.43 -8.12
N VAL A 1489 30.05 54.91 -8.98
CA VAL A 1489 29.92 55.39 -10.36
C VAL A 1489 28.47 55.50 -10.80
N GLY A 1490 28.10 56.56 -11.51
CA GLY A 1490 26.82 56.63 -12.22
C GLY A 1490 25.58 56.85 -11.34
N ASN A 1491 25.75 57.09 -10.04
CA ASN A 1491 24.62 57.24 -9.12
C ASN A 1491 23.96 58.62 -9.23
N ARG A 1492 22.64 58.68 -9.16
CA ARG A 1492 21.84 59.89 -9.35
C ARG A 1492 20.83 60.09 -8.23
N GLY A 1493 20.43 61.33 -7.96
CA GLY A 1493 19.36 61.61 -7.01
C GLY A 1493 19.40 62.99 -6.38
N SER A 1494 18.27 63.48 -5.86
CA SER A 1494 18.25 64.74 -5.09
C SER A 1494 18.66 64.46 -3.64
N VAL A 1495 19.96 64.55 -3.34
CA VAL A 1495 20.48 64.16 -2.02
C VAL A 1495 21.46 65.17 -1.47
N SER A 1496 21.50 65.33 -0.15
CA SER A 1496 22.42 66.29 0.47
C SER A 1496 23.90 65.93 0.25
N TYR A 1497 24.22 64.63 0.21
CA TYR A 1497 25.59 64.15 0.00
C TYR A 1497 25.61 62.93 -0.93
N ALA A 1498 26.39 62.99 -2.01
CA ALA A 1498 26.67 61.76 -2.77
C ALA A 1498 27.39 60.74 -1.88
N ILE A 1499 28.37 61.21 -1.11
CA ILE A 1499 29.11 60.44 -0.11
C ILE A 1499 29.27 61.29 1.15
N TYR A 1500 28.97 60.73 2.30
CA TYR A 1500 29.21 61.35 3.61
C TYR A 1500 30.12 60.45 4.45
N ALA A 1501 31.25 60.97 4.91
CA ALA A 1501 32.23 60.24 5.73
C ALA A 1501 32.55 61.04 7.00
N ASN A 1502 32.27 60.47 8.18
CA ASN A 1502 32.33 61.18 9.47
C ASN A 1502 33.67 61.02 10.24
N LYS A 1503 34.65 60.28 9.69
CA LYS A 1503 35.93 59.91 10.35
C LYS A 1503 37.06 59.73 9.30
N LEU A 1504 38.23 59.29 9.75
CA LEU A 1504 39.41 58.95 8.93
C LEU A 1504 39.08 57.97 7.80
N TRP A 1505 39.61 58.27 6.61
CA TRP A 1505 39.64 57.42 5.42
C TRP A 1505 41.10 57.23 4.99
N THR A 1506 41.50 55.98 4.77
CA THR A 1506 42.82 55.64 4.21
C THR A 1506 42.66 54.90 2.88
N VAL A 1507 43.45 55.30 1.89
CA VAL A 1507 43.61 54.59 0.61
C VAL A 1507 45.10 54.47 0.39
N GLU A 1508 45.64 53.26 0.51
CA GLU A 1508 47.08 53.01 0.52
C GLU A 1508 47.47 51.77 -0.27
N GLN A 1509 48.78 51.52 -0.41
CA GLN A 1509 49.35 50.34 -1.07
C GLN A 1509 48.78 50.08 -2.48
N SER A 1510 48.90 51.07 -3.36
CA SER A 1510 48.49 50.98 -4.77
C SER A 1510 46.99 50.70 -4.98
N SER A 1511 46.16 50.99 -3.98
CA SER A 1511 44.69 50.88 -4.06
C SER A 1511 44.06 52.05 -4.81
N TRP A 1512 42.87 51.82 -5.38
CA TRP A 1512 42.20 52.77 -6.25
C TRP A 1512 40.81 53.17 -5.71
N LEU A 1513 40.60 54.48 -5.58
CA LEU A 1513 39.28 55.10 -5.43
C LEU A 1513 38.73 55.64 -6.77
N ASP A 1514 37.65 55.05 -7.30
CA ASP A 1514 37.05 55.43 -8.59
C ASP A 1514 35.68 56.07 -8.40
N TRP A 1515 35.60 57.38 -8.66
CA TRP A 1515 34.39 58.20 -8.51
C TRP A 1515 34.09 58.97 -9.80
N ARG A 1516 32.97 58.65 -10.47
CA ARG A 1516 32.59 59.33 -11.71
C ARG A 1516 31.12 59.21 -12.09
N GLY A 1517 30.63 60.15 -12.89
CA GLY A 1517 29.30 60.07 -13.53
C GLY A 1517 28.11 60.25 -12.60
N HIS A 1518 28.28 60.94 -11.47
CA HIS A 1518 27.18 61.24 -10.55
C HIS A 1518 26.34 62.42 -11.05
N ASP A 1519 25.02 62.32 -10.87
CA ASP A 1519 24.04 63.37 -11.19
C ASP A 1519 23.20 63.62 -9.92
N VAL A 1520 23.78 64.40 -9.01
CA VAL A 1520 23.22 64.66 -7.69
C VAL A 1520 22.74 66.11 -7.63
N GLY A 1521 21.44 66.28 -7.37
CA GLY A 1521 20.76 67.58 -7.36
C GLY A 1521 20.66 68.22 -5.99
#